data_AF-A0A1D6JTY2-F1
#
_entry.id   AF-A0A1D6JTY2-F1
#
_cell.length_a   1.000
_cell.length_b   1.000
_cell.length_c   1.000
_cell.angle_alpha   90.00
_cell.angle_beta   90.00
_cell.angle_gamma   90.00
#
_symmetry.space_group_name_H-M   'P 1'
#
loop_
_entity.id
_entity.type
_entity.pdbx_description
1 polymer ?
#
loop_
_entity_poly.entity_id
_entity_poly.type
_entity_poly.pdbx_seq_one_letter_code
_entity_poly.pdbx_strand_id
1 'polypeptide(L)'
;MIATDGVTMTCITCTDKGQIFVAGRDGHIYELQYTTGSGWRKRCRKVCLTTGIGSLLSRWVLPNAFKFSTVDPIVDMVMDEERNTIYARTEGMKLQLFDLGVNGDGPLTKITEEKNIVDPRDGPYGGRRSNAPRAARSPRPSIVCISPVSSVESKWLHAVAVLSDGKRLFLTTSGGSGSSVGLNSGLQRPTCLKIVATRPSPPLGVGGGLTFGAVSVAGRALPEDLALKVESAFYSAGALVMSDSSATAMSSLLAVQKDSAAQLSLPSTFGTASRTSRALRETVSALPVEGRMLCASDVLPLPDAAYMMQSLYADVECFTCFRKPSEKACIKLWAKGDLPTQHILPRRRVVVFNTMGLMELIFNRPVDILRKLFDGNTLRSQIEEFFNRFGAGEAAAMCLMLAAKLLYAEDSLISNAVSEKAAEAFEDPGLVGMPQINGTTALSNTRTQAGGFSMGQVVQEAEPLFSGAYEGLCLCSSRLLYPIWELPIMSIRGPSGNNKREDGVIVCRLSAGAMKILESKIHSLETFLRSRRNKRRGLYGYVAGLGDSGSILYKTGPIIGPGGHSNGRSPYNSQIRDMNPVDKSASNKKPRLLYTSAELAAMEVRAMECLRRLLRRSGEALFLLQLICQHNVARLAQTLGNDLCKKFVQLTFHQLVCSEDGDQLAMRLISALMEYYIGPEGRGTVEEISTKLREGCPSYFNESDYKYYLAVECLERASMTNNADERDILARDAFNLLTKIPDSADLSAICKRFENLRFYEAVVRLPLQKAQALDSNADIINGQIDPRHHDTIMLQREQCYRIVMDALCTLKGVGHSRMQSADKSSALATAADPASRSKYIKQIIQLSVQWPDTVFHEHLYRTLIELGLENELLEYGGSDLVSFLQSAGRKHQEEVRAVSSVTPGAAKMHDLGAPISTSQTKYLELLARYYVRKGEHIAAARMLLILAERQCSNSEEAPALDKRYEYLRDAVLQAKSAGIAADLSKNPVDSSTVDLLEGKLVVLRFQIQIKEELELMETAKAAKDKAKELSLNLKSITQLYNDYAVPFDLWEVCLEMLSFANYSGDADSKIVREVWARLLDQALTKGGVAEACSVVKRVGSKLDPADGACLPLDIICLHLEKAAVDRLSSGEELVGDDDVARALLGACKGLPGPVLSVYDHLLSNGAIIPSLNLKLRLLRSVLAILREWGISVIAHRLGTTSAGASFFLDGTFSLNQTGTANQGARDKIISLANRYMTEVRRLNLPQNQTENVYRGFRELEEKLLSSY
;
A
#
# COMPACT_ATOMS: atom_id res chain seq x y z
N MET A 1 36.94 29.22 -59.83
CA MET A 1 36.47 28.20 -60.81
C MET A 1 37.33 26.96 -60.69
N ILE A 2 36.73 25.77 -60.81
CA ILE A 2 37.41 24.47 -60.74
C ILE A 2 37.55 23.96 -62.17
N ALA A 3 38.75 23.56 -62.59
CA ALA A 3 38.99 23.09 -63.95
C ALA A 3 38.35 21.71 -64.17
N THR A 4 37.59 21.55 -65.26
CA THR A 4 37.01 20.27 -65.68
C THR A 4 37.97 19.44 -66.54
N ASP A 5 39.18 19.94 -66.80
CA ASP A 5 40.25 19.27 -67.58
C ASP A 5 39.80 18.81 -68.98
N GLY A 6 38.87 19.54 -69.61
CA GLY A 6 38.32 19.21 -70.92
C GLY A 6 37.25 18.10 -70.92
N VAL A 7 36.90 17.56 -69.74
CA VAL A 7 35.83 16.57 -69.60
C VAL A 7 34.50 17.27 -69.35
N THR A 8 33.49 16.98 -70.18
CA THR A 8 32.12 17.45 -69.94
C THR A 8 31.48 16.60 -68.85
N MET A 9 31.10 17.23 -67.74
CA MET A 9 30.40 16.58 -66.64
C MET A 9 28.93 16.33 -67.03
N THR A 10 28.44 15.11 -66.82
CA THR A 10 27.11 14.66 -67.27
C THR A 10 26.08 14.70 -66.17
N CYS A 11 26.43 14.25 -64.96
CA CYS A 11 25.52 14.23 -63.82
C CYS A 11 26.26 14.52 -62.50
N ILE A 12 25.51 14.96 -61.51
CA ILE A 12 25.98 15.34 -60.16
C ILE A 12 25.04 14.73 -59.12
N THR A 13 25.60 14.24 -58.01
CA THR A 13 24.86 13.73 -56.87
C THR A 13 25.58 14.11 -55.57
N CYS A 14 24.89 14.06 -54.43
CA CYS A 14 25.47 14.41 -53.14
C CYS A 14 24.98 13.50 -52.01
N THR A 15 25.75 13.46 -50.91
CA THR A 15 25.33 12.82 -49.66
C THR A 15 24.78 13.86 -48.68
N ASP A 16 23.97 13.41 -47.71
CA ASP A 16 23.52 14.23 -46.57
C ASP A 16 24.66 14.87 -45.77
N LYS A 17 25.88 14.31 -45.84
CA LYS A 17 27.09 14.88 -45.21
C LYS A 17 27.70 16.04 -45.99
N GLY A 18 27.16 16.33 -47.17
CA GLY A 18 27.67 17.35 -48.08
C GLY A 18 28.79 16.87 -48.99
N GLN A 19 29.09 15.57 -49.11
CA GLN A 19 30.03 15.10 -50.14
C GLN A 19 29.35 15.22 -51.51
N ILE A 20 30.08 15.68 -52.52
CA ILE A 20 29.54 15.92 -53.86
C ILE A 20 30.28 15.03 -54.86
N PHE A 21 29.55 14.20 -55.59
CA PHE A 21 30.06 13.33 -56.64
C PHE A 21 29.60 13.82 -58.01
N VAL A 22 30.50 13.82 -58.99
CA VAL A 22 30.27 14.30 -60.36
C VAL A 22 30.78 13.24 -61.33
N ALA A 23 30.02 12.89 -62.36
CA ALA A 23 30.49 11.99 -63.41
C ALA A 23 30.77 12.74 -64.71
N GLY A 24 31.74 12.23 -65.46
CA GLY A 24 32.11 12.76 -66.77
C GLY A 24 31.74 11.86 -67.94
N ARG A 25 31.77 12.42 -69.15
CA ARG A 25 31.66 11.65 -70.41
C ARG A 25 32.81 10.66 -70.63
N ASP A 26 33.87 10.77 -69.85
CA ASP A 26 34.98 9.82 -69.77
C ASP A 26 34.66 8.59 -68.91
N GLY A 27 33.41 8.40 -68.49
CA GLY A 27 32.98 7.23 -67.72
C GLY A 27 33.56 7.18 -66.29
N HIS A 28 34.15 8.28 -65.82
CA HIS A 28 34.75 8.37 -64.49
C HIS A 28 33.88 9.13 -63.51
N ILE A 29 34.00 8.78 -62.22
CA ILE A 29 33.33 9.46 -61.10
C ILE A 29 34.39 10.26 -60.33
N TYR A 30 34.07 11.51 -60.07
CA TYR A 30 34.88 12.50 -59.39
C TYR A 30 34.22 12.91 -58.08
N GLU A 31 35.01 13.17 -57.05
CA GLU A 31 34.56 13.80 -55.80
C GLU A 31 35.03 15.25 -55.76
N LEU A 32 34.11 16.15 -55.40
CA LEU A 32 34.41 17.54 -55.15
C LEU A 32 34.66 17.75 -53.65
N GLN A 33 35.93 17.84 -53.28
CA GLN A 33 36.33 18.06 -51.89
C GLN A 33 36.48 19.55 -51.63
N TYR A 34 35.72 20.08 -50.69
CA TYR A 34 35.75 21.48 -50.28
C TYR A 34 35.96 21.61 -48.76
N THR A 35 36.69 22.66 -48.35
CA THR A 35 37.02 22.91 -46.94
C THR A 35 36.91 24.40 -46.61
N THR A 36 36.47 24.73 -45.40
CA THR A 36 36.39 26.11 -44.88
C THR A 36 37.75 26.67 -44.41
N GLY A 37 38.77 25.82 -44.22
CA GLY A 37 40.08 26.21 -43.69
C GLY A 37 40.93 27.08 -44.62
N SER A 38 41.73 27.97 -44.03
CA SER A 38 42.68 28.89 -44.68
C SER A 38 44.08 28.29 -44.87
N GLY A 39 44.18 27.00 -45.20
CA GLY A 39 45.47 26.35 -45.43
C GLY A 39 46.11 26.70 -46.79
N TRP A 40 47.39 26.35 -46.98
CA TRP A 40 48.10 26.47 -48.27
C TRP A 40 47.56 25.53 -49.36
N ARG A 41 46.68 24.59 -48.99
CA ARG A 41 45.97 23.71 -49.93
C ARG A 41 44.78 24.45 -50.55
N LYS A 42 44.50 24.19 -51.84
CA LYS A 42 43.33 24.76 -52.53
C LYS A 42 42.05 24.43 -51.74
N ARG A 43 41.22 25.46 -51.47
CA ARG A 43 39.95 25.36 -50.72
C ARG A 43 38.93 24.40 -51.33
N CYS A 44 39.02 24.16 -52.63
CA CYS A 44 38.20 23.18 -53.33
C CYS A 44 39.04 22.45 -54.39
N ARG A 45 38.90 21.13 -54.49
CA ARG A 45 39.59 20.28 -55.46
C ARG A 45 38.68 19.18 -55.99
N LYS A 46 38.88 18.83 -57.27
CA LYS A 46 38.25 17.69 -57.94
C LYS A 46 39.21 16.49 -57.87
N VAL A 47 38.75 15.36 -57.34
CA VAL A 47 39.54 14.12 -57.22
C VAL A 47 38.84 13.02 -58.01
N CYS A 48 39.54 12.32 -58.90
CA CYS A 48 38.95 11.20 -59.64
C CYS A 48 39.01 9.92 -58.80
N LEU A 49 37.85 9.33 -58.50
CA LEU A 49 37.75 8.17 -57.62
C LEU A 49 37.83 6.83 -58.36
N THR A 50 37.50 6.80 -59.66
CA THR A 50 37.46 5.56 -60.45
C THR A 50 38.70 5.36 -61.33
N THR A 51 39.80 6.05 -61.02
CA THR A 51 41.08 5.85 -61.72
C THR A 51 41.70 4.50 -61.34
N GLY A 52 41.65 3.53 -62.25
CA GLY A 52 42.43 2.30 -62.15
C GLY A 52 43.89 2.50 -62.56
N ILE A 53 44.79 1.62 -62.11
CA ILE A 53 46.22 1.61 -62.46
C ILE A 53 46.43 1.60 -64.00
N GLY A 54 45.50 1.02 -64.76
CA GLY A 54 45.53 1.00 -66.24
C GLY A 54 45.27 2.35 -66.93
N SER A 55 44.59 3.31 -66.29
CA SER A 55 44.32 4.66 -66.84
C SER A 55 45.57 5.55 -66.86
N LEU A 56 46.52 5.29 -65.95
CA LEU A 56 47.83 5.95 -65.94
C LEU A 56 48.72 5.48 -67.11
N LEU A 57 48.54 4.23 -67.56
CA LEU A 57 49.30 3.63 -68.67
C LEU A 57 48.72 4.00 -70.04
N SER A 58 47.40 4.20 -70.17
CA SER A 58 46.77 4.62 -71.44
C SER A 58 47.12 6.06 -71.86
N ARG A 59 47.69 6.87 -70.95
CA ARG A 59 48.18 8.22 -71.25
C ARG A 59 49.55 8.24 -71.94
N TRP A 60 50.22 7.08 -72.04
CA TRP A 60 51.56 6.90 -72.59
C TRP A 60 51.63 5.94 -73.79
N VAL A 61 50.51 5.36 -74.25
CA VAL A 61 50.49 4.36 -75.34
C VAL A 61 49.54 4.80 -76.47
N LEU A 62 50.03 4.71 -77.72
CA LEU A 62 49.31 5.13 -78.93
C LEU A 62 48.00 4.34 -79.16
N PRO A 63 46.93 4.97 -79.71
CA PRO A 63 45.56 4.42 -79.71
C PRO A 63 45.32 3.15 -80.56
N ASN A 64 46.23 2.76 -81.46
CA ASN A 64 45.92 1.78 -82.52
C ASN A 64 46.39 0.34 -82.28
N ALA A 65 47.14 0.04 -81.21
CA ALA A 65 47.72 -1.30 -81.00
C ALA A 65 46.90 -2.22 -80.06
N PHE A 66 46.01 -1.65 -79.24
CA PHE A 66 45.11 -2.40 -78.38
C PHE A 66 43.69 -1.86 -78.61
N LYS A 67 42.72 -2.74 -78.88
CA LYS A 67 41.30 -2.39 -78.97
C LYS A 67 40.77 -1.96 -77.60
N PHE A 68 41.24 -0.81 -77.11
CA PHE A 68 40.66 -0.17 -75.94
C PHE A 68 39.23 0.21 -76.31
N SER A 69 38.27 -0.48 -75.68
CA SER A 69 36.84 -0.24 -75.83
C SER A 69 36.54 1.24 -75.74
N THR A 70 35.71 1.77 -76.65
CA THR A 70 35.13 3.11 -76.53
C THR A 70 34.58 3.28 -75.12
N VAL A 71 35.05 4.33 -74.43
CA VAL A 71 34.68 4.62 -73.05
C VAL A 71 33.20 4.94 -72.99
N ASP A 72 32.46 4.20 -72.18
CA ASP A 72 31.00 4.29 -72.07
C ASP A 72 30.65 5.37 -71.04
N PRO A 73 30.05 6.52 -71.44
CA PRO A 73 29.82 7.64 -70.55
C PRO A 73 28.75 7.31 -69.51
N ILE A 74 28.91 7.83 -68.29
CA ILE A 74 27.89 7.74 -67.24
C ILE A 74 26.86 8.85 -67.51
N VAL A 75 25.60 8.47 -67.67
CA VAL A 75 24.49 9.41 -67.98
C VAL A 75 23.73 9.81 -66.73
N ASP A 76 23.62 8.90 -65.75
CA ASP A 76 22.82 9.10 -64.55
C ASP A 76 23.49 8.47 -63.33
N MET A 77 23.35 9.12 -62.17
CA MET A 77 23.92 8.69 -60.89
C MET A 77 22.93 8.95 -59.75
N VAL A 78 22.63 7.90 -58.98
CA VAL A 78 21.67 7.96 -57.88
C VAL A 78 22.26 7.40 -56.60
N MET A 79 22.12 8.14 -55.51
CA MET A 79 22.62 7.81 -54.17
C MET A 79 21.58 7.07 -53.33
N ASP A 80 21.96 5.96 -52.71
CA ASP A 80 21.22 5.29 -51.63
C ASP A 80 21.91 5.60 -50.30
N GLU A 81 21.29 6.48 -49.52
CA GLU A 81 21.80 6.99 -48.25
C GLU A 81 21.58 6.06 -47.06
N GLU A 82 20.74 5.04 -47.20
CA GLU A 82 20.54 4.06 -46.12
C GLU A 82 21.64 3.01 -46.15
N ARG A 83 22.14 2.70 -47.34
CA ARG A 83 23.18 1.70 -47.56
C ARG A 83 24.54 2.30 -47.92
N ASN A 84 24.61 3.63 -48.08
CA ASN A 84 25.79 4.37 -48.53
C ASN A 84 26.34 3.83 -49.88
N THR A 85 25.46 3.64 -50.87
CA THR A 85 25.82 3.12 -52.19
C THR A 85 25.42 4.04 -53.32
N ILE A 86 26.19 4.05 -54.41
CA ILE A 86 25.89 4.81 -55.63
C ILE A 86 25.55 3.85 -56.77
N TYR A 87 24.41 4.08 -57.41
CA TYR A 87 24.01 3.43 -58.66
C TYR A 87 24.36 4.36 -59.82
N ALA A 88 25.16 3.91 -60.78
CA ALA A 88 25.52 4.67 -61.97
C ALA A 88 25.06 3.94 -63.25
N ARG A 89 24.36 4.65 -64.12
CA ARG A 89 23.88 4.15 -65.41
C ARG A 89 24.71 4.72 -66.54
N THR A 90 25.23 3.85 -67.39
CA THR A 90 25.98 4.26 -68.59
C THR A 90 25.07 4.39 -69.82
N GLU A 91 25.55 5.08 -70.85
CA GLU A 91 24.84 5.20 -72.15
C GLU A 91 24.66 3.84 -72.83
N GLY A 92 25.62 2.93 -72.66
CA GLY A 92 25.57 1.53 -73.08
C GLY A 92 24.62 0.64 -72.26
N MET A 93 23.72 1.20 -71.45
CA MET A 93 22.73 0.50 -70.62
C MET A 93 23.33 -0.44 -69.57
N LYS A 94 24.54 -0.15 -69.10
CA LYS A 94 25.18 -0.89 -68.00
C LYS A 94 24.86 -0.22 -66.67
N LEU A 95 24.55 -1.02 -65.67
CA LEU A 95 24.35 -0.54 -64.31
C LEU A 95 25.56 -0.91 -63.45
N GLN A 96 26.20 0.10 -62.89
CA GLN A 96 27.35 -0.03 -62.02
C GLN A 96 26.95 0.29 -60.58
N LEU A 97 27.39 -0.54 -59.64
CA LEU A 97 27.15 -0.36 -58.20
C LEU A 97 28.46 -0.05 -57.49
N PHE A 98 28.47 1.06 -56.75
CA PHE A 98 29.60 1.49 -55.92
C PHE A 98 29.21 1.58 -54.44
N ASP A 99 30.14 1.25 -53.56
CA ASP A 99 29.98 1.32 -52.10
C ASP A 99 30.95 2.34 -51.50
N LEU A 100 30.43 3.18 -50.60
CA LEU A 100 31.14 4.27 -49.89
C LEU A 100 31.60 3.86 -48.48
N GLY A 101 31.45 2.59 -48.10
CA GLY A 101 31.85 2.09 -46.79
C GLY A 101 30.83 2.31 -45.68
N VAL A 102 31.10 1.70 -44.53
CA VAL A 102 30.16 1.61 -43.38
C VAL A 102 29.65 2.97 -42.93
N ASN A 103 30.54 3.96 -42.88
CA ASN A 103 30.20 5.31 -42.44
C ASN A 103 29.92 6.27 -43.60
N GLY A 104 30.02 5.86 -44.87
CA GLY A 104 29.91 6.76 -46.02
C GLY A 104 31.13 7.68 -46.24
N ASP A 105 32.25 7.42 -45.55
CA ASP A 105 33.52 8.15 -45.70
C ASP A 105 34.65 7.24 -46.23
N GLY A 106 34.31 6.03 -46.66
CA GLY A 106 35.26 5.06 -47.20
C GLY A 106 35.61 5.36 -48.66
N PRO A 107 36.70 4.75 -49.19
CA PRO A 107 37.04 4.86 -50.60
C PRO A 107 35.92 4.25 -51.46
N LEU A 108 35.56 4.94 -52.54
CA LEU A 108 34.53 4.46 -53.47
C LEU A 108 35.00 3.19 -54.18
N THR A 109 34.42 2.05 -53.82
CA THR A 109 34.76 0.75 -54.43
C THR A 109 33.67 0.31 -55.38
N LYS A 110 34.04 -0.06 -56.62
CA LYS A 110 33.13 -0.67 -57.59
C LYS A 110 32.90 -2.13 -57.22
N ILE A 111 31.66 -2.52 -56.92
CA ILE A 111 31.31 -3.89 -56.52
C ILE A 111 30.98 -4.72 -57.75
N THR A 112 30.01 -4.29 -58.55
CA THR A 112 29.52 -5.03 -59.73
C THR A 112 29.18 -4.11 -60.90
N GLU A 113 29.27 -4.66 -62.10
CA GLU A 113 28.77 -4.04 -63.34
C GLU A 113 27.93 -5.09 -64.07
N GLU A 114 26.63 -4.84 -64.18
CA GLU A 114 25.71 -5.76 -64.84
C GLU A 114 25.36 -5.23 -66.24
N LYS A 115 25.59 -6.07 -67.25
CA LYS A 115 25.40 -5.73 -68.68
C LYS A 115 24.13 -6.33 -69.29
N ASN A 116 23.56 -7.35 -68.63
CA ASN A 116 22.45 -8.15 -69.15
C ASN A 116 21.12 -7.93 -68.41
N ILE A 117 20.92 -6.77 -67.77
CA ILE A 117 19.68 -6.46 -67.03
C ILE A 117 18.42 -6.56 -67.92
N VAL A 118 18.60 -6.36 -69.22
CA VAL A 118 17.54 -6.26 -70.22
C VAL A 118 17.16 -7.60 -70.85
N ASP A 119 17.99 -8.66 -70.71
CA ASP A 119 17.70 -9.96 -71.33
C ASP A 119 16.76 -10.80 -70.43
N PRO A 120 15.50 -11.06 -70.82
CA PRO A 120 14.53 -11.77 -70.00
C PRO A 120 14.70 -13.29 -70.12
N ARG A 121 15.94 -13.78 -70.03
CA ARG A 121 16.20 -15.23 -69.95
C ARG A 121 16.35 -15.60 -68.49
N ASP A 122 15.37 -16.35 -68.02
CA ASP A 122 15.26 -17.03 -66.71
C ASP A 122 14.32 -16.34 -65.71
N GLY A 123 13.01 -16.57 -65.90
CA GLY A 123 12.08 -16.52 -64.77
C GLY A 123 12.32 -17.73 -63.84
N PRO A 124 12.27 -17.58 -62.49
CA PRO A 124 12.50 -18.66 -61.55
C PRO A 124 11.33 -19.67 -61.42
N TYR A 125 10.29 -19.57 -62.26
CA TYR A 125 9.19 -20.53 -62.33
C TYR A 125 9.20 -21.24 -63.69
N GLY A 126 9.53 -22.53 -63.67
CA GLY A 126 9.68 -23.42 -64.83
C GLY A 126 8.40 -23.62 -65.65
N GLY A 127 8.00 -22.60 -66.41
CA GLY A 127 7.01 -22.72 -67.49
C GLY A 127 7.66 -23.25 -68.77
N ARG A 128 7.12 -24.35 -69.32
CA ARG A 128 7.53 -24.93 -70.61
C ARG A 128 7.53 -23.89 -71.72
N ARG A 129 8.58 -23.92 -72.56
CA ARG A 129 8.70 -23.18 -73.81
C ARG A 129 7.47 -23.41 -74.70
N SER A 130 6.76 -22.35 -75.09
CA SER A 130 5.90 -22.40 -76.27
C SER A 130 6.77 -22.13 -77.51
N ASN A 131 6.84 -23.12 -78.40
CA ASN A 131 7.45 -22.96 -79.72
C ASN A 131 6.52 -22.06 -80.57
N ALA A 132 6.73 -20.75 -80.54
CA ALA A 132 6.14 -19.83 -81.51
C ALA A 132 7.23 -19.36 -82.50
N PRO A 133 6.92 -19.26 -83.82
CA PRO A 133 7.90 -18.88 -84.83
C PRO A 133 8.31 -17.40 -84.68
N ARG A 134 9.50 -17.09 -85.19
CA ARG A 134 10.19 -15.78 -85.13
C ARG A 134 9.26 -14.61 -85.45
N ALA A 135 8.67 -13.99 -84.42
CA ALA A 135 8.14 -12.64 -84.51
C ALA A 135 9.30 -11.65 -84.65
N ALA A 136 9.05 -10.53 -85.34
CA ALA A 136 10.01 -9.45 -85.55
C ALA A 136 10.66 -9.04 -84.22
N ARG A 137 11.98 -8.81 -84.22
CA ARG A 137 12.70 -8.33 -83.03
C ARG A 137 12.16 -6.96 -82.64
N SER A 138 11.33 -6.89 -81.61
CA SER A 138 11.02 -5.65 -80.93
C SER A 138 12.33 -4.99 -80.45
N PRO A 139 12.41 -3.64 -80.46
CA PRO A 139 13.59 -2.93 -80.00
C PRO A 139 13.89 -3.29 -78.55
N ARG A 140 15.17 -3.53 -78.23
CA ARG A 140 15.60 -3.85 -76.85
C ARG A 140 15.22 -2.67 -75.94
N PRO A 141 14.47 -2.91 -74.85
CA PRO A 141 14.07 -1.83 -73.96
C PRO A 141 15.30 -1.26 -73.25
N SER A 142 15.33 0.06 -73.08
CA SER A 142 16.41 0.78 -72.41
C SER A 142 16.00 1.15 -70.97
N ILE A 143 16.97 1.29 -70.08
CA ILE A 143 16.70 1.75 -68.70
C ILE A 143 16.53 3.27 -68.73
N VAL A 144 15.34 3.75 -68.38
CA VAL A 144 14.97 5.17 -68.36
C VAL A 144 15.36 5.81 -67.03
N CYS A 145 15.01 5.16 -65.92
CA CYS A 145 15.17 5.67 -64.56
C CYS A 145 15.58 4.55 -63.61
N ILE A 146 16.42 4.86 -62.63
CA ILE A 146 16.73 4.01 -61.48
C ILE A 146 16.44 4.80 -60.22
N SER A 147 15.70 4.23 -59.28
CA SER A 147 15.44 4.84 -57.97
C SER A 147 15.77 3.86 -56.84
N PRO A 148 16.44 4.30 -55.77
CA PRO A 148 16.66 3.48 -54.59
C PRO A 148 15.34 3.25 -53.84
N VAL A 149 15.24 2.08 -53.20
CA VAL A 149 14.10 1.68 -52.38
C VAL A 149 14.51 1.73 -50.91
N SER A 150 13.74 2.47 -50.11
CA SER A 150 13.98 2.57 -48.67
C SER A 150 13.73 1.23 -47.98
N SER A 151 14.49 0.96 -46.93
CA SER A 151 14.37 -0.19 -46.04
C SER A 151 12.99 -0.27 -45.36
N VAL A 152 12.31 0.87 -45.22
CA VAL A 152 10.92 0.94 -44.71
C VAL A 152 9.94 0.35 -45.73
N GLU A 153 10.19 0.56 -47.02
CA GLU A 153 9.38 0.01 -48.10
C GLU A 153 9.65 -1.50 -48.27
N SER A 154 10.93 -1.88 -48.28
CA SER A 154 11.35 -3.28 -48.35
C SER A 154 12.74 -3.49 -47.78
N LYS A 155 12.87 -4.47 -46.89
CA LYS A 155 14.17 -4.91 -46.36
C LYS A 155 15.03 -5.63 -47.42
N TRP A 156 14.40 -6.15 -48.48
CA TRP A 156 15.03 -7.06 -49.45
C TRP A 156 15.24 -6.43 -50.83
N LEU A 157 14.38 -5.50 -51.22
CA LEU A 157 14.49 -4.78 -52.48
C LEU A 157 15.28 -3.50 -52.24
N HIS A 158 16.25 -3.24 -53.12
CA HIS A 158 17.25 -2.20 -52.92
C HIS A 158 17.09 -1.05 -53.92
N ALA A 159 16.71 -1.35 -55.16
CA ALA A 159 16.44 -0.35 -56.19
C ALA A 159 15.35 -0.84 -57.16
N VAL A 160 14.70 0.10 -57.86
CA VAL A 160 13.79 -0.14 -58.97
C VAL A 160 14.36 0.48 -60.23
N ALA A 161 14.43 -0.28 -61.31
CA ALA A 161 14.75 0.24 -62.64
C ALA A 161 13.51 0.21 -63.53
N VAL A 162 13.18 1.34 -64.15
CA VAL A 162 12.05 1.49 -65.10
C VAL A 162 12.59 1.43 -66.52
N LEU A 163 12.00 0.58 -67.34
CA LEU A 163 12.37 0.37 -68.73
C LEU A 163 11.51 1.22 -69.68
N SER A 164 12.02 1.45 -70.90
CA SER A 164 11.35 2.25 -71.95
C SER A 164 10.05 1.63 -72.47
N ASP A 165 9.83 0.33 -72.23
CA ASP A 165 8.58 -0.39 -72.51
C ASP A 165 7.58 -0.36 -71.33
N GLY A 166 7.89 0.39 -70.26
CA GLY A 166 7.08 0.49 -69.06
C GLY A 166 7.22 -0.66 -68.07
N LYS A 167 8.08 -1.65 -68.32
CA LYS A 167 8.38 -2.72 -67.34
C LYS A 167 9.22 -2.19 -66.19
N ARG A 168 9.03 -2.78 -65.01
CA ARG A 168 9.75 -2.41 -63.78
C ARG A 168 10.54 -3.59 -63.24
N LEU A 169 11.84 -3.40 -63.05
CA LEU A 169 12.76 -4.39 -62.53
C LEU A 169 13.08 -4.05 -61.07
N PHE A 170 12.81 -4.98 -60.17
CA PHE A 170 13.15 -4.86 -58.76
C PHE A 170 14.48 -5.54 -58.50
N LEU A 171 15.45 -4.76 -58.02
CA LEU A 171 16.84 -5.16 -57.83
C LEU A 171 17.14 -5.40 -56.35
N THR A 172 18.01 -6.36 -56.06
CA THR A 172 18.59 -6.57 -54.72
C THR A 172 20.11 -6.52 -54.80
N THR A 173 20.75 -6.05 -53.71
CA THR A 173 22.21 -6.01 -53.62
C THR A 173 22.81 -7.06 -52.67
N SER A 174 21.98 -7.92 -52.07
CA SER A 174 22.43 -9.00 -51.18
C SER A 174 22.57 -10.34 -51.92
N GLY A 175 23.67 -11.05 -51.67
CA GLY A 175 24.08 -12.26 -52.39
C GLY A 175 23.55 -13.60 -51.85
N GLY A 176 22.65 -13.62 -50.86
CA GLY A 176 22.22 -14.85 -50.19
C GLY A 176 21.44 -15.83 -51.10
N SER A 177 21.92 -17.08 -51.20
CA SER A 177 21.14 -18.22 -51.69
C SER A 177 20.03 -18.55 -50.67
N GLY A 178 18.80 -18.78 -51.13
CA GLY A 178 17.58 -18.73 -50.33
C GLY A 178 17.35 -19.84 -49.29
N SER A 179 18.25 -20.05 -48.31
CA SER A 179 18.08 -21.13 -47.32
C SER A 179 18.52 -20.86 -45.87
N SER A 180 18.96 -19.66 -45.48
CA SER A 180 19.25 -19.40 -44.05
C SER A 180 18.74 -18.03 -43.61
N VAL A 181 17.47 -17.99 -43.19
CA VAL A 181 16.84 -16.84 -42.54
C VAL A 181 17.38 -16.76 -41.10
N GLY A 182 18.54 -16.13 -40.94
CA GLY A 182 19.09 -15.73 -39.64
C GLY A 182 18.80 -14.25 -39.39
N LEU A 183 18.19 -13.94 -38.24
CA LEU A 183 17.66 -12.65 -37.78
C LEU A 183 18.69 -11.51 -37.55
N ASN A 184 19.89 -11.55 -38.15
CA ASN A 184 20.86 -10.47 -37.97
C ASN A 184 20.62 -9.34 -38.98
N SER A 185 19.74 -8.41 -38.60
CA SER A 185 19.41 -7.17 -39.32
C SER A 185 20.49 -6.07 -39.19
N GLY A 186 21.77 -6.43 -39.27
CA GLY A 186 22.85 -5.45 -39.45
C GLY A 186 22.94 -5.06 -40.93
N LEU A 187 23.40 -3.84 -41.24
CA LEU A 187 23.70 -3.39 -42.62
C LEU A 187 24.63 -4.41 -43.32
N GLN A 188 24.06 -5.37 -44.04
CA GLN A 188 24.83 -6.29 -44.85
C GLN A 188 25.34 -5.50 -46.05
N ARG A 189 26.66 -5.44 -46.21
CA ARG A 189 27.28 -4.68 -47.32
C ARG A 189 26.84 -5.25 -48.67
N PRO A 190 26.73 -4.40 -49.71
CA PRO A 190 26.28 -4.84 -51.03
C PRO A 190 27.35 -5.77 -51.63
N THR A 191 26.92 -6.88 -52.23
CA THR A 191 27.83 -7.93 -52.71
C THR A 191 27.60 -8.28 -54.18
N CYS A 192 26.38 -8.11 -54.67
CA CYS A 192 26.05 -8.31 -56.08
C CYS A 192 24.93 -7.35 -56.51
N LEU A 193 24.52 -7.41 -57.76
CA LEU A 193 23.30 -6.78 -58.24
C LEU A 193 22.48 -7.86 -58.95
N LYS A 194 21.29 -8.19 -58.44
CA LYS A 194 20.42 -9.26 -58.99
C LYS A 194 18.98 -8.78 -59.16
N ILE A 195 18.31 -9.24 -60.21
CA ILE A 195 16.88 -9.00 -60.43
C ILE A 195 16.09 -10.03 -59.62
N VAL A 196 15.19 -9.56 -58.75
CA VAL A 196 14.34 -10.42 -57.91
C VAL A 196 12.97 -10.61 -58.55
N ALA A 197 12.42 -9.55 -59.13
CA ALA A 197 11.09 -9.57 -59.74
C ALA A 197 11.00 -8.57 -60.89
N THR A 198 10.21 -8.92 -61.91
CA THR A 198 9.86 -8.03 -63.02
C THR A 198 8.35 -7.83 -63.03
N ARG A 199 7.90 -6.58 -63.06
CA ARG A 199 6.48 -6.23 -63.25
C ARG A 199 6.23 -5.79 -64.70
N PRO A 200 5.14 -6.26 -65.32
CA PRO A 200 4.75 -5.82 -66.66
C PRO A 200 4.35 -4.33 -66.65
N SER A 201 4.30 -3.75 -67.85
CA SER A 201 3.80 -2.40 -68.06
C SER A 201 2.33 -2.28 -67.65
N PRO A 202 1.90 -1.12 -67.10
CA PRO A 202 0.48 -0.91 -66.80
C PRO A 202 -0.35 -0.91 -68.09
N PRO A 203 -1.61 -1.39 -68.05
CA PRO A 203 -2.48 -1.40 -69.23
C PRO A 203 -2.92 0.03 -69.62
N LEU A 204 -2.87 0.35 -70.91
CA LEU A 204 -3.39 1.60 -71.47
C LEU A 204 -4.90 1.46 -71.79
N GLY A 205 -5.70 2.53 -71.58
CA GLY A 205 -7.02 2.68 -72.22
C GLY A 205 -8.30 2.39 -71.41
N VAL A 206 -8.32 2.47 -70.07
CA VAL A 206 -9.58 2.36 -69.29
C VAL A 206 -10.04 3.76 -68.85
N GLY A 207 -11.22 4.17 -69.32
CA GLY A 207 -11.73 5.55 -69.34
C GLY A 207 -11.97 6.22 -67.98
N GLY A 208 -12.07 7.57 -68.04
CA GLY A 208 -12.09 8.52 -66.92
C GLY A 208 -13.35 8.55 -66.04
N GLY A 209 -13.77 7.41 -65.49
CA GLY A 209 -14.76 7.33 -64.41
C GLY A 209 -14.17 6.71 -63.14
N LEU A 210 -14.76 6.98 -61.98
CA LEU A 210 -14.52 6.22 -60.74
C LEU A 210 -15.14 4.82 -60.85
N THR A 211 -14.68 4.00 -61.79
CA THR A 211 -15.15 2.61 -61.94
C THR A 211 -14.30 1.70 -61.06
N PHE A 212 -14.91 1.17 -60.01
CA PHE A 212 -14.29 0.22 -59.11
C PHE A 212 -14.37 -1.18 -59.73
N GLY A 213 -13.25 -1.72 -60.21
CA GLY A 213 -13.22 -3.06 -60.81
C GLY A 213 -11.81 -3.61 -60.95
N ALA A 214 -11.57 -4.84 -60.49
CA ALA A 214 -10.29 -5.52 -60.63
C ALA A 214 -10.15 -6.10 -62.05
N VAL A 215 -9.27 -5.53 -62.86
CA VAL A 215 -8.89 -6.13 -64.16
C VAL A 215 -7.69 -7.05 -63.91
N SER A 216 -7.91 -8.36 -63.95
CA SER A 216 -6.82 -9.35 -63.88
C SER A 216 -6.10 -9.43 -65.22
N VAL A 217 -4.82 -9.03 -65.27
CA VAL A 217 -3.98 -9.00 -66.48
C VAL A 217 -3.19 -10.31 -66.64
N ALA A 218 -3.71 -11.44 -66.17
CA ALA A 218 -3.07 -12.73 -66.40
C ALA A 218 -3.17 -13.11 -67.89
N GLY A 219 -2.12 -12.82 -68.67
CA GLY A 219 -1.82 -13.53 -69.92
C GLY A 219 -2.28 -12.92 -71.25
N ARG A 220 -2.70 -11.65 -71.32
CA ARG A 220 -2.91 -10.99 -72.64
C ARG A 220 -1.66 -10.21 -73.07
N ALA A 221 -1.04 -10.62 -74.18
CA ALA A 221 -0.06 -9.80 -74.88
C ALA A 221 -0.80 -8.58 -75.47
N LEU A 222 -0.40 -7.35 -75.08
CA LEU A 222 -0.90 -6.15 -75.74
C LEU A 222 -0.40 -6.11 -77.20
N PRO A 223 -1.21 -5.66 -78.17
CA PRO A 223 -0.76 -5.36 -79.53
C PRO A 223 0.41 -4.37 -79.50
N GLU A 224 1.39 -4.51 -80.40
CA GLU A 224 2.60 -3.65 -80.45
C GLU A 224 2.26 -2.15 -80.62
N ASP A 225 1.12 -1.82 -81.25
CA ASP A 225 0.63 -0.45 -81.41
C ASP A 225 0.11 0.20 -80.11
N LEU A 226 -0.10 -0.59 -79.06
CA LEU A 226 -0.50 -0.14 -77.71
C LEU A 226 0.64 -0.36 -76.69
N ALA A 227 1.87 -0.56 -77.16
CA ALA A 227 3.04 -0.67 -76.29
C ALA A 227 3.42 0.71 -75.73
N LEU A 228 3.48 0.80 -74.42
CA LEU A 228 3.82 2.01 -73.68
C LEU A 228 5.25 2.45 -74.03
N LYS A 229 5.42 3.71 -74.46
CA LYS A 229 6.73 4.26 -74.78
C LYS A 229 7.10 5.32 -73.76
N VAL A 230 7.84 4.90 -72.74
CA VAL A 230 8.24 5.76 -71.62
C VAL A 230 9.47 6.58 -72.01
N GLU A 231 9.32 7.91 -72.00
CA GLU A 231 10.42 8.85 -72.26
C GLU A 231 11.14 9.25 -70.97
N SER A 232 10.36 9.48 -69.91
CA SER A 232 10.85 9.83 -68.57
C SER A 232 9.98 9.16 -67.50
N ALA A 233 10.60 8.83 -66.37
CA ALA A 233 9.94 8.20 -65.24
C ALA A 233 10.51 8.72 -63.92
N PHE A 234 9.67 8.77 -62.90
CA PHE A 234 10.03 9.15 -61.53
C PHE A 234 9.41 8.16 -60.54
N TYR A 235 10.24 7.49 -59.76
CA TYR A 235 9.80 6.59 -58.69
C TYR A 235 10.22 7.12 -57.33
N SER A 236 9.28 7.18 -56.39
CA SER A 236 9.55 7.50 -54.99
C SER A 236 8.47 6.90 -54.09
N ALA A 237 8.88 6.27 -52.98
CA ALA A 237 8.00 5.76 -51.92
C ALA A 237 6.75 5.00 -52.44
N GLY A 238 6.95 4.00 -53.30
CA GLY A 238 5.86 3.18 -53.87
C GLY A 238 4.94 3.87 -54.88
N ALA A 239 5.20 5.11 -55.27
CA ALA A 239 4.51 5.81 -56.35
C ALA A 239 5.43 6.01 -57.56
N LEU A 240 4.89 5.81 -58.75
CA LEU A 240 5.58 5.94 -60.01
C LEU A 240 4.82 6.89 -60.93
N VAL A 241 5.50 7.88 -61.49
CA VAL A 241 4.98 8.75 -62.54
C VAL A 241 5.76 8.48 -63.81
N MET A 242 5.08 8.20 -64.91
CA MET A 242 5.67 7.96 -66.23
C MET A 242 5.07 8.89 -67.28
N SER A 243 5.89 9.34 -68.22
CA SER A 243 5.43 10.07 -69.39
C SER A 243 5.32 9.12 -70.58
N ASP A 244 4.09 8.89 -71.02
CA ASP A 244 3.79 8.11 -72.21
C ASP A 244 3.86 9.00 -73.46
N SER A 245 4.64 8.54 -74.44
CA SER A 245 4.84 9.14 -75.75
C SER A 245 4.27 8.28 -76.89
N SER A 246 3.47 7.25 -76.57
CA SER A 246 2.85 6.36 -77.55
C SER A 246 1.90 7.08 -78.51
N ALA A 247 1.15 8.07 -78.03
CA ALA A 247 0.24 8.88 -78.84
C ALA A 247 0.97 10.04 -79.52
N THR A 248 0.79 10.17 -80.85
CA THR A 248 1.49 11.18 -81.68
C THR A 248 0.98 12.62 -81.48
N ALA A 249 -0.22 12.81 -80.93
CA ALA A 249 -0.86 14.13 -80.80
C ALA A 249 -0.73 14.76 -79.40
N MET A 250 -0.75 13.97 -78.32
CA MET A 250 -0.62 14.45 -76.94
C MET A 250 0.08 13.41 -76.06
N SER A 251 1.02 13.87 -75.23
CA SER A 251 1.62 13.05 -74.18
C SER A 251 0.65 12.81 -73.03
N SER A 252 0.73 11.64 -72.39
CA SER A 252 -0.06 11.35 -71.19
C SER A 252 0.87 11.03 -70.02
N LEU A 253 0.55 11.56 -68.83
CA LEU A 253 1.19 11.16 -67.59
C LEU A 253 0.42 9.99 -66.97
N LEU A 254 1.13 8.90 -66.70
CA LEU A 254 0.62 7.75 -65.97
C LEU A 254 1.14 7.80 -64.54
N ALA A 255 0.22 7.95 -63.59
CA ALA A 255 0.51 7.80 -62.17
C ALA A 255 0.11 6.40 -61.71
N VAL A 256 1.07 5.64 -61.18
CA VAL A 256 0.88 4.29 -60.65
C VAL A 256 1.19 4.31 -59.17
N GLN A 257 0.25 3.86 -58.35
CA GLN A 257 0.39 3.79 -56.90
C GLN A 257 -0.02 2.41 -56.42
N LYS A 258 0.62 1.92 -55.35
CA LYS A 258 0.21 0.68 -54.69
C LYS A 258 -1.21 0.80 -54.14
N ASP A 259 -2.08 -0.16 -54.45
CA ASP A 259 -3.46 -0.17 -53.96
C ASP A 259 -3.49 -0.52 -52.47
N SER A 260 -3.84 0.48 -51.65
CA SER A 260 -3.93 0.34 -50.19
C SER A 260 -4.98 -0.68 -49.74
N ALA A 261 -6.00 -0.96 -50.57
CA ALA A 261 -7.08 -1.90 -50.27
C ALA A 261 -6.64 -3.39 -50.31
N ALA A 262 -5.59 -3.72 -51.06
CA ALA A 262 -5.20 -5.11 -51.33
C ALA A 262 -4.50 -5.82 -50.16
N GLN A 263 -4.17 -5.10 -49.08
CA GLN A 263 -3.49 -5.66 -47.90
C GLN A 263 -4.45 -6.38 -46.93
N LEU A 264 -5.77 -6.25 -47.11
CA LEU A 264 -6.77 -6.46 -46.06
C LEU A 264 -7.65 -7.72 -46.23
N SER A 265 -7.42 -8.58 -47.23
CA SER A 265 -8.21 -9.81 -47.34
C SER A 265 -7.76 -10.88 -46.32
N LEU A 266 -8.54 -10.95 -45.23
CA LEU A 266 -8.68 -11.93 -44.13
C LEU A 266 -7.68 -11.88 -42.95
N PRO A 267 -8.19 -11.99 -41.69
CA PRO A 267 -7.38 -12.25 -40.51
C PRO A 267 -6.88 -13.70 -40.56
N SER A 268 -5.58 -13.90 -40.71
CA SER A 268 -4.98 -15.21 -40.48
C SER A 268 -4.90 -15.44 -38.98
N THR A 269 -5.90 -16.13 -38.43
CA THR A 269 -5.80 -16.81 -37.14
C THR A 269 -4.54 -17.67 -37.15
N PHE A 270 -3.75 -17.62 -36.08
CA PHE A 270 -2.57 -18.46 -35.90
C PHE A 270 -2.94 -19.93 -36.06
N GLY A 271 -2.56 -20.51 -37.20
CA GLY A 271 -2.84 -21.89 -37.54
C GLY A 271 -2.51 -22.12 -39.00
N THR A 272 -1.64 -23.09 -39.26
CA THR A 272 -1.15 -23.50 -40.58
C THR A 272 -2.27 -23.66 -41.61
N ALA A 273 -2.53 -22.62 -42.42
CA ALA A 273 -3.45 -22.68 -43.54
C ALA A 273 -2.84 -21.97 -44.77
N SER A 274 -2.76 -22.73 -45.85
CA SER A 274 -2.48 -22.39 -47.26
C SER A 274 -2.01 -20.96 -47.57
N ARG A 275 -0.78 -20.85 -48.11
CA ARG A 275 -0.22 -19.66 -48.77
C ARG A 275 -1.06 -19.27 -49.99
N THR A 276 -2.21 -18.63 -49.80
CA THR A 276 -2.87 -17.89 -50.89
C THR A 276 -2.08 -16.61 -51.12
N SER A 277 -1.49 -16.48 -52.32
CA SER A 277 -0.60 -15.37 -52.67
C SER A 277 -1.35 -14.04 -52.58
N ARG A 278 -0.99 -13.18 -51.62
CA ARG A 278 -1.39 -11.76 -51.62
C ARG A 278 -0.77 -11.10 -52.86
N ALA A 279 -1.55 -10.96 -53.93
CA ALA A 279 -1.09 -10.31 -55.15
C ALA A 279 -1.01 -8.79 -54.93
N LEU A 280 0.16 -8.20 -55.17
CA LEU A 280 0.31 -6.74 -55.20
C LEU A 280 -0.57 -6.18 -56.32
N ARG A 281 -1.52 -5.33 -55.92
CA ARG A 281 -2.40 -4.54 -56.78
C ARG A 281 -1.93 -3.10 -56.82
N GLU A 282 -2.18 -2.44 -57.94
CA GLU A 282 -1.81 -1.04 -58.18
C GLU A 282 -3.00 -0.31 -58.78
N THR A 283 -3.17 0.94 -58.37
CA THR A 283 -4.07 1.90 -59.01
C THR A 283 -3.28 2.66 -60.07
N VAL A 284 -3.78 2.63 -61.31
CA VAL A 284 -3.19 3.33 -62.45
C VAL A 284 -4.14 4.47 -62.84
N SER A 285 -3.62 5.68 -62.98
CA SER A 285 -4.35 6.86 -63.41
C SER A 285 -3.64 7.46 -64.61
N ALA A 286 -4.38 7.66 -65.71
CA ALA A 286 -3.87 8.32 -66.90
C ALA A 286 -4.40 9.75 -66.98
N LEU A 287 -3.50 10.72 -67.05
CA LEU A 287 -3.82 12.13 -67.16
C LEU A 287 -3.30 12.66 -68.51
N PRO A 288 -4.15 13.22 -69.38
CA PRO A 288 -3.66 13.89 -70.59
C PRO A 288 -2.96 15.19 -70.21
N VAL A 289 -1.76 15.44 -70.76
CA VAL A 289 -0.97 16.64 -70.44
C VAL A 289 -0.35 17.23 -71.71
N GLU A 290 -0.45 18.55 -71.84
CA GLU A 290 0.23 19.29 -72.90
C GLU A 290 1.73 19.39 -72.59
N GLY A 291 2.54 18.72 -73.40
CA GLY A 291 3.99 18.71 -73.25
C GLY A 291 4.53 17.51 -72.47
N ARG A 292 5.82 17.23 -72.72
CA ARG A 292 6.51 16.02 -72.23
C ARG A 292 7.13 16.29 -70.86
N MET A 293 7.10 15.30 -69.96
CA MET A 293 7.80 15.40 -68.67
C MET A 293 9.30 15.35 -68.87
N LEU A 294 10.02 16.32 -68.30
CA LEU A 294 11.48 16.37 -68.27
C LEU A 294 12.01 15.81 -66.95
N CYS A 295 11.44 16.25 -65.82
CA CYS A 295 11.76 15.74 -64.50
C CYS A 295 10.56 15.87 -63.55
N ALA A 296 10.61 15.14 -62.44
CA ALA A 296 9.62 15.24 -61.37
C ALA A 296 10.32 15.14 -60.01
N SER A 297 9.70 15.73 -58.99
CA SER A 297 10.20 15.71 -57.61
C SER A 297 9.03 15.74 -56.62
N ASP A 298 9.19 15.08 -55.47
CA ASP A 298 8.25 15.21 -54.36
C ASP A 298 8.32 16.63 -53.75
N VAL A 299 7.16 17.17 -53.39
CA VAL A 299 7.03 18.39 -52.56
C VAL A 299 7.00 17.97 -51.11
N LEU A 300 7.97 18.48 -50.35
CA LEU A 300 8.11 18.20 -48.93
C LEU A 300 7.18 19.14 -48.13
N PRO A 301 6.63 18.69 -46.98
CA PRO A 301 5.83 19.54 -46.12
C PRO A 301 6.66 20.70 -45.53
N LEU A 302 5.99 21.73 -45.02
CA LEU A 302 6.67 22.87 -44.39
C LEU A 302 7.66 22.40 -43.30
N PRO A 303 8.79 23.12 -43.09
CA PRO A 303 9.84 22.72 -42.15
C PRO A 303 9.35 22.42 -40.73
N ASP A 304 8.42 23.24 -40.22
CA ASP A 304 7.83 23.06 -38.89
C ASP A 304 7.07 21.74 -38.76
N ALA A 305 6.33 21.37 -39.80
CA ALA A 305 5.59 20.12 -39.86
C ALA A 305 6.54 18.93 -39.97
N ALA A 306 7.55 19.02 -40.85
CA ALA A 306 8.56 17.99 -41.00
C ALA A 306 9.31 17.72 -39.68
N TYR A 307 9.65 18.78 -38.94
CA TYR A 307 10.29 18.67 -37.62
C TYR A 307 9.41 17.94 -36.60
N MET A 308 8.12 18.24 -36.59
CA MET A 308 7.15 17.63 -35.68
C MET A 308 6.96 16.14 -35.96
N MET A 309 6.92 15.78 -37.25
CA MET A 309 6.83 14.39 -37.69
C MET A 309 8.13 13.62 -37.40
N GLN A 310 9.28 14.26 -37.59
CA GLN A 310 10.56 13.70 -37.18
C GLN A 310 10.58 13.43 -35.67
N SER A 311 10.12 14.37 -34.85
CA SER A 311 10.08 14.18 -33.39
C SER A 311 9.20 13.00 -32.97
N LEU A 312 8.07 12.77 -33.64
CA LEU A 312 7.18 11.64 -33.34
C LEU A 312 7.80 10.29 -33.73
N TYR A 313 8.45 10.21 -34.90
CA TYR A 313 8.88 8.95 -35.52
C TYR A 313 10.38 8.66 -35.52
N ALA A 314 11.22 9.54 -34.94
CA ALA A 314 12.68 9.39 -34.94
C ALA A 314 13.18 8.03 -34.42
N ASP A 315 12.51 7.41 -33.46
CA ASP A 315 13.04 6.23 -32.75
C ASP A 315 12.26 4.93 -33.01
N VAL A 316 11.11 4.99 -33.71
CA VAL A 316 10.16 3.87 -33.84
C VAL A 316 10.71 2.70 -34.68
N GLU A 317 11.71 2.93 -35.54
CA GLU A 317 12.19 1.91 -36.50
C GLU A 317 13.71 1.86 -36.67
N CYS A 318 14.49 2.01 -35.60
CA CYS A 318 15.95 1.89 -35.70
C CYS A 318 16.54 2.86 -36.76
N PHE A 319 16.06 4.11 -36.79
CA PHE A 319 16.79 5.22 -37.44
C PHE A 319 18.06 5.60 -36.63
N THR A 320 18.63 4.64 -35.89
CA THR A 320 19.63 4.81 -34.83
C THR A 320 21.00 5.24 -35.34
N CYS A 321 21.19 5.29 -36.65
CA CYS A 321 22.27 6.05 -37.24
C CYS A 321 21.68 7.22 -38.02
N PHE A 322 22.24 8.41 -37.77
CA PHE A 322 22.10 9.65 -38.51
C PHE A 322 21.07 10.66 -37.96
N ARG A 323 21.62 11.78 -37.42
CA ARG A 323 20.99 13.11 -37.44
C ARG A 323 20.66 13.46 -38.90
N LYS A 324 19.51 13.02 -39.42
CA LYS A 324 19.06 13.33 -40.78
C LYS A 324 18.28 14.66 -40.82
N PRO A 325 18.29 15.38 -41.95
CA PRO A 325 17.37 16.50 -42.18
C PRO A 325 15.91 16.01 -42.10
N SER A 326 15.06 16.81 -41.44
CA SER A 326 13.65 16.49 -41.12
C SER A 326 12.81 16.12 -42.34
N GLU A 327 13.15 16.69 -43.50
CA GLU A 327 12.36 16.62 -44.73
C GLU A 327 12.31 15.22 -45.36
N LYS A 328 13.42 14.47 -45.36
CA LYS A 328 13.48 13.11 -45.95
C LYS A 328 12.75 12.05 -45.12
N ALA A 329 12.40 12.34 -43.86
CA ALA A 329 11.62 11.42 -43.03
C ALA A 329 10.20 11.21 -43.56
N CYS A 330 9.59 12.24 -44.17
CA CYS A 330 8.24 12.17 -44.74
C CYS A 330 8.15 11.17 -45.90
N ILE A 331 9.17 11.11 -46.76
CA ILE A 331 9.25 10.14 -47.88
C ILE A 331 9.24 8.71 -47.35
N LYS A 332 9.97 8.45 -46.26
CA LYS A 332 10.01 7.12 -45.63
C LYS A 332 8.67 6.75 -44.99
N LEU A 333 8.00 7.71 -44.37
CA LEU A 333 6.66 7.49 -43.82
C LEU A 333 5.64 7.19 -44.93
N TRP A 334 5.69 7.87 -46.08
CA TRP A 334 4.86 7.51 -47.25
C TRP A 334 5.16 6.09 -47.75
N ALA A 335 6.42 5.65 -47.70
CA ALA A 335 6.80 4.30 -48.12
C ALA A 335 6.20 3.18 -47.24
N LYS A 336 5.81 3.49 -46.00
CA LYS A 336 5.08 2.56 -45.09
C LYS A 336 3.66 2.26 -45.57
N GLY A 337 3.09 3.13 -46.42
CA GLY A 337 1.76 3.03 -46.99
C GLY A 337 0.79 4.07 -46.43
N ASP A 338 -0.27 4.37 -47.18
CA ASP A 338 -1.13 5.52 -46.90
C ASP A 338 -1.99 5.35 -45.65
N LEU A 339 -2.57 4.17 -45.44
CA LEU A 339 -3.56 3.87 -44.39
C LEU A 339 -3.11 4.26 -42.95
N PRO A 340 -1.93 3.83 -42.46
CA PRO A 340 -1.50 4.18 -41.11
C PRO A 340 -1.16 5.67 -40.95
N THR A 341 -0.75 6.35 -42.02
CA THR A 341 -0.20 7.72 -41.94
C THR A 341 -1.20 8.84 -42.27
N GLN A 342 -2.44 8.51 -42.64
CA GLN A 342 -3.44 9.48 -43.13
C GLN A 342 -3.71 10.66 -42.17
N HIS A 343 -3.62 10.39 -40.87
CA HIS A 343 -3.89 11.37 -39.83
C HIS A 343 -2.73 12.33 -39.56
N ILE A 344 -1.50 12.05 -40.05
CA ILE A 344 -0.30 12.87 -39.77
C ILE A 344 0.28 13.48 -41.03
N LEU A 345 0.40 12.71 -42.11
CA LEU A 345 0.97 13.19 -43.37
C LEU A 345 -0.08 13.98 -44.16
N PRO A 346 0.26 15.13 -44.76
CA PRO A 346 -0.59 15.79 -45.74
C PRO A 346 -0.71 14.94 -47.01
N ARG A 347 -1.59 15.37 -47.93
CA ARG A 347 -1.65 14.79 -49.28
C ARG A 347 -0.27 14.89 -49.93
N ARG A 348 0.23 13.77 -50.45
CA ARG A 348 1.49 13.74 -51.18
C ARG A 348 1.34 14.53 -52.47
N ARG A 349 2.30 15.43 -52.73
CA ARG A 349 2.32 16.26 -53.94
C ARG A 349 3.63 16.04 -54.67
N VAL A 350 3.56 15.91 -55.99
CA VAL A 350 4.69 15.75 -56.88
C VAL A 350 4.65 16.87 -57.90
N VAL A 351 5.73 17.63 -57.99
CA VAL A 351 5.89 18.64 -59.03
C VAL A 351 6.50 17.99 -60.25
N VAL A 352 5.82 18.10 -61.38
CA VAL A 352 6.26 17.63 -62.70
C VAL A 352 6.64 18.85 -63.53
N PHE A 353 7.91 18.90 -63.95
CA PHE A 353 8.38 19.90 -64.90
C PHE A 353 8.22 19.32 -66.32
N ASN A 354 7.36 19.94 -67.10
CA ASN A 354 7.12 19.57 -68.49
C ASN A 354 7.69 20.64 -69.45
N THR A 355 7.64 20.38 -70.76
CA THR A 355 8.13 21.34 -71.77
C THR A 355 7.33 22.65 -71.83
N MET A 356 6.14 22.72 -71.21
CA MET A 356 5.25 23.89 -71.23
C MET A 356 5.27 24.69 -69.90
N GLY A 357 5.74 24.10 -68.81
CA GLY A 357 5.69 24.70 -67.48
C GLY A 357 5.79 23.69 -66.33
N LEU A 358 5.28 24.10 -65.18
CA LEU A 358 5.33 23.35 -63.93
C LEU A 358 3.93 22.92 -63.52
N MET A 359 3.75 21.63 -63.27
CA MET A 359 2.48 21.00 -62.93
C MET A 359 2.57 20.35 -61.55
N GLU A 360 1.57 20.58 -60.70
CA GLU A 360 1.47 19.92 -59.39
C GLU A 360 0.50 18.73 -59.49
N LEU A 361 1.00 17.53 -59.25
CA LEU A 361 0.21 16.30 -59.13
C LEU A 361 -0.06 16.01 -57.65
N ILE A 362 -1.33 15.94 -57.26
CA ILE A 362 -1.75 15.68 -55.88
C ILE A 362 -2.37 14.29 -55.78
N PHE A 363 -1.78 13.43 -54.95
CA PHE A 363 -2.30 12.10 -54.66
C PHE A 363 -3.35 12.19 -53.54
N ASN A 364 -4.58 11.76 -53.83
CA ASN A 364 -5.66 11.72 -52.83
C ASN A 364 -5.49 10.51 -51.92
N ARG A 365 -5.52 10.70 -50.60
CA ARG A 365 -5.56 9.59 -49.64
C ARG A 365 -6.95 8.94 -49.65
N PRO A 366 -7.09 7.69 -49.17
CA PRO A 366 -8.40 7.05 -49.01
C PRO A 366 -9.42 7.90 -48.23
N VAL A 367 -9.01 8.58 -47.15
CA VAL A 367 -9.89 9.52 -46.40
C VAL A 367 -10.34 10.71 -47.25
N ASP A 368 -9.49 11.21 -48.16
CA ASP A 368 -9.86 12.32 -49.04
C ASP A 368 -10.88 11.90 -50.11
N ILE A 369 -10.79 10.65 -50.58
CA ILE A 369 -11.79 10.06 -51.47
C ILE A 369 -13.12 9.95 -50.74
N LEU A 370 -13.12 9.43 -49.51
CA LEU A 370 -14.31 9.34 -48.67
C LEU A 370 -14.92 10.72 -48.36
N ARG A 371 -14.07 11.72 -48.07
CA ARG A 371 -14.50 13.11 -47.90
C ARG A 371 -15.24 13.63 -49.14
N LYS A 372 -14.69 13.41 -50.34
CA LYS A 372 -15.33 13.80 -51.60
C LYS A 372 -16.67 13.09 -51.80
N LEU A 373 -16.79 11.82 -51.38
CA LEU A 373 -18.07 11.12 -51.41
C LEU A 373 -19.10 11.81 -50.49
N PHE A 374 -18.72 12.19 -49.26
CA PHE A 374 -19.65 12.88 -48.36
C PHE A 374 -19.97 14.34 -48.73
N ASP A 375 -19.01 15.06 -49.35
CA ASP A 375 -19.23 16.40 -49.89
C ASP A 375 -20.24 16.38 -51.06
N GLY A 376 -20.26 15.29 -51.83
CA GLY A 376 -21.22 15.07 -52.91
C GLY A 376 -22.62 14.64 -52.44
N ASN A 377 -23.58 14.68 -53.36
CA ASN A 377 -24.92 14.10 -53.16
C ASN A 377 -24.88 12.60 -53.58
N THR A 378 -23.98 11.84 -52.98
CA THR A 378 -23.68 10.46 -53.40
C THR A 378 -24.72 9.45 -52.96
N LEU A 379 -24.99 8.44 -53.81
CA LEU A 379 -25.83 7.31 -53.45
C LEU A 379 -25.15 6.41 -52.42
N ARG A 380 -25.94 5.85 -51.51
CA ARG A 380 -25.48 4.90 -50.48
C ARG A 380 -24.65 3.73 -51.05
N SER A 381 -24.97 3.26 -52.24
CA SER A 381 -24.26 2.16 -52.92
C SER A 381 -22.77 2.46 -53.15
N GLN A 382 -22.39 3.71 -53.41
CA GLN A 382 -20.98 4.10 -53.58
C GLN A 382 -20.22 4.07 -52.26
N ILE A 383 -20.90 4.35 -51.14
CA ILE A 383 -20.33 4.25 -49.79
C ILE A 383 -20.18 2.77 -49.42
N GLU A 384 -21.21 1.94 -49.68
CA GLU A 384 -21.13 0.48 -49.47
C GLU A 384 -19.99 -0.16 -50.27
N GLU A 385 -19.79 0.25 -51.53
CA GLU A 385 -18.67 -0.19 -52.36
C GLU A 385 -17.30 0.22 -51.78
N PHE A 386 -17.21 1.42 -51.21
CA PHE A 386 -16.01 1.87 -50.51
C PHE A 386 -15.72 1.01 -49.26
N PHE A 387 -16.75 0.74 -48.44
CA PHE A 387 -16.64 -0.14 -47.28
C PHE A 387 -16.27 -1.58 -47.66
N ASN A 388 -16.79 -2.09 -48.77
CA ASN A 388 -16.43 -3.42 -49.29
C ASN A 388 -15.00 -3.49 -49.81
N ARG A 389 -14.48 -2.40 -50.41
CA ARG A 389 -13.11 -2.34 -50.94
C ARG A 389 -12.06 -2.28 -49.84
N PHE A 390 -12.25 -1.42 -48.85
CA PHE A 390 -11.28 -1.22 -47.76
C PHE A 390 -11.54 -2.08 -46.52
N GLY A 391 -12.73 -2.67 -46.39
CA GLY A 391 -13.16 -3.36 -45.17
C GLY A 391 -13.83 -2.41 -44.18
N ALA A 392 -14.78 -2.96 -43.40
CA ALA A 392 -15.61 -2.19 -42.48
C ALA A 392 -14.79 -1.46 -41.40
N GLY A 393 -13.76 -2.11 -40.82
CA GLY A 393 -12.88 -1.51 -39.82
C GLY A 393 -12.09 -0.30 -40.32
N GLU A 394 -11.45 -0.41 -41.48
CA GLU A 394 -10.68 0.69 -42.07
C GLU A 394 -11.57 1.85 -42.52
N ALA A 395 -12.71 1.54 -43.15
CA ALA A 395 -13.68 2.55 -43.52
C ALA A 395 -14.26 3.28 -42.30
N ALA A 396 -14.59 2.56 -41.22
CA ALA A 396 -15.01 3.14 -39.95
C ALA A 396 -13.92 4.01 -39.31
N ALA A 397 -12.64 3.60 -39.36
CA ALA A 397 -11.52 4.42 -38.89
C ALA A 397 -11.41 5.74 -39.67
N MET A 398 -11.61 5.70 -40.98
CA MET A 398 -11.61 6.90 -41.84
C MET A 398 -12.81 7.80 -41.56
N CYS A 399 -13.99 7.23 -41.32
CA CYS A 399 -15.16 7.98 -40.84
C CYS A 399 -14.88 8.70 -39.52
N LEU A 400 -14.24 8.03 -38.55
CA LEU A 400 -13.82 8.66 -37.28
C LEU A 400 -12.82 9.80 -37.49
N MET A 401 -11.85 9.63 -38.40
CA MET A 401 -10.89 10.69 -38.72
C MET A 401 -11.57 11.96 -39.27
N LEU A 402 -12.62 11.80 -40.08
CA LEU A 402 -13.41 12.93 -40.60
C LEU A 402 -14.33 13.51 -39.52
N ALA A 403 -15.03 12.67 -38.78
CA ALA A 403 -16.01 13.06 -37.77
C ALA A 403 -15.38 13.77 -36.56
N ALA A 404 -14.17 13.35 -36.16
CA ALA A 404 -13.38 13.98 -35.11
C ALA A 404 -12.32 14.96 -35.66
N LYS A 405 -12.34 15.28 -36.95
CA LYS A 405 -11.45 16.25 -37.62
C LYS A 405 -9.95 16.04 -37.32
N LEU A 406 -9.50 14.79 -37.37
CA LEU A 406 -8.13 14.37 -36.98
C LEU A 406 -7.07 14.55 -38.07
N LEU A 407 -7.47 15.02 -39.26
CA LEU A 407 -6.57 15.23 -40.39
C LEU A 407 -5.60 16.39 -40.15
N TYR A 408 -4.58 16.46 -41.01
CA TYR A 408 -3.56 17.51 -40.98
C TYR A 408 -4.17 18.92 -41.09
N ALA A 409 -3.54 19.93 -40.48
CA ALA A 409 -4.10 21.26 -40.25
C ALA A 409 -4.50 22.04 -41.52
N GLU A 410 -3.83 21.82 -42.66
CA GLU A 410 -4.26 22.42 -43.95
C GLU A 410 -5.58 21.80 -44.47
N ASP A 411 -5.84 20.54 -44.12
CA ASP A 411 -7.04 19.80 -44.52
C ASP A 411 -8.20 19.94 -43.52
N SER A 412 -7.99 20.61 -42.37
CA SER A 412 -8.93 20.70 -41.25
C SER A 412 -10.14 21.61 -41.50
N LEU A 413 -10.25 22.21 -42.69
CA LEU A 413 -11.45 22.89 -43.19
C LEU A 413 -12.53 21.86 -43.60
N ILE A 414 -12.83 20.91 -42.73
CA ILE A 414 -13.90 19.93 -42.93
C ILE A 414 -15.21 20.59 -42.51
N SER A 415 -16.19 20.63 -43.42
CA SER A 415 -17.51 21.18 -43.12
C SER A 415 -18.19 20.34 -42.03
N ASN A 416 -18.98 21.00 -41.17
CA ASN A 416 -19.73 20.27 -40.14
C ASN A 416 -20.72 19.26 -40.76
N ALA A 417 -21.19 19.52 -41.99
CA ALA A 417 -22.05 18.59 -42.73
C ALA A 417 -21.33 17.27 -43.07
N VAL A 418 -20.08 17.32 -43.55
CA VAL A 418 -19.28 16.11 -43.79
C VAL A 418 -18.97 15.38 -42.49
N SER A 419 -18.65 16.13 -41.44
CA SER A 419 -18.37 15.58 -40.11
C SER A 419 -19.56 14.78 -39.55
N GLU A 420 -20.78 15.29 -39.71
CA GLU A 420 -22.00 14.59 -39.30
C GLU A 420 -22.33 13.40 -40.21
N LYS A 421 -22.24 13.53 -41.53
CA LYS A 421 -22.43 12.38 -42.46
C LYS A 421 -21.46 11.23 -42.20
N ALA A 422 -20.20 11.55 -41.89
CA ALA A 422 -19.20 10.55 -41.52
C ALA A 422 -19.52 9.88 -40.18
N ALA A 423 -20.05 10.64 -39.21
CA ALA A 423 -20.50 10.08 -37.94
C ALA A 423 -21.72 9.16 -38.11
N GLU A 424 -22.69 9.54 -38.95
CA GLU A 424 -23.85 8.70 -39.29
C GLU A 424 -23.39 7.41 -39.98
N ALA A 425 -22.44 7.47 -40.90
CA ALA A 425 -21.87 6.30 -41.55
C ALA A 425 -21.11 5.36 -40.59
N PHE A 426 -20.48 5.91 -39.54
CA PHE A 426 -19.84 5.13 -38.47
C PHE A 426 -20.85 4.47 -37.53
N GLU A 427 -22.02 5.09 -37.34
CA GLU A 427 -23.09 4.58 -36.47
C GLU A 427 -24.01 3.57 -37.18
N ASP A 428 -23.96 3.50 -38.51
CA ASP A 428 -24.86 2.70 -39.34
C ASP A 428 -24.52 1.19 -39.32
N PRO A 429 -25.41 0.34 -38.75
CA PRO A 429 -25.20 -1.11 -38.70
C PRO A 429 -25.11 -1.76 -40.08
N GLY A 430 -25.69 -1.16 -41.12
CA GLY A 430 -25.67 -1.69 -42.48
C GLY A 430 -24.33 -1.50 -43.19
N LEU A 431 -23.51 -0.54 -42.77
CA LEU A 431 -22.17 -0.31 -43.32
C LEU A 431 -21.10 -0.99 -42.47
N VAL A 432 -21.24 -0.90 -41.15
CA VAL A 432 -20.20 -1.25 -40.19
C VAL A 432 -20.40 -2.66 -39.60
N GLY A 433 -21.61 -3.21 -39.71
CA GLY A 433 -22.00 -4.49 -39.14
C GLY A 433 -22.44 -4.39 -37.68
N MET A 434 -22.90 -5.52 -37.15
CA MET A 434 -23.27 -5.71 -35.74
C MET A 434 -22.36 -6.79 -35.13
N PRO A 435 -22.13 -6.78 -33.80
CA PRO A 435 -21.33 -7.81 -33.15
C PRO A 435 -21.96 -9.20 -33.30
N GLN A 436 -21.12 -10.19 -33.58
CA GLN A 436 -21.50 -11.57 -33.84
C GLN A 436 -20.67 -12.54 -32.99
N ILE A 437 -21.18 -13.75 -32.78
CA ILE A 437 -20.40 -14.83 -32.15
C ILE A 437 -19.68 -15.59 -33.26
N ASN A 438 -18.38 -15.86 -33.09
CA ASN A 438 -17.63 -16.64 -34.05
C ASN A 438 -18.12 -18.11 -34.06
N GLY A 439 -19.05 -18.42 -34.95
CA GLY A 439 -19.65 -19.76 -35.07
C GLY A 439 -18.90 -20.71 -36.00
N THR A 440 -17.81 -20.29 -36.64
CA THR A 440 -17.21 -21.02 -37.77
C THR A 440 -16.12 -22.02 -37.41
N THR A 441 -15.67 -22.10 -36.15
CA THR A 441 -14.81 -23.22 -35.68
C THR A 441 -15.60 -24.42 -35.19
N ALA A 442 -16.93 -24.32 -35.08
CA ALA A 442 -17.80 -25.46 -34.81
C ALA A 442 -18.78 -25.64 -35.97
N LEU A 443 -18.72 -26.79 -36.65
CA LEU A 443 -19.68 -27.30 -37.64
C LEU A 443 -19.42 -26.98 -39.13
N SER A 444 -18.19 -27.19 -39.61
CA SER A 444 -18.02 -27.59 -41.02
C SER A 444 -17.26 -28.92 -41.15
N ASN A 445 -18.06 -29.97 -41.39
CA ASN A 445 -17.74 -31.24 -42.05
C ASN A 445 -16.81 -32.25 -41.36
N THR A 446 -17.42 -33.30 -40.79
CA THR A 446 -17.47 -34.62 -41.46
C THR A 446 -18.82 -35.28 -41.17
N ARG A 447 -19.77 -35.19 -42.10
CA ARG A 447 -20.84 -36.19 -42.20
C ARG A 447 -20.21 -37.46 -42.78
N THR A 448 -19.54 -38.23 -41.95
CA THR A 448 -19.28 -39.64 -42.23
C THR A 448 -20.53 -40.43 -41.82
N GLN A 449 -21.05 -41.22 -42.76
CA GLN A 449 -21.99 -42.29 -42.46
C GLN A 449 -21.31 -43.31 -41.55
N ALA A 450 -21.48 -43.18 -40.24
CA ALA A 450 -21.44 -44.26 -39.25
C ALA A 450 -21.59 -43.62 -37.86
N GLY A 451 -22.55 -44.11 -37.08
CA GLY A 451 -22.78 -43.64 -35.72
C GLY A 451 -21.57 -43.85 -34.83
N GLY A 452 -21.02 -42.75 -34.30
CA GLY A 452 -20.03 -42.73 -33.25
C GLY A 452 -20.18 -41.45 -32.43
N PHE A 453 -20.58 -41.58 -31.16
CA PHE A 453 -20.64 -40.46 -30.21
C PHE A 453 -19.20 -40.12 -29.77
N SER A 454 -18.75 -38.88 -30.03
CA SER A 454 -17.49 -38.37 -29.52
C SER A 454 -17.72 -37.73 -28.14
N MET A 455 -17.26 -38.39 -27.07
CA MET A 455 -17.21 -37.84 -25.72
C MET A 455 -15.88 -37.12 -25.51
N GLY A 456 -15.93 -35.79 -25.33
CA GLY A 456 -14.81 -35.01 -24.80
C GLY A 456 -13.95 -34.31 -25.84
N GLN A 457 -14.49 -33.25 -26.45
CA GLN A 457 -13.67 -32.17 -27.02
C GLN A 457 -14.02 -30.89 -26.26
N VAL A 458 -13.01 -30.25 -25.67
CA VAL A 458 -13.17 -28.99 -24.93
C VAL A 458 -13.75 -27.96 -25.89
N VAL A 459 -14.96 -27.47 -25.62
CA VAL A 459 -15.58 -26.37 -26.35
C VAL A 459 -14.74 -25.14 -26.03
N GLN A 460 -13.90 -24.69 -26.98
CA GLN A 460 -13.31 -23.35 -26.91
C GLN A 460 -14.46 -22.35 -26.80
N GLU A 461 -14.42 -21.49 -25.78
CA GLU A 461 -15.38 -20.41 -25.61
C GLU A 461 -15.45 -19.61 -26.91
N ALA A 462 -16.65 -19.44 -27.46
CA ALA A 462 -16.83 -18.73 -28.71
C ALA A 462 -16.53 -17.24 -28.47
N GLU A 463 -15.40 -16.76 -28.98
CA GLU A 463 -15.00 -15.37 -28.84
C GLU A 463 -16.00 -14.44 -29.57
N PRO A 464 -16.46 -13.35 -28.93
CA PRO A 464 -17.29 -12.35 -29.59
C PRO A 464 -16.47 -11.60 -30.64
N LEU A 465 -16.95 -11.56 -31.87
CA LEU A 465 -16.45 -10.69 -32.93
C LEU A 465 -17.21 -9.38 -32.88
N PHE A 466 -16.51 -8.30 -32.53
CA PHE A 466 -17.08 -6.96 -32.50
C PHE A 466 -17.29 -6.39 -33.91
N SER A 467 -18.15 -5.38 -34.02
CA SER A 467 -18.43 -4.71 -35.29
C SER A 467 -17.19 -4.00 -35.87
N GLY A 468 -17.27 -3.60 -37.14
CA GLY A 468 -16.26 -2.76 -37.76
C GLY A 468 -16.10 -1.39 -37.06
N ALA A 469 -17.05 -0.97 -36.22
CA ALA A 469 -17.03 0.33 -35.55
C ALA A 469 -15.98 0.28 -34.44
N TYR A 470 -16.01 -0.81 -33.67
CA TYR A 470 -15.01 -1.10 -32.66
C TYR A 470 -13.63 -1.32 -33.29
N GLU A 471 -13.54 -2.09 -34.38
CA GLU A 471 -12.29 -2.29 -35.10
C GLU A 471 -11.72 -0.95 -35.60
N GLY A 472 -12.55 -0.11 -36.21
CA GLY A 472 -12.16 1.21 -36.71
C GLY A 472 -11.73 2.16 -35.60
N LEU A 473 -12.40 2.11 -34.44
CA LEU A 473 -11.99 2.86 -33.26
C LEU A 473 -10.62 2.38 -32.73
N CYS A 474 -10.38 1.07 -32.70
CA CYS A 474 -9.09 0.49 -32.31
C CYS A 474 -7.98 0.89 -33.30
N LEU A 475 -8.24 0.83 -34.61
CA LEU A 475 -7.30 1.26 -35.65
C LEU A 475 -6.97 2.75 -35.55
N CYS A 476 -7.99 3.60 -35.36
CA CYS A 476 -7.78 5.04 -35.20
C CYS A 476 -6.96 5.35 -33.92
N SER A 477 -7.31 4.72 -32.80
CA SER A 477 -6.63 4.90 -31.51
C SER A 477 -5.18 4.40 -31.55
N SER A 478 -4.95 3.21 -32.11
CA SER A 478 -3.61 2.64 -32.25
C SER A 478 -2.74 3.49 -33.16
N ARG A 479 -3.27 4.03 -34.26
CA ARG A 479 -2.55 4.97 -35.14
C ARG A 479 -2.06 6.22 -34.42
N LEU A 480 -2.91 6.82 -33.59
CA LEU A 480 -2.57 8.00 -32.79
C LEU A 480 -1.49 7.69 -31.75
N LEU A 481 -1.61 6.55 -31.04
CA LEU A 481 -0.70 6.20 -29.95
C LEU A 481 0.59 5.50 -30.43
N TYR A 482 0.61 4.95 -31.64
CA TYR A 482 1.74 4.24 -32.22
C TYR A 482 3.13 4.92 -32.06
N PRO A 483 3.30 6.23 -32.32
CA PRO A 483 4.61 6.87 -32.19
C PRO A 483 5.13 6.95 -30.75
N ILE A 484 4.30 6.69 -29.73
CA ILE A 484 4.65 6.87 -28.31
C ILE A 484 4.51 5.61 -27.47
N TRP A 485 3.59 4.69 -27.81
CA TRP A 485 3.09 3.63 -26.93
C TRP A 485 4.18 2.72 -26.31
N GLU A 486 5.10 2.22 -27.14
CA GLU A 486 6.14 1.27 -26.73
C GLU A 486 7.51 1.93 -26.46
N LEU A 487 7.63 3.25 -26.65
CA LEU A 487 8.90 3.94 -26.54
C LEU A 487 9.09 4.57 -25.15
N PRO A 488 10.33 4.66 -24.65
CA PRO A 488 10.62 5.42 -23.44
C PRO A 488 10.32 6.90 -23.66
N ILE A 489 9.80 7.53 -22.61
CA ILE A 489 9.37 8.94 -22.67
C ILE A 489 10.57 9.88 -22.57
N MET A 490 11.53 9.52 -21.73
CA MET A 490 12.72 10.32 -21.44
C MET A 490 13.96 9.76 -22.14
N SER A 491 14.85 10.65 -22.54
CA SER A 491 16.14 10.32 -23.15
C SER A 491 17.26 11.07 -22.45
N ILE A 492 18.40 10.41 -22.27
CA ILE A 492 19.61 11.04 -21.72
C ILE A 492 20.40 11.63 -22.87
N ARG A 493 20.49 12.96 -22.96
CA ARG A 493 21.35 13.67 -23.93
C ARG A 493 22.63 14.15 -23.25
N GLY A 494 23.76 13.57 -23.65
CA GLY A 494 25.08 14.07 -23.28
C GLY A 494 25.55 15.21 -24.20
N PRO A 495 26.45 16.11 -23.73
CA PRO A 495 27.18 17.00 -24.61
C PRO A 495 27.97 16.16 -25.63
N SER A 496 27.80 16.49 -26.91
CA SER A 496 28.29 15.69 -28.05
C SER A 496 29.76 15.29 -27.87
N GLY A 497 30.06 13.99 -27.72
CA GLY A 497 31.43 13.47 -27.80
C GLY A 497 31.81 12.31 -26.87
N ASN A 498 31.02 11.95 -25.86
CA ASN A 498 31.38 10.88 -24.92
C ASN A 498 30.32 9.77 -24.87
N ASN A 499 30.71 8.53 -25.16
CA ASN A 499 29.84 7.33 -25.15
C ASN A 499 29.45 6.86 -23.73
N LYS A 500 29.72 7.64 -22.70
CA LYS A 500 29.25 7.36 -21.33
C LYS A 500 27.85 7.93 -21.19
N ARG A 501 26.83 7.06 -21.24
CA ARG A 501 25.40 7.40 -21.10
C ARG A 501 25.01 7.90 -19.70
N GLU A 502 25.94 8.02 -18.77
CA GLU A 502 25.66 8.30 -17.35
C GLU A 502 25.72 9.80 -16.99
N ASP A 503 26.48 10.64 -17.72
CA ASP A 503 26.66 12.08 -17.42
C ASP A 503 25.83 13.02 -18.32
N GLY A 504 24.62 12.61 -18.72
CA GLY A 504 23.76 13.40 -19.62
C GLY A 504 22.56 14.05 -18.95
N VAL A 505 22.06 15.13 -19.55
CA VAL A 505 20.83 15.80 -19.11
C VAL A 505 19.62 14.99 -19.57
N ILE A 506 18.69 14.75 -18.64
CA ILE A 506 17.41 14.08 -18.94
C ILE A 506 16.51 15.06 -19.70
N VAL A 507 16.11 14.69 -20.92
CA VAL A 507 15.23 15.49 -21.78
C VAL A 507 14.12 14.60 -22.32
N CYS A 508 12.91 15.14 -22.43
CA CYS A 508 11.82 14.45 -23.10
C CYS A 508 12.18 14.16 -24.57
N ARG A 509 11.87 12.94 -25.02
CA ARG A 509 12.10 12.51 -26.41
C ARG A 509 11.29 13.36 -27.39
N LEU A 510 10.08 13.74 -27.00
CA LEU A 510 9.12 14.48 -27.83
C LEU A 510 9.27 15.99 -27.64
N SER A 511 9.11 16.74 -28.73
CA SER A 511 8.99 18.19 -28.65
C SER A 511 7.64 18.59 -28.03
N ALA A 512 7.60 19.75 -27.35
CA ALA A 512 6.36 20.27 -26.77
C ALA A 512 5.26 20.48 -27.82
N GLY A 513 5.63 20.90 -29.03
CA GLY A 513 4.69 20.99 -30.14
C GLY A 513 4.10 19.63 -30.53
N ALA A 514 4.93 18.60 -30.66
CA ALA A 514 4.49 17.26 -31.09
C ALA A 514 3.50 16.65 -30.08
N MET A 515 3.78 16.82 -28.78
CA MET A 515 2.87 16.42 -27.71
C MET A 515 1.53 17.15 -27.79
N LYS A 516 1.54 18.48 -28.02
CA LYS A 516 0.32 19.29 -28.13
C LYS A 516 -0.57 18.88 -29.31
N ILE A 517 0.01 18.59 -30.48
CA ILE A 517 -0.78 18.12 -31.64
C ILE A 517 -1.42 16.76 -31.35
N LEU A 518 -0.66 15.85 -30.73
CA LEU A 518 -1.17 14.52 -30.44
C LEU A 518 -2.26 14.56 -29.35
N GLU A 519 -2.04 15.33 -28.29
CA GLU A 519 -3.02 15.60 -27.24
C GLU A 519 -4.31 16.19 -27.82
N SER A 520 -4.22 17.23 -28.65
CA SER A 520 -5.39 17.86 -29.29
C SER A 520 -6.18 16.87 -30.16
N LYS A 521 -5.51 15.98 -30.90
CA LYS A 521 -6.17 14.94 -31.71
C LYS A 521 -6.86 13.89 -30.84
N ILE A 522 -6.20 13.42 -29.79
CA ILE A 522 -6.78 12.45 -28.84
C ILE A 522 -7.99 13.08 -28.13
N HIS A 523 -7.90 14.34 -27.72
CA HIS A 523 -8.98 15.09 -27.10
C HIS A 523 -10.16 15.27 -28.06
N SER A 524 -9.92 15.60 -29.33
CA SER A 524 -10.98 15.71 -30.35
C SER A 524 -11.72 14.38 -30.56
N LEU A 525 -10.99 13.25 -30.58
CA LEU A 525 -11.61 11.92 -30.69
C LEU A 525 -12.40 11.54 -29.42
N GLU A 526 -11.86 11.82 -28.23
CA GLU A 526 -12.54 11.57 -26.96
C GLU A 526 -13.83 12.38 -26.84
N THR A 527 -13.77 13.68 -27.13
CA THR A 527 -14.93 14.58 -27.06
C THR A 527 -16.02 14.19 -28.04
N PHE A 528 -15.64 13.75 -29.25
CA PHE A 528 -16.57 13.17 -30.22
C PHE A 528 -17.29 11.94 -29.64
N LEU A 529 -16.55 10.96 -29.11
CA LEU A 529 -17.13 9.74 -28.52
C LEU A 529 -18.00 10.05 -27.32
N ARG A 530 -17.57 10.98 -26.45
CA ARG A 530 -18.34 11.45 -25.29
C ARG A 530 -19.64 12.10 -25.72
N SER A 531 -19.62 12.92 -26.78
CA SER A 531 -20.82 13.54 -27.37
C SER A 531 -21.80 12.49 -27.89
N ARG A 532 -21.32 11.47 -28.62
CA ARG A 532 -22.18 10.38 -29.14
C ARG A 532 -22.78 9.51 -28.04
N ARG A 533 -21.99 9.18 -27.01
CA ARG A 533 -22.45 8.47 -25.83
C ARG A 533 -23.55 9.26 -25.10
N ASN A 534 -23.33 10.55 -24.83
CA ASN A 534 -24.29 11.39 -24.12
C ASN A 534 -25.59 11.57 -24.92
N LYS A 535 -25.51 11.62 -26.25
CA LYS A 535 -26.67 11.66 -27.16
C LYS A 535 -27.33 10.29 -27.40
N ARG A 536 -26.80 9.20 -26.82
CA ARG A 536 -27.26 7.81 -27.01
C ARG A 536 -27.42 7.43 -28.50
N ARG A 537 -26.45 7.77 -29.33
CA ARG A 537 -26.44 7.52 -30.78
C ARG A 537 -25.80 6.16 -31.13
N GLY A 538 -26.13 5.59 -32.28
CA GLY A 538 -25.62 4.29 -32.75
C GLY A 538 -25.82 3.15 -31.75
N LEU A 539 -24.79 2.33 -31.54
CA LEU A 539 -24.82 1.17 -30.64
C LEU A 539 -25.11 1.55 -29.17
N TYR A 540 -24.75 2.78 -28.72
CA TYR A 540 -25.09 3.26 -27.38
C TYR A 540 -26.60 3.40 -27.16
N GLY A 541 -27.34 3.84 -28.19
CA GLY A 541 -28.81 3.94 -28.14
C GLY A 541 -29.49 2.58 -28.18
N TYR A 542 -28.93 1.65 -28.97
CA TYR A 542 -29.41 0.27 -29.06
C TYR A 542 -29.34 -0.45 -27.71
N VAL A 543 -28.24 -0.33 -26.98
CA VAL A 543 -28.07 -0.95 -25.65
C VAL A 543 -28.92 -0.24 -24.58
N ALA A 544 -29.15 1.06 -24.70
CA ALA A 544 -29.94 1.85 -23.74
C ALA A 544 -31.47 1.66 -23.88
N GLY A 545 -31.95 0.80 -24.78
CA GLY A 545 -33.38 0.52 -24.99
C GLY A 545 -34.19 1.69 -25.57
N LEU A 546 -33.50 2.74 -26.04
CA LEU A 546 -34.09 3.98 -26.58
C LEU A 546 -33.92 4.11 -28.10
N GLY A 547 -33.40 3.08 -28.75
CA GLY A 547 -33.25 3.04 -30.20
C GLY A 547 -34.61 3.12 -30.85
N ASP A 548 -34.93 4.29 -31.40
CA ASP A 548 -36.10 4.52 -32.23
C ASP A 548 -36.19 3.40 -33.27
N SER A 549 -37.31 2.69 -33.28
CA SER A 549 -37.70 1.73 -34.31
C SER A 549 -37.94 2.40 -35.69
N GLY A 550 -37.29 3.53 -35.95
CA GLY A 550 -37.42 4.35 -37.15
C GLY A 550 -36.36 4.09 -38.25
N SER A 551 -35.30 3.31 -38.00
CA SER A 551 -34.34 2.94 -39.05
C SER A 551 -33.85 1.49 -39.04
N ILE A 552 -34.26 0.67 -38.07
CA ILE A 552 -33.91 -0.76 -37.98
C ILE A 552 -34.97 -1.61 -38.71
N LEU A 553 -35.21 -1.28 -39.98
CA LEU A 553 -36.00 -2.10 -40.90
C LEU A 553 -35.23 -2.25 -42.22
N TYR A 554 -34.04 -2.85 -42.14
CA TYR A 554 -33.34 -3.37 -43.31
C TYR A 554 -33.24 -4.89 -43.22
N LYS A 555 -34.17 -5.53 -43.96
CA LYS A 555 -34.13 -6.89 -44.52
C LYS A 555 -33.03 -7.81 -43.97
N THR A 556 -33.36 -8.65 -43.00
CA THR A 556 -32.84 -10.02 -42.99
C THR A 556 -33.56 -10.80 -44.09
N GLY A 557 -33.03 -10.75 -45.31
CA GLY A 557 -33.43 -11.65 -46.40
C GLY A 557 -32.59 -12.94 -46.34
N PRO A 558 -33.19 -14.14 -46.41
CA PRO A 558 -32.45 -15.37 -46.60
C PRO A 558 -31.98 -15.51 -48.05
N ILE A 559 -30.91 -16.28 -48.24
CA ILE A 559 -30.32 -16.66 -49.53
C ILE A 559 -31.34 -17.47 -50.36
N ILE A 560 -31.72 -16.90 -51.51
CA ILE A 560 -32.22 -17.44 -52.80
C ILE A 560 -32.88 -18.84 -52.83
N GLY A 561 -34.17 -18.84 -53.21
CA GLY A 561 -34.85 -19.90 -53.98
C GLY A 561 -36.08 -19.29 -54.68
N PRO A 562 -36.37 -19.55 -55.97
CA PRO A 562 -37.45 -18.88 -56.71
C PRO A 562 -38.79 -19.60 -56.50
N GLY A 563 -39.86 -18.86 -56.18
CA GLY A 563 -41.24 -19.35 -56.32
C GLY A 563 -42.29 -18.72 -55.40
N GLY A 564 -43.30 -18.08 -56.00
CA GLY A 564 -44.72 -18.29 -55.68
C GLY A 564 -45.37 -17.65 -54.44
N HIS A 565 -46.16 -16.60 -54.69
CA HIS A 565 -47.51 -16.31 -54.16
C HIS A 565 -47.79 -16.01 -52.66
N SER A 566 -48.17 -14.75 -52.45
CA SER A 566 -49.45 -14.26 -51.87
C SER A 566 -49.74 -14.27 -50.36
N ASN A 567 -50.32 -13.12 -49.97
CA ASN A 567 -51.31 -12.84 -48.90
C ASN A 567 -50.84 -12.65 -47.44
N GLY A 568 -50.82 -11.38 -47.02
CA GLY A 568 -52.00 -10.81 -46.34
C GLY A 568 -51.98 -10.67 -44.80
N ARG A 569 -52.08 -9.40 -44.37
CA ARG A 569 -52.74 -8.86 -43.14
C ARG A 569 -52.13 -9.12 -41.73
N SER A 570 -51.57 -8.03 -41.19
CA SER A 570 -51.82 -7.34 -39.88
C SER A 570 -53.04 -7.80 -39.04
N PRO A 571 -53.24 -7.45 -37.71
CA PRO A 571 -52.45 -6.67 -36.73
C PRO A 571 -52.38 -7.22 -35.26
N TYR A 572 -51.55 -6.57 -34.43
CA TYR A 572 -51.64 -6.20 -32.99
C TYR A 572 -52.21 -7.10 -31.85
N ASN A 573 -51.38 -7.16 -30.79
CA ASN A 573 -51.62 -7.10 -29.33
C ASN A 573 -52.45 -8.18 -28.58
N SER A 574 -51.83 -8.86 -27.59
CA SER A 574 -51.95 -8.55 -26.14
C SER A 574 -51.68 -9.77 -25.22
N GLN A 575 -51.34 -9.47 -23.95
CA GLN A 575 -51.48 -10.28 -22.71
C GLN A 575 -50.36 -11.23 -22.22
N ILE A 576 -49.59 -10.71 -21.23
CA ILE A 576 -49.63 -11.05 -19.78
C ILE A 576 -50.08 -12.48 -19.33
N ARG A 577 -49.15 -13.12 -18.60
CA ARG A 577 -49.18 -14.05 -17.43
C ARG A 577 -49.97 -15.38 -17.39
N ASP A 578 -49.22 -16.34 -16.81
CA ASP A 578 -49.56 -17.46 -15.92
C ASP A 578 -50.18 -18.75 -16.48
N MET A 579 -49.38 -19.83 -16.51
CA MET A 579 -49.52 -21.03 -15.66
C MET A 579 -48.61 -22.19 -16.14
N ASN A 580 -47.91 -22.82 -15.19
CA ASN A 580 -47.15 -24.07 -15.33
C ASN A 580 -48.03 -25.26 -14.81
N PRO A 581 -47.59 -26.53 -14.88
CA PRO A 581 -47.14 -27.31 -16.06
C PRO A 581 -47.65 -28.77 -16.02
N VAL A 582 -48.06 -29.40 -17.13
CA VAL A 582 -48.17 -30.89 -17.20
C VAL A 582 -47.83 -31.42 -18.61
N ASP A 583 -46.80 -32.27 -18.63
CA ASP A 583 -46.46 -33.35 -19.57
C ASP A 583 -46.03 -33.11 -21.05
N LYS A 584 -44.70 -32.97 -21.18
CA LYS A 584 -43.74 -33.80 -21.94
C LYS A 584 -43.96 -34.11 -23.43
N SER A 585 -43.01 -33.55 -24.20
CA SER A 585 -42.08 -34.23 -25.14
C SER A 585 -42.26 -34.00 -26.65
N ALA A 586 -41.53 -33.01 -27.18
CA ALA A 586 -40.84 -33.12 -28.46
C ALA A 586 -39.58 -32.24 -28.41
N SER A 587 -38.43 -32.91 -28.31
CA SER A 587 -37.09 -32.34 -28.25
C SER A 587 -36.69 -31.70 -29.59
N ASN A 588 -36.88 -30.39 -29.71
CA ASN A 588 -36.03 -29.55 -30.55
C ASN A 588 -35.18 -28.68 -29.63
N LYS A 589 -34.04 -29.22 -29.19
CA LYS A 589 -32.99 -28.44 -28.53
C LYS A 589 -32.45 -27.44 -29.56
N LYS A 590 -33.07 -26.26 -29.66
CA LYS A 590 -32.35 -25.07 -30.16
C LYS A 590 -31.09 -24.96 -29.30
N PRO A 591 -29.89 -24.87 -29.88
CA PRO A 591 -28.72 -24.57 -29.07
C PRO A 591 -29.00 -23.26 -28.34
N ARG A 592 -28.88 -23.27 -27.00
CA ARG A 592 -28.85 -22.02 -26.24
C ARG A 592 -27.65 -21.24 -26.77
N LEU A 593 -27.88 -20.20 -27.56
CA LEU A 593 -26.85 -19.21 -27.87
C LEU A 593 -26.36 -18.68 -26.53
N LEU A 594 -25.07 -18.84 -26.23
CA LEU A 594 -24.45 -18.47 -24.96
C LEU A 594 -24.57 -16.97 -24.65
N TYR A 595 -24.82 -16.14 -25.68
CA TYR A 595 -25.07 -14.70 -25.55
C TYR A 595 -26.20 -14.25 -26.48
N THR A 596 -27.02 -13.31 -26.01
CA THR A 596 -28.01 -12.61 -26.83
C THR A 596 -27.34 -11.50 -27.66
N SER A 597 -27.98 -11.09 -28.77
CA SER A 597 -27.48 -9.97 -29.59
C SER A 597 -27.36 -8.65 -28.78
N ALA A 598 -28.23 -8.47 -27.78
CA ALA A 598 -28.18 -7.31 -26.89
C ALA A 598 -26.99 -7.38 -25.91
N GLU A 599 -26.68 -8.57 -25.38
CA GLU A 599 -25.50 -8.78 -24.52
C GLU A 599 -24.18 -8.57 -25.30
N LEU A 600 -24.12 -9.03 -26.56
CA LEU A 600 -22.96 -8.78 -27.44
C LEU A 600 -22.77 -7.29 -27.72
N ALA A 601 -23.86 -6.57 -28.03
CA ALA A 601 -23.83 -5.12 -28.18
C ALA A 601 -23.40 -4.40 -26.88
N ALA A 602 -23.87 -4.86 -25.72
CA ALA A 602 -23.47 -4.32 -24.42
C ALA A 602 -22.00 -4.61 -24.10
N MET A 603 -21.46 -5.77 -24.49
CA MET A 603 -20.02 -6.06 -24.39
C MET A 603 -19.20 -5.12 -25.27
N GLU A 604 -19.62 -4.88 -26.51
CA GLU A 604 -18.93 -3.96 -27.41
C GLU A 604 -18.97 -2.51 -26.91
N VAL A 605 -20.12 -2.04 -26.41
CA VAL A 605 -20.24 -0.70 -25.80
C VAL A 605 -19.32 -0.55 -24.59
N ARG A 606 -19.20 -1.58 -23.75
CA ARG A 606 -18.23 -1.58 -22.64
C ARG A 606 -16.79 -1.48 -23.16
N ALA A 607 -16.44 -2.23 -24.20
CA ALA A 607 -15.11 -2.19 -24.81
C ALA A 607 -14.79 -0.81 -25.42
N MET A 608 -15.74 -0.19 -26.15
CA MET A 608 -15.60 1.17 -26.66
C MET A 608 -15.40 2.20 -25.56
N GLU A 609 -16.13 2.07 -24.44
CA GLU A 609 -16.01 2.98 -23.29
C GLU A 609 -14.68 2.80 -22.56
N CYS A 610 -14.14 1.57 -22.46
CA CYS A 610 -12.77 1.33 -21.97
C CYS A 610 -11.73 2.04 -22.85
N LEU A 611 -11.86 1.93 -24.17
CA LEU A 611 -10.94 2.59 -25.09
C LEU A 611 -11.05 4.12 -25.04
N ARG A 612 -12.27 4.67 -24.89
CA ARG A 612 -12.47 6.12 -24.65
C ARG A 612 -11.77 6.59 -23.36
N ARG A 613 -11.87 5.82 -22.27
CA ARG A 613 -11.18 6.14 -21.01
C ARG A 613 -9.66 6.07 -21.16
N LEU A 614 -9.15 5.09 -21.91
CA LEU A 614 -7.73 4.98 -22.22
C LEU A 614 -7.23 6.18 -23.02
N LEU A 615 -7.96 6.59 -24.06
CA LEU A 615 -7.64 7.79 -24.85
C LEU A 615 -7.64 9.03 -23.97
N ARG A 616 -8.66 9.22 -23.13
CA ARG A 616 -8.72 10.31 -22.17
C ARG A 616 -7.46 10.35 -21.29
N ARG A 617 -7.12 9.23 -20.64
CA ARG A 617 -5.95 9.13 -19.76
C ARG A 617 -4.63 9.35 -20.50
N SER A 618 -4.54 8.93 -21.76
CA SER A 618 -3.38 9.17 -22.63
C SER A 618 -3.22 10.66 -22.98
N GLY A 619 -4.32 11.37 -23.26
CA GLY A 619 -4.31 12.81 -23.47
C GLY A 619 -3.87 13.57 -22.21
N GLU A 620 -4.42 13.19 -21.05
CA GLU A 620 -4.05 13.77 -19.75
C GLU A 620 -2.56 13.54 -19.41
N ALA A 621 -2.00 12.36 -19.74
CA ALA A 621 -0.58 12.08 -19.56
C ALA A 621 0.31 12.94 -20.47
N LEU A 622 -0.08 13.15 -21.74
CA LEU A 622 0.65 14.04 -22.66
C LEU A 622 0.62 15.50 -22.19
N PHE A 623 -0.50 15.95 -21.64
CA PHE A 623 -0.62 17.28 -21.04
C PHE A 623 0.32 17.43 -19.83
N LEU A 624 0.35 16.43 -18.93
CA LEU A 624 1.26 16.42 -17.79
C LEU A 624 2.73 16.49 -18.25
N LEU A 625 3.12 15.68 -19.23
CA LEU A 625 4.47 15.70 -19.79
C LEU A 625 4.81 17.05 -20.44
N GLN A 626 3.85 17.67 -21.13
CA GLN A 626 4.02 19.01 -21.69
C GLN A 626 4.29 20.04 -20.59
N LEU A 627 3.54 20.01 -19.48
CA LEU A 627 3.74 20.92 -18.35
C LEU A 627 5.12 20.71 -17.72
N ILE A 628 5.51 19.47 -17.46
CA ILE A 628 6.82 19.13 -16.90
C ILE A 628 7.96 19.60 -17.82
N CYS A 629 7.80 19.48 -19.14
CA CYS A 629 8.79 19.97 -20.11
C CYS A 629 8.96 21.50 -20.09
N GLN A 630 7.96 22.26 -19.66
CA GLN A 630 8.07 23.72 -19.50
C GLN A 630 8.89 24.11 -18.26
N HIS A 631 8.98 23.24 -17.25
CA HIS A 631 9.59 23.53 -15.94
C HIS A 631 10.97 22.90 -15.70
N ASN A 632 11.76 22.71 -16.76
CA ASN A 632 13.10 22.11 -16.74
C ASN A 632 13.12 20.72 -16.08
N VAL A 633 12.80 19.69 -16.87
CA VAL A 633 12.79 18.26 -16.50
C VAL A 633 14.03 17.84 -15.68
N ALA A 634 15.21 18.38 -16.00
CA ALA A 634 16.46 18.07 -15.31
C ALA A 634 16.45 18.45 -13.83
N ARG A 635 15.82 19.57 -13.44
CA ARG A 635 15.71 20.00 -12.03
C ARG A 635 14.72 19.12 -11.27
N LEU A 636 13.58 18.83 -11.88
CA LEU A 636 12.56 17.93 -11.29
C LEU A 636 13.06 16.49 -11.19
N ALA A 637 13.93 16.06 -12.11
CA ALA A 637 14.56 14.74 -12.02
C ALA A 637 15.66 14.68 -10.95
N GLN A 638 16.20 15.79 -10.47
CA GLN A 638 17.17 15.79 -9.36
C GLN A 638 16.49 15.67 -8.00
N THR A 639 15.24 16.13 -7.86
CA THR A 639 14.46 15.96 -6.63
C THR A 639 13.93 14.53 -6.48
N LEU A 640 13.84 13.80 -7.58
CA LEU A 640 13.56 12.37 -7.59
C LEU A 640 14.82 11.61 -7.11
N GLY A 641 14.65 10.64 -6.20
CA GLY A 641 15.77 9.80 -5.77
C GLY A 641 16.34 8.95 -6.93
N ASN A 642 17.63 8.60 -6.85
CA ASN A 642 18.37 7.93 -7.93
C ASN A 642 17.68 6.69 -8.52
N ASP A 643 16.99 5.90 -7.70
CA ASP A 643 16.27 4.69 -8.15
C ASP A 643 15.01 5.03 -8.95
N LEU A 644 14.27 6.07 -8.53
CA LEU A 644 13.11 6.56 -9.26
C LEU A 644 13.52 7.24 -10.57
N CYS A 645 14.67 7.91 -10.63
CA CYS A 645 15.19 8.48 -11.86
C CYS A 645 15.56 7.42 -12.90
N LYS A 646 16.18 6.31 -12.47
CA LYS A 646 16.45 5.18 -13.35
C LYS A 646 15.16 4.57 -13.90
N LYS A 647 14.16 4.38 -13.04
CA LYS A 647 12.82 3.95 -13.46
C LYS A 647 12.19 4.94 -14.44
N PHE A 648 12.27 6.24 -14.17
CA PHE A 648 11.72 7.30 -15.02
C PHE A 648 12.28 7.30 -16.44
N VAL A 649 13.59 7.07 -16.59
CA VAL A 649 14.25 7.02 -17.90
C VAL A 649 13.87 5.77 -18.70
N GLN A 650 13.61 4.65 -18.02
CA GLN A 650 13.26 3.38 -18.67
C GLN A 650 11.77 3.23 -18.96
N LEU A 651 10.93 4.03 -18.28
CA LEU A 651 9.48 3.92 -18.32
C LEU A 651 8.92 4.30 -19.71
N THR A 652 8.11 3.40 -20.26
CA THR A 652 7.43 3.58 -21.55
C THR A 652 6.11 4.33 -21.38
N PHE A 653 5.59 4.89 -22.48
CA PHE A 653 4.32 5.61 -22.43
C PHE A 653 3.15 4.76 -21.95
N HIS A 654 3.04 3.49 -22.40
CA HIS A 654 1.96 2.62 -21.94
C HIS A 654 2.08 2.31 -20.43
N GLN A 655 3.29 2.19 -19.89
CA GLN A 655 3.52 2.01 -18.45
C GLN A 655 3.10 3.26 -17.67
N LEU A 656 3.36 4.46 -18.19
CA LEU A 656 2.89 5.70 -17.56
C LEU A 656 1.36 5.74 -17.44
N VAL A 657 0.66 5.29 -18.48
CA VAL A 657 -0.80 5.39 -18.58
C VAL A 657 -1.53 4.23 -17.89
N CYS A 658 -0.97 3.03 -17.90
CA CYS A 658 -1.70 1.81 -17.49
C CYS A 658 -1.11 1.12 -16.25
N SER A 659 0.08 1.49 -15.77
CA SER A 659 0.74 0.85 -14.63
C SER A 659 0.62 1.67 -13.34
N GLU A 660 0.50 0.97 -12.21
CA GLU A 660 0.56 1.58 -10.88
C GLU A 660 1.91 2.28 -10.61
N ASP A 661 3.02 1.75 -11.16
CA ASP A 661 4.34 2.38 -11.08
C ASP A 661 4.35 3.74 -11.80
N GLY A 662 3.60 3.85 -12.90
CA GLY A 662 3.41 5.09 -13.65
C GLY A 662 2.65 6.13 -12.84
N ASP A 663 1.61 5.71 -12.12
CA ASP A 663 0.81 6.58 -11.24
C ASP A 663 1.62 7.11 -10.06
N GLN A 664 2.37 6.24 -9.38
CA GLN A 664 3.25 6.67 -8.30
C GLN A 664 4.28 7.68 -8.79
N LEU A 665 4.87 7.43 -9.96
CA LEU A 665 5.87 8.31 -10.54
C LEU A 665 5.28 9.66 -10.98
N ALA A 666 4.09 9.65 -11.60
CA ALA A 666 3.35 10.86 -11.94
C ALA A 666 3.00 11.68 -10.69
N MET A 667 2.53 11.03 -9.62
CA MET A 667 2.22 11.69 -8.34
C MET A 667 3.47 12.33 -7.72
N ARG A 668 4.63 11.65 -7.77
CA ARG A 668 5.91 12.19 -7.29
C ARG A 668 6.44 13.34 -8.15
N LEU A 669 6.22 13.30 -9.46
CA LEU A 669 6.57 14.40 -10.36
C LEU A 669 5.70 15.64 -10.09
N ILE A 670 4.40 15.43 -9.86
CA ILE A 670 3.48 16.51 -9.47
C ILE A 670 3.87 17.06 -8.10
N SER A 671 4.23 16.22 -7.12
CA SER A 671 4.68 16.69 -5.81
C SER A 671 5.97 17.52 -5.91
N ALA A 672 6.96 17.05 -6.69
CA ALA A 672 8.18 17.81 -6.95
C ALA A 672 7.91 19.14 -7.67
N LEU A 673 6.96 19.16 -8.62
CA LEU A 673 6.54 20.39 -9.28
C LEU A 673 5.89 21.36 -8.26
N MET A 674 5.01 20.87 -7.39
CA MET A 674 4.36 21.70 -6.36
C MET A 674 5.36 22.21 -5.32
N GLU A 675 6.29 21.39 -4.85
CA GLU A 675 7.36 21.80 -3.93
C GLU A 675 8.24 22.90 -4.53
N TYR A 676 8.52 22.84 -5.84
CA TYR A 676 9.24 23.89 -6.53
C TYR A 676 8.52 25.24 -6.50
N TYR A 677 7.19 25.24 -6.54
CA TYR A 677 6.36 26.45 -6.47
C TYR A 677 6.10 26.94 -5.04
N ILE A 678 6.01 26.02 -4.07
CA ILE A 678 5.78 26.33 -2.65
C ILE A 678 7.07 26.82 -1.96
N GLY A 679 8.24 26.44 -2.47
CA GLY A 679 9.54 26.79 -1.87
C GLY A 679 9.83 28.31 -1.82
N PRO A 680 10.84 28.73 -1.04
CA PRO A 680 11.16 30.13 -0.76
C PRO A 680 11.57 30.97 -1.99
N GLU A 681 11.86 30.33 -3.13
CA GLU A 681 12.16 31.00 -4.41
C GLU A 681 10.91 31.23 -5.30
N GLY A 682 9.70 31.00 -4.78
CA GLY A 682 8.42 30.92 -5.50
C GLY A 682 8.26 31.88 -6.67
N ARG A 683 8.35 31.36 -7.91
CA ARG A 683 8.11 32.09 -9.16
C ARG A 683 6.68 31.87 -9.69
N GLY A 684 5.66 32.08 -8.87
CA GLY A 684 4.25 32.03 -9.29
C GLY A 684 3.27 31.69 -8.16
N THR A 685 1.97 31.74 -8.45
CA THR A 685 0.90 31.29 -7.52
C THR A 685 0.61 29.80 -7.73
N VAL A 686 0.47 29.03 -6.63
CA VAL A 686 0.10 27.60 -6.69
C VAL A 686 -1.28 27.40 -7.34
N GLU A 687 -2.14 28.41 -7.24
CA GLU A 687 -3.48 28.43 -7.84
C GLU A 687 -3.43 28.37 -9.39
N GLU A 688 -2.48 29.05 -10.05
CA GLU A 688 -2.33 29.04 -11.51
C GLU A 688 -1.89 27.68 -12.09
N ILE A 689 -1.09 26.90 -11.34
CA ILE A 689 -0.64 25.58 -11.81
C ILE A 689 -1.64 24.51 -11.43
N SER A 690 -2.24 24.60 -10.24
CA SER A 690 -3.30 23.67 -9.84
C SER A 690 -4.54 23.81 -10.72
N THR A 691 -4.92 25.01 -11.14
CA THR A 691 -5.97 25.22 -12.17
C THR A 691 -5.61 24.51 -13.48
N LYS A 692 -4.40 24.70 -14.00
CA LYS A 692 -3.92 24.02 -15.21
C LYS A 692 -3.92 22.49 -15.07
N LEU A 693 -3.49 21.97 -13.92
CA LEU A 693 -3.46 20.52 -13.65
C LEU A 693 -4.87 19.93 -13.51
N ARG A 694 -5.82 20.64 -12.86
CA ARG A 694 -7.21 20.19 -12.75
C ARG A 694 -7.91 20.15 -14.10
N GLU A 695 -7.67 21.15 -14.95
CA GLU A 695 -8.30 21.21 -16.27
C GLU A 695 -7.67 20.21 -17.25
N GLY A 696 -6.34 20.05 -17.21
CA GLY A 696 -5.63 19.25 -18.20
C GLY A 696 -5.39 17.78 -17.83
N CYS A 697 -5.29 17.43 -16.54
CA CYS A 697 -5.04 16.05 -16.11
C CYS A 697 -5.80 15.64 -14.83
N PRO A 698 -7.15 15.67 -14.83
CA PRO A 698 -7.96 15.37 -13.66
C PRO A 698 -7.83 13.93 -13.12
N SER A 699 -7.38 12.95 -13.92
CA SER A 699 -7.13 11.59 -13.40
C SER A 699 -5.85 11.48 -12.56
N TYR A 700 -4.87 12.35 -12.82
CA TYR A 700 -3.61 12.40 -12.07
C TYR A 700 -3.63 13.45 -10.95
N PHE A 701 -4.49 14.47 -11.06
CA PHE A 701 -4.61 15.55 -10.09
C PHE A 701 -6.08 15.84 -9.78
N ASN A 702 -6.54 15.31 -8.64
CA ASN A 702 -7.93 15.39 -8.20
C ASN A 702 -8.23 16.67 -7.42
N GLU A 703 -9.51 16.93 -7.14
CA GLU A 703 -9.92 18.02 -6.25
C GLU A 703 -9.39 17.83 -4.82
N SER A 704 -9.19 16.57 -4.41
CA SER A 704 -8.51 16.21 -3.17
C SER A 704 -7.08 16.72 -3.12
N ASP A 705 -6.33 16.49 -4.20
CA ASP A 705 -4.91 16.86 -4.29
C ASP A 705 -4.75 18.39 -4.32
N TYR A 706 -5.67 19.09 -4.98
CA TYR A 706 -5.70 20.55 -4.99
C TYR A 706 -5.77 21.15 -3.58
N LYS A 707 -6.78 20.78 -2.81
CA LYS A 707 -6.96 21.30 -1.44
C LYS A 707 -5.82 20.83 -0.52
N TYR A 708 -5.22 19.65 -0.76
CA TYR A 708 -4.02 19.20 -0.06
C TYR A 708 -2.84 20.17 -0.29
N TYR A 709 -2.48 20.45 -1.54
CA TYR A 709 -1.35 21.36 -1.83
C TYR A 709 -1.63 22.80 -1.42
N LEU A 710 -2.88 23.25 -1.49
CA LEU A 710 -3.30 24.55 -0.97
C LEU A 710 -3.11 24.62 0.56
N ALA A 711 -3.48 23.57 1.29
CA ALA A 711 -3.24 23.49 2.73
C ALA A 711 -1.73 23.47 3.06
N VAL A 712 -0.92 22.76 2.27
CA VAL A 712 0.54 22.74 2.43
C VAL A 712 1.15 24.12 2.19
N GLU A 713 0.69 24.87 1.18
CA GLU A 713 1.09 26.26 0.95
C GLU A 713 0.74 27.14 2.16
N CYS A 714 -0.48 27.05 2.69
CA CYS A 714 -0.90 27.77 3.89
C CYS A 714 0.02 27.44 5.09
N LEU A 715 0.43 26.18 5.26
CA LEU A 715 1.33 25.75 6.34
C LEU A 715 2.76 26.28 6.18
N GLU A 716 3.30 26.27 4.97
CA GLU A 716 4.63 26.83 4.69
C GLU A 716 4.64 28.34 4.92
N ARG A 717 3.60 29.04 4.45
CA ARG A 717 3.39 30.47 4.72
C ARG A 717 3.24 30.76 6.21
N ALA A 718 2.56 29.90 6.96
CA ALA A 718 2.44 30.02 8.42
C ALA A 718 3.80 29.86 9.11
N SER A 719 4.67 28.96 8.61
CA SER A 719 6.01 28.73 9.16
C SER A 719 6.96 29.91 8.93
N MET A 720 6.80 30.65 7.83
CA MET A 720 7.63 31.82 7.49
C MET A 720 7.11 33.12 8.12
N THR A 721 5.85 33.16 8.57
CA THR A 721 5.23 34.34 9.18
C THR A 721 5.65 34.52 10.63
N ASN A 722 6.08 35.72 11.02
CA ASN A 722 6.48 36.05 12.39
C ASN A 722 5.29 36.41 13.32
N ASN A 723 4.22 36.97 12.76
CA ASN A 723 3.01 37.36 13.50
C ASN A 723 2.24 36.13 14.00
N ALA A 724 1.89 36.11 15.29
CA ALA A 724 1.18 34.98 15.90
C ALA A 724 -0.27 34.84 15.40
N ASP A 725 -0.99 35.96 15.28
CA ASP A 725 -2.41 35.93 14.87
C ASP A 725 -2.58 35.52 13.39
N GLU A 726 -1.72 36.02 12.49
CA GLU A 726 -1.73 35.62 11.08
C GLU A 726 -1.32 34.16 10.90
N ARG A 727 -0.37 33.67 11.70
CA ARG A 727 0.02 32.26 11.73
C ARG A 727 -1.15 31.36 12.14
N ASP A 728 -1.90 31.75 13.17
CA ASP A 728 -3.07 31.02 13.63
C ASP A 728 -4.20 31.02 12.59
N ILE A 729 -4.43 32.13 11.88
CA ILE A 729 -5.41 32.21 10.78
C ILE A 729 -5.01 31.25 9.65
N LEU A 730 -3.76 31.31 9.18
CA LEU A 730 -3.26 30.43 8.11
C LEU A 730 -3.29 28.94 8.51
N ALA A 731 -2.98 28.63 9.78
CA ALA A 731 -3.08 27.26 10.30
C ALA A 731 -4.53 26.77 10.36
N ARG A 732 -5.49 27.63 10.73
CA ARG A 732 -6.93 27.30 10.71
C ARG A 732 -7.46 27.11 9.29
N ASP A 733 -7.03 27.93 8.34
CA ASP A 733 -7.41 27.77 6.94
C ASP A 733 -6.88 26.45 6.37
N ALA A 734 -5.61 26.11 6.65
CA ALA A 734 -5.04 24.81 6.30
C ALA A 734 -5.83 23.65 6.93
N PHE A 735 -6.21 23.77 8.21
CA PHE A 735 -7.03 22.76 8.89
C PHE A 735 -8.41 22.60 8.24
N ASN A 736 -9.10 23.70 7.91
CA ASN A 736 -10.41 23.67 7.24
C ASN A 736 -10.38 23.06 5.83
N LEU A 737 -9.24 23.14 5.13
CA LEU A 737 -9.04 22.49 3.84
C LEU A 737 -8.80 20.99 3.99
N LEU A 738 -8.02 20.57 4.99
CA LEU A 738 -7.69 19.17 5.25
C LEU A 738 -8.86 18.37 5.84
N THR A 739 -9.72 18.98 6.67
CA THR A 739 -10.94 18.32 7.20
C THR A 739 -11.93 17.92 6.10
N LYS A 740 -11.88 18.58 4.94
CA LYS A 740 -12.69 18.20 3.77
C LYS A 740 -12.14 16.97 3.03
N ILE A 741 -10.93 16.51 3.37
CA ILE A 741 -10.25 15.40 2.68
C ILE A 741 -9.49 14.51 3.68
N PRO A 742 -10.23 13.72 4.48
CA PRO A 742 -9.60 12.81 5.42
C PRO A 742 -8.86 11.64 4.74
N ASP A 743 -9.33 11.16 3.59
CA ASP A 743 -8.88 9.86 3.05
C ASP A 743 -7.57 9.94 2.25
N SER A 744 -7.35 11.01 1.47
CA SER A 744 -6.27 11.06 0.48
C SER A 744 -4.94 11.59 1.00
N ALA A 745 -4.89 12.14 2.23
CA ALA A 745 -3.71 12.82 2.75
C ALA A 745 -2.78 11.87 3.54
N ASP A 746 -1.47 11.98 3.30
CA ASP A 746 -0.46 11.47 4.24
C ASP A 746 -0.38 12.41 5.45
N LEU A 747 -1.14 12.05 6.48
CA LEU A 747 -1.28 12.85 7.70
C LEU A 747 0.01 12.90 8.52
N SER A 748 0.96 11.98 8.32
CA SER A 748 2.16 11.89 9.15
C SER A 748 3.09 13.10 8.96
N ALA A 749 3.33 13.50 7.71
CA ALA A 749 4.15 14.67 7.38
C ALA A 749 3.44 15.99 7.73
N ILE A 750 2.13 16.06 7.53
CA ILE A 750 1.33 17.25 7.83
C ILE A 750 1.22 17.48 9.33
N CYS A 751 0.96 16.44 10.12
CA CYS A 751 0.82 16.56 11.57
C CYS A 751 2.14 17.04 12.22
N LYS A 752 3.30 16.63 11.68
CA LYS A 752 4.60 17.18 12.11
C LYS A 752 4.73 18.69 11.81
N ARG A 753 4.20 19.15 10.68
CA ARG A 753 4.17 20.60 10.36
C ARG A 753 3.25 21.36 11.32
N PHE A 754 2.08 20.81 11.66
CA PHE A 754 1.21 21.40 12.70
C PHE A 754 1.83 21.35 14.10
N GLU A 755 2.58 20.31 14.44
CA GLU A 755 3.32 20.19 15.69
C GLU A 755 4.39 21.29 15.80
N ASN A 756 5.14 21.54 14.71
CA ASN A 756 6.10 22.64 14.63
C ASN A 756 5.43 24.02 14.81
N LEU A 757 4.19 24.18 14.32
CA LEU A 757 3.38 25.38 14.50
C LEU A 757 2.65 25.43 15.87
N ARG A 758 2.79 24.40 16.71
CA ARG A 758 2.11 24.23 18.03
C ARG A 758 0.57 24.21 17.96
N PHE A 759 0.01 23.83 16.82
CA PHE A 759 -1.44 23.73 16.60
C PHE A 759 -1.93 22.29 16.83
N TYR A 760 -1.94 21.85 18.10
CA TYR A 760 -2.25 20.46 18.49
C TYR A 760 -3.71 20.04 18.29
N GLU A 761 -4.62 21.00 18.11
CA GLU A 761 -6.02 20.73 17.78
C GLU A 761 -6.16 19.98 16.45
N ALA A 762 -5.39 20.37 15.43
CA ALA A 762 -5.36 19.66 14.15
C ALA A 762 -4.73 18.26 14.26
N VAL A 763 -3.69 18.12 15.09
CA VAL A 763 -2.96 16.86 15.28
C VAL A 763 -3.86 15.77 15.88
N VAL A 764 -4.83 16.14 16.70
CA VAL A 764 -5.81 15.19 17.26
C VAL A 764 -6.99 14.98 16.30
N ARG A 765 -7.59 16.05 15.77
CA ARG A 765 -8.83 15.92 14.99
C ARG A 765 -8.64 15.31 13.60
N LEU A 766 -7.55 15.60 12.88
CA LEU A 766 -7.36 15.08 11.53
C LEU A 766 -7.18 13.55 11.49
N PRO A 767 -6.30 12.93 12.31
CA PRO A 767 -6.14 11.48 12.32
C PRO A 767 -7.39 10.73 12.80
N LEU A 768 -8.13 11.29 13.77
CA LEU A 768 -9.37 10.68 14.26
C LEU A 768 -10.51 10.78 13.25
N GLN A 769 -10.63 11.91 12.55
CA GLN A 769 -11.58 12.05 11.46
C GLN A 769 -11.25 11.10 10.29
N LYS A 770 -9.96 10.86 10.00
CA LYS A 770 -9.53 9.84 9.03
C LYS A 770 -9.88 8.44 9.50
N ALA A 771 -9.61 8.10 10.76
CA ALA A 771 -9.99 6.81 11.33
C ALA A 771 -11.51 6.56 11.24
N GLN A 772 -12.32 7.60 11.41
CA GLN A 772 -13.77 7.55 11.23
C GLN A 772 -14.19 7.42 9.76
N ALA A 773 -13.54 8.15 8.84
CA ALA A 773 -13.87 8.08 7.40
C ALA A 773 -13.57 6.70 6.80
N LEU A 774 -12.49 6.05 7.26
CA LEU A 774 -12.13 4.67 6.89
C LEU A 774 -13.21 3.63 7.26
N ASP A 775 -14.06 3.93 8.24
CA ASP A 775 -15.19 3.10 8.68
C ASP A 775 -16.49 3.93 8.73
N SER A 776 -16.95 4.35 7.55
CA SER A 776 -18.12 5.24 7.39
C SER A 776 -19.42 4.67 7.99
N ASN A 777 -19.52 3.35 8.16
CA ASN A 777 -20.70 2.67 8.71
C ASN A 777 -20.54 2.27 10.19
N ALA A 778 -19.38 2.53 10.81
CA ALA A 778 -19.01 2.04 12.13
C ALA A 778 -19.17 0.50 12.26
N ASP A 779 -18.90 -0.23 11.18
CA ASP A 779 -19.14 -1.66 11.08
C ASP A 779 -18.25 -2.44 12.09
N ILE A 780 -17.10 -1.87 12.46
CA ILE A 780 -16.19 -2.38 13.50
C ILE A 780 -16.81 -2.27 14.90
N ILE A 781 -17.44 -1.14 15.20
CA ILE A 781 -18.08 -0.88 16.49
C ILE A 781 -19.31 -1.77 16.65
N ASN A 782 -19.96 -2.12 15.53
CA ASN A 782 -21.14 -2.96 15.46
C ASN A 782 -20.85 -4.47 15.31
N GLY A 783 -19.58 -4.86 15.11
CA GLY A 783 -19.15 -6.28 15.04
C GLY A 783 -19.67 -7.08 13.84
N GLN A 784 -20.02 -6.42 12.72
CA GLN A 784 -20.64 -7.06 11.54
C GLN A 784 -19.72 -7.18 10.31
N ILE A 785 -18.43 -7.51 10.50
CA ILE A 785 -17.47 -7.61 9.38
C ILE A 785 -16.83 -9.00 9.33
N ASP A 786 -16.55 -9.48 8.10
CA ASP A 786 -15.65 -10.61 7.83
C ASP A 786 -14.26 -10.39 8.49
N PRO A 787 -13.69 -11.40 9.17
CA PRO A 787 -12.48 -11.23 9.99
C PRO A 787 -11.23 -10.75 9.22
N ARG A 788 -11.13 -10.99 7.90
CA ARG A 788 -9.98 -10.54 7.09
C ARG A 788 -10.01 -9.05 6.76
N HIS A 789 -11.20 -8.48 6.52
CA HIS A 789 -11.35 -7.05 6.24
C HIS A 789 -11.22 -6.24 7.55
N HIS A 790 -11.70 -6.80 8.66
CA HIS A 790 -11.54 -6.26 10.00
C HIS A 790 -10.07 -5.93 10.33
N ASP A 791 -9.16 -6.89 10.14
CA ASP A 791 -7.74 -6.70 10.47
C ASP A 791 -7.06 -5.62 9.63
N THR A 792 -7.42 -5.51 8.34
CA THR A 792 -6.85 -4.48 7.45
C THR A 792 -7.29 -3.06 7.83
N ILE A 793 -8.56 -2.88 8.19
CA ILE A 793 -9.09 -1.57 8.60
C ILE A 793 -8.56 -1.20 9.98
N MET A 794 -8.44 -2.18 10.89
CA MET A 794 -7.83 -1.97 12.21
C MET A 794 -6.38 -1.51 12.12
N LEU A 795 -5.57 -2.13 11.27
CA LEU A 795 -4.18 -1.74 11.08
C LEU A 795 -4.07 -0.30 10.52
N GLN A 796 -4.98 0.11 9.64
CA GLN A 796 -5.04 1.49 9.13
C GLN A 796 -5.49 2.50 10.21
N ARG A 797 -6.43 2.12 11.09
CA ARG A 797 -6.84 2.95 12.24
C ARG A 797 -5.72 3.10 13.26
N GLU A 798 -4.99 2.02 13.56
CA GLU A 798 -3.83 2.04 14.45
C GLU A 798 -2.73 2.99 13.94
N GLN A 799 -2.48 2.99 12.62
CA GLN A 799 -1.56 3.96 12.00
C GLN A 799 -1.99 5.42 12.22
N CYS A 800 -3.29 5.71 12.23
CA CYS A 800 -3.81 7.04 12.53
C CYS A 800 -3.64 7.40 14.01
N TYR A 801 -3.93 6.47 14.93
CA TYR A 801 -3.78 6.69 16.37
C TYR A 801 -2.33 6.95 16.76
N ARG A 802 -1.38 6.22 16.14
CA ARG A 802 0.05 6.37 16.40
C ARG A 802 0.53 7.81 16.22
N ILE A 803 -0.02 8.57 15.28
CA ILE A 803 0.34 9.98 15.07
C ILE A 803 0.05 10.83 16.32
N VAL A 804 -1.10 10.60 16.97
CA VAL A 804 -1.48 11.31 18.21
C VAL A 804 -0.58 10.86 19.37
N MET A 805 -0.27 9.57 19.45
CA MET A 805 0.60 9.02 20.50
C MET A 805 2.03 9.53 20.36
N ASP A 806 2.56 9.61 19.15
CA ASP A 806 3.89 10.15 18.84
C ASP A 806 3.98 11.61 19.29
N ALA A 807 2.95 12.43 19.04
CA ALA A 807 2.89 13.82 19.52
C ALA A 807 2.90 13.93 21.05
N LEU A 808 2.18 13.04 21.76
CA LEU A 808 2.23 12.95 23.24
C LEU A 808 3.62 12.53 23.74
N CYS A 809 4.28 11.59 23.06
CA CYS A 809 5.64 11.16 23.38
C CYS A 809 6.67 12.29 23.19
N THR A 810 6.57 13.04 22.09
CA THR A 810 7.44 14.19 21.80
C THR A 810 7.26 15.30 22.85
N LEU A 811 6.03 15.59 23.26
CA LEU A 811 5.74 16.59 24.29
C LEU A 811 6.25 16.21 25.69
N LYS A 812 6.21 14.92 26.05
CA LYS A 812 6.74 14.43 27.33
C LYS A 812 8.26 14.30 27.36
N GLY A 813 8.91 14.29 26.19
CA GLY A 813 10.37 14.22 26.04
C GLY A 813 10.93 12.79 26.00
N VAL A 814 10.10 11.79 25.72
CA VAL A 814 10.55 10.40 25.53
C VAL A 814 11.01 10.24 24.07
N GLY A 815 12.19 10.76 23.76
CA GLY A 815 12.80 10.61 22.44
C GLY A 815 13.23 9.17 22.19
N HIS A 816 12.80 8.58 21.07
CA HIS A 816 13.24 7.28 20.59
C HIS A 816 14.77 7.24 20.37
N SER A 817 15.52 6.76 21.37
CA SER A 817 16.87 6.23 21.15
C SER A 817 16.78 4.84 20.52
N ARG A 818 16.40 4.77 19.25
CA ARG A 818 16.65 3.57 18.43
C ARG A 818 16.84 3.97 16.97
N MET A 819 18.12 4.05 16.59
CA MET A 819 18.66 4.08 15.22
C MET A 819 18.08 5.10 14.23
N GLN A 820 18.75 6.26 14.13
CA GLN A 820 19.30 6.74 12.86
C GLN A 820 20.36 7.82 13.13
N SER A 821 21.57 7.57 12.67
CA SER A 821 22.70 8.48 12.66
C SER A 821 22.60 9.48 11.50
N ALA A 822 23.07 10.70 11.78
CA ALA A 822 23.45 11.77 10.86
C ALA A 822 22.32 12.57 10.17
N ASP A 823 21.93 13.69 10.80
CA ASP A 823 22.23 15.02 10.26
C ASP A 823 21.99 16.12 11.30
N LYS A 824 23.07 16.78 11.72
CA LYS A 824 23.05 17.92 12.65
C LYS A 824 22.85 19.21 11.85
N SER A 825 21.63 19.50 11.41
CA SER A 825 21.28 20.84 10.90
C SER A 825 19.78 21.11 10.95
N SER A 826 19.20 21.22 12.15
CA SER A 826 17.95 21.96 12.41
C SER A 826 17.66 21.98 13.92
N ALA A 827 18.60 22.50 14.71
CA ALA A 827 18.47 22.60 16.17
C ALA A 827 18.27 24.06 16.61
N LEU A 828 17.29 24.74 15.99
CA LEU A 828 16.84 26.09 16.36
C LEU A 828 15.30 26.14 16.37
N ALA A 829 14.66 25.14 16.98
CA ALA A 829 13.28 25.25 17.45
C ALA A 829 13.33 25.41 18.97
N THR A 830 13.06 26.62 19.45
CA THR A 830 12.96 27.00 20.87
C THR A 830 12.17 25.96 21.67
N ALA A 831 12.85 25.27 22.58
CA ALA A 831 12.25 24.34 23.53
C ALA A 831 11.17 25.08 24.34
N ALA A 832 9.91 24.67 24.20
CA ALA A 832 8.80 25.30 24.93
C ALA A 832 8.97 25.14 26.45
N ASP A 833 8.50 26.13 27.21
CA ASP A 833 8.51 26.10 28.67
C ASP A 833 7.72 24.89 29.21
N PRO A 834 8.14 24.31 30.35
CA PRO A 834 7.47 23.13 30.95
C PRO A 834 5.99 23.38 31.26
N ALA A 835 5.62 24.62 31.61
CA ALA A 835 4.23 25.02 31.84
C ALA A 835 3.38 24.98 30.55
N SER A 836 3.93 25.43 29.42
CA SER A 836 3.25 25.36 28.12
C SER A 836 3.10 23.92 27.64
N ARG A 837 4.10 23.06 27.87
CA ARG A 837 4.01 21.61 27.56
C ARG A 837 2.87 20.93 28.32
N SER A 838 2.75 21.19 29.63
CA SER A 838 1.64 20.66 30.44
C SER A 838 0.28 21.14 29.92
N LYS A 839 0.16 22.40 29.50
CA LYS A 839 -1.06 22.95 28.88
C LYS A 839 -1.44 22.20 27.59
N TYR A 840 -0.48 21.94 26.70
CA TYR A 840 -0.75 21.22 25.45
C TYR A 840 -1.08 19.75 25.67
N ILE A 841 -0.44 19.07 26.63
CA ILE A 841 -0.79 17.69 27.01
C ILE A 841 -2.24 17.62 27.49
N LYS A 842 -2.65 18.53 28.38
CA LYS A 842 -4.06 18.61 28.84
C LYS A 842 -5.02 18.88 27.68
N GLN A 843 -4.66 19.78 26.77
CA GLN A 843 -5.47 20.08 25.59
C GLN A 843 -5.65 18.85 24.68
N ILE A 844 -4.58 18.08 24.42
CA ILE A 844 -4.66 16.86 23.60
C ILE A 844 -5.57 15.82 24.26
N ILE A 845 -5.42 15.59 25.57
CA ILE A 845 -6.23 14.59 26.30
C ILE A 845 -7.71 15.00 26.26
N GLN A 846 -8.02 16.26 26.57
CA GLN A 846 -9.40 16.77 26.54
C GLN A 846 -10.04 16.63 25.15
N LEU A 847 -9.31 16.99 24.08
CA LEU A 847 -9.81 16.84 22.72
C LEU A 847 -9.97 15.37 22.32
N SER A 848 -9.07 14.49 22.76
CA SER A 848 -9.08 13.05 22.44
C SER A 848 -10.27 12.33 23.08
N VAL A 849 -10.60 12.67 24.33
CA VAL A 849 -11.70 12.04 25.08
C VAL A 849 -13.08 12.49 24.58
N GLN A 850 -13.18 13.66 23.93
CA GLN A 850 -14.42 14.13 23.30
C GLN A 850 -14.83 13.30 22.07
N TRP A 851 -13.92 12.51 21.48
CA TRP A 851 -14.22 11.68 20.32
C TRP A 851 -14.88 10.35 20.72
N PRO A 852 -15.96 9.91 20.06
CA PRO A 852 -16.77 8.74 20.44
C PRO A 852 -16.17 7.40 19.98
N ASP A 853 -14.86 7.21 20.09
CA ASP A 853 -14.15 6.02 19.60
C ASP A 853 -13.52 5.21 20.76
N THR A 854 -14.17 4.11 21.10
CA THR A 854 -13.77 3.23 22.22
C THR A 854 -12.43 2.53 21.98
N VAL A 855 -12.14 2.15 20.72
CA VAL A 855 -10.89 1.48 20.34
C VAL A 855 -9.73 2.46 20.43
N PHE A 856 -9.93 3.71 20.00
CA PHE A 856 -8.94 4.76 20.19
C PHE A 856 -8.68 5.04 21.68
N HIS A 857 -9.74 5.12 22.50
CA HIS A 857 -9.61 5.36 23.95
C HIS A 857 -8.79 4.27 24.64
N GLU A 858 -8.98 2.99 24.28
CA GLU A 858 -8.16 1.89 24.79
C GLU A 858 -6.66 2.10 24.49
N HIS A 859 -6.32 2.47 23.25
CA HIS A 859 -4.93 2.75 22.88
C HIS A 859 -4.40 3.99 23.61
N LEU A 860 -5.20 5.05 23.75
CA LEU A 860 -4.84 6.27 24.47
C LEU A 860 -4.58 6.01 25.95
N TYR A 861 -5.44 5.24 26.61
CA TYR A 861 -5.28 4.94 28.04
C TYR A 861 -4.04 4.09 28.29
N ARG A 862 -3.75 3.11 27.43
CA ARG A 862 -2.50 2.33 27.50
C ARG A 862 -1.28 3.23 27.38
N THR A 863 -1.22 4.12 26.39
CA THR A 863 -0.07 5.02 26.20
C THR A 863 0.07 6.03 27.34
N LEU A 864 -1.03 6.58 27.87
CA LEU A 864 -0.97 7.48 29.03
C LEU A 864 -0.42 6.79 30.28
N ILE A 865 -0.76 5.51 30.50
CA ILE A 865 -0.26 4.71 31.62
C ILE A 865 1.23 4.37 31.41
N GLU A 866 1.64 3.97 30.21
CA GLU A 866 3.04 3.72 29.87
C GLU A 866 3.92 4.96 30.01
N LEU A 867 3.38 6.11 29.60
CA LEU A 867 4.04 7.40 29.77
C LEU A 867 4.05 7.83 31.23
N GLY A 868 3.20 7.31 32.12
CA GLY A 868 3.09 7.74 33.52
C GLY A 868 2.36 9.07 33.70
N LEU A 869 1.34 9.34 32.87
CA LEU A 869 0.40 10.48 32.97
C LEU A 869 -0.88 10.06 33.71
N GLU A 870 -0.73 9.36 34.83
CA GLU A 870 -1.82 8.75 35.58
C GLU A 870 -2.76 9.79 36.20
N ASN A 871 -2.22 10.93 36.64
CA ASN A 871 -3.02 11.97 37.29
C ASN A 871 -3.94 12.67 36.29
N GLU A 872 -3.42 12.97 35.11
CA GLU A 872 -4.16 13.57 34.00
C GLU A 872 -5.21 12.60 33.44
N LEU A 873 -4.90 11.31 33.34
CA LEU A 873 -5.86 10.27 32.97
C LEU A 873 -7.05 10.20 33.94
N LEU A 874 -6.78 10.24 35.24
CA LEU A 874 -7.82 10.18 36.27
C LEU A 874 -8.64 11.47 36.37
N GLU A 875 -8.13 12.61 35.89
CA GLU A 875 -8.83 13.90 35.88
C GLU A 875 -9.69 14.08 34.62
N TYR A 876 -9.16 13.70 33.45
CA TYR A 876 -9.79 13.96 32.14
C TYR A 876 -10.30 12.71 31.40
N GLY A 877 -10.23 11.51 32.01
CA GLY A 877 -10.69 10.27 31.40
C GLY A 877 -12.18 10.26 31.03
N GLY A 878 -12.51 9.59 29.92
CA GLY A 878 -13.88 9.46 29.42
C GLY A 878 -14.76 8.50 30.23
N SER A 879 -16.04 8.37 29.86
CA SER A 879 -16.97 7.41 30.46
C SER A 879 -16.47 5.97 30.40
N ASP A 880 -15.69 5.66 29.37
CA ASP A 880 -15.26 4.30 29.03
C ASP A 880 -13.99 3.89 29.77
N LEU A 881 -13.41 4.79 30.59
CA LEU A 881 -12.22 4.50 31.38
C LEU A 881 -12.47 3.36 32.38
N VAL A 882 -13.64 3.32 33.01
CA VAL A 882 -13.97 2.30 34.02
C VAL A 882 -14.13 0.93 33.36
N SER A 883 -14.83 0.85 32.23
CA SER A 883 -15.00 -0.41 31.49
C SER A 883 -13.66 -0.92 30.96
N PHE A 884 -12.79 -0.03 30.46
CA PHE A 884 -11.43 -0.37 30.05
C PHE A 884 -10.58 -0.89 31.21
N LEU A 885 -10.53 -0.18 32.35
CA LEU A 885 -9.74 -0.63 33.51
C LEU A 885 -10.25 -1.96 34.08
N GLN A 886 -11.57 -2.18 34.05
CA GLN A 886 -12.17 -3.46 34.46
C GLN A 886 -11.93 -4.59 33.46
N SER A 887 -11.88 -4.32 32.15
CA SER A 887 -11.60 -5.34 31.13
C SER A 887 -10.11 -5.67 31.08
N ALA A 888 -9.23 -4.67 31.11
CA ALA A 888 -7.78 -4.83 31.19
C ALA A 888 -7.34 -5.50 32.50
N GLY A 889 -8.13 -5.33 33.57
CA GLY A 889 -7.93 -6.02 34.85
C GLY A 889 -8.43 -7.47 34.88
N ARG A 890 -9.23 -7.93 33.91
CA ARG A 890 -9.72 -9.32 33.80
C ARG A 890 -8.92 -10.10 32.73
N LYS A 891 -8.71 -11.41 32.96
CA LYS A 891 -8.04 -12.28 31.97
C LYS A 891 -8.78 -12.26 30.62
N HIS A 892 -8.05 -11.98 29.52
CA HIS A 892 -8.37 -12.49 28.18
C HIS A 892 -7.88 -13.95 28.15
N GLN A 893 -8.81 -14.90 28.22
CA GLN A 893 -8.53 -16.30 27.96
C GLN A 893 -9.44 -16.78 26.83
N GLU A 894 -9.27 -16.16 25.66
CA GLU A 894 -9.82 -16.63 24.39
C GLU A 894 -8.71 -16.70 23.35
N GLU A 895 -7.97 -17.80 23.39
CA GLU A 895 -7.58 -18.53 22.19
C GLU A 895 -7.48 -19.99 22.62
N VAL A 896 -8.24 -20.87 21.93
CA VAL A 896 -8.45 -22.31 22.20
C VAL A 896 -9.59 -22.65 23.20
N ARG A 897 -10.84 -22.42 22.79
CA ARG A 897 -11.88 -23.48 22.66
C ARG A 897 -13.18 -22.89 22.15
N ALA A 898 -13.38 -23.01 20.84
CA ALA A 898 -14.71 -22.91 20.25
C ALA A 898 -15.60 -24.08 20.72
N VAL A 899 -16.89 -23.78 20.79
CA VAL A 899 -18.05 -24.67 21.01
C VAL A 899 -18.42 -24.94 22.48
N SER A 900 -19.27 -24.07 23.04
CA SER A 900 -20.64 -24.46 23.43
C SER A 900 -21.46 -23.25 23.89
N SER A 901 -22.71 -23.25 23.46
CA SER A 901 -23.70 -22.18 23.47
C SER A 901 -24.53 -22.04 24.77
N VAL A 902 -25.15 -20.85 24.92
CA VAL A 902 -26.45 -20.53 25.56
C VAL A 902 -26.49 -19.82 26.93
N THR A 903 -27.23 -18.70 26.93
CA THR A 903 -27.88 -17.89 28.00
C THR A 903 -27.08 -16.95 28.92
N PRO A 904 -27.48 -15.65 29.04
CA PRO A 904 -26.95 -14.71 30.01
C PRO A 904 -27.73 -14.83 31.33
N GLY A 905 -27.23 -15.67 32.24
CA GLY A 905 -27.64 -15.72 33.65
C GLY A 905 -26.59 -15.04 34.53
N ALA A 906 -27.04 -14.23 35.49
CA ALA A 906 -26.22 -13.43 36.42
C ALA A 906 -24.98 -14.18 36.96
N ALA A 907 -23.79 -13.80 36.47
CA ALA A 907 -22.52 -14.34 36.93
C ALA A 907 -22.09 -13.64 38.23
N LYS A 908 -22.09 -14.40 39.34
CA LYS A 908 -21.48 -14.01 40.61
C LYS A 908 -19.94 -13.96 40.45
N MET A 909 -19.31 -12.88 40.91
CA MET A 909 -17.85 -12.67 40.97
C MET A 909 -17.17 -13.61 41.99
N HIS A 910 -17.05 -14.91 41.70
CA HIS A 910 -16.39 -15.87 42.60
C HIS A 910 -15.29 -16.74 41.95
N ASP A 911 -14.71 -16.34 40.82
CA ASP A 911 -13.48 -16.95 40.29
C ASP A 911 -12.25 -16.09 40.64
N LEU A 912 -11.73 -16.29 41.86
CA LEU A 912 -10.57 -15.60 42.46
C LEU A 912 -9.26 -16.43 42.41
N GLY A 913 -9.21 -17.50 41.60
CA GLY A 913 -8.11 -18.49 41.62
C GLY A 913 -6.99 -18.32 40.57
N ALA A 914 -6.90 -17.18 39.88
CA ALA A 914 -5.99 -16.99 38.76
C ALA A 914 -4.82 -16.04 39.11
N PRO A 915 -3.55 -16.34 38.70
CA PRO A 915 -2.43 -15.43 38.92
C PRO A 915 -2.61 -14.13 38.11
N ILE A 916 -2.42 -12.99 38.78
CA ILE A 916 -2.56 -11.63 38.23
C ILE A 916 -1.16 -11.11 37.82
N SER A 917 -1.00 -10.59 36.61
CA SER A 917 0.27 -10.04 36.10
C SER A 917 0.60 -8.65 36.64
N THR A 918 1.86 -8.22 36.48
CA THR A 918 2.34 -6.89 36.93
C THR A 918 1.71 -5.71 36.18
N SER A 919 1.31 -5.89 34.92
CA SER A 919 0.54 -4.88 34.19
C SER A 919 -0.90 -4.79 34.70
N GLN A 920 -1.52 -5.93 35.02
CA GLN A 920 -2.86 -6.01 35.61
C GLN A 920 -2.94 -5.33 36.98
N THR A 921 -1.89 -5.43 37.80
CA THR A 921 -1.86 -4.74 39.09
C THR A 921 -1.90 -3.23 38.97
N LYS A 922 -1.26 -2.66 37.94
CA LYS A 922 -1.28 -1.21 37.70
C LYS A 922 -2.69 -0.74 37.31
N TYR A 923 -3.41 -1.48 36.48
CA TYR A 923 -4.79 -1.14 36.10
C TYR A 923 -5.75 -1.20 37.30
N LEU A 924 -5.63 -2.23 38.14
CA LEU A 924 -6.46 -2.38 39.34
C LEU A 924 -6.15 -1.32 40.42
N GLU A 925 -4.88 -0.92 40.57
CA GLU A 925 -4.49 0.17 41.46
C GLU A 925 -5.03 1.52 40.98
N LEU A 926 -4.94 1.80 39.68
CA LEU A 926 -5.54 2.99 39.07
C LEU A 926 -7.06 3.01 39.23
N LEU A 927 -7.72 1.86 39.07
CA LEU A 927 -9.15 1.71 39.28
C LEU A 927 -9.55 1.98 40.75
N ALA A 928 -8.77 1.48 41.72
CA ALA A 928 -8.97 1.78 43.13
C ALA A 928 -8.83 3.28 43.40
N ARG A 929 -7.79 3.93 42.88
CA ARG A 929 -7.59 5.39 43.00
C ARG A 929 -8.71 6.19 42.33
N TYR A 930 -9.21 5.73 41.19
CA TYR A 930 -10.36 6.33 40.51
C TYR A 930 -11.63 6.28 41.39
N TYR A 931 -11.95 5.12 41.97
CA TYR A 931 -13.10 4.97 42.87
C TYR A 931 -12.98 5.84 44.13
N VAL A 932 -11.77 5.97 44.70
CA VAL A 932 -11.51 6.90 45.82
C VAL A 932 -11.81 8.34 45.42
N ARG A 933 -11.37 8.80 44.24
CA ARG A 933 -11.66 10.16 43.75
C ARG A 933 -13.15 10.41 43.48
N LYS A 934 -13.89 9.39 43.03
CA LYS A 934 -15.33 9.48 42.77
C LYS A 934 -16.21 9.33 44.02
N GLY A 935 -15.62 8.98 45.17
CA GLY A 935 -16.35 8.74 46.42
C GLY A 935 -16.97 7.34 46.55
N GLU A 936 -16.67 6.41 45.64
CA GLU A 936 -17.17 5.03 45.68
C GLU A 936 -16.26 4.15 46.56
N HIS A 937 -16.25 4.43 47.86
CA HIS A 937 -15.32 3.83 48.81
C HIS A 937 -15.45 2.29 48.95
N ILE A 938 -16.66 1.74 48.79
CA ILE A 938 -16.90 0.28 48.85
C ILE A 938 -16.28 -0.43 47.64
N ALA A 939 -16.39 0.15 46.44
CA ALA A 939 -15.78 -0.42 45.23
C ALA A 939 -14.25 -0.34 45.31
N ALA A 940 -13.71 0.76 45.84
CA ALA A 940 -12.28 0.91 46.11
C ALA A 940 -11.76 -0.16 47.11
N ALA A 941 -12.47 -0.35 48.22
CA ALA A 941 -12.11 -1.35 49.24
C ALA A 941 -12.08 -2.79 48.65
N ARG A 942 -13.03 -3.12 47.77
CA ARG A 942 -13.06 -4.42 47.07
C ARG A 942 -11.87 -4.59 46.12
N MET A 943 -11.48 -3.57 45.35
CA MET A 943 -10.33 -3.67 44.45
C MET A 943 -9.01 -3.81 45.23
N LEU A 944 -8.86 -3.08 46.34
CA LEU A 944 -7.71 -3.19 47.24
C LEU A 944 -7.64 -4.57 47.91
N LEU A 945 -8.77 -5.16 48.27
CA LEU A 945 -8.84 -6.54 48.77
C LEU A 945 -8.35 -7.55 47.71
N ILE A 946 -8.79 -7.42 46.46
CA ILE A 946 -8.33 -8.27 45.35
C ILE A 946 -6.81 -8.13 45.13
N LEU A 947 -6.27 -6.91 45.23
CA LEU A 947 -4.83 -6.65 45.13
C LEU A 947 -4.03 -7.28 46.28
N ALA A 948 -4.61 -7.34 47.48
CA ALA A 948 -3.99 -7.97 48.64
C ALA A 948 -4.03 -9.51 48.57
N GLU A 949 -5.13 -10.09 48.07
CA GLU A 949 -5.35 -11.55 48.01
C GLU A 949 -4.73 -12.24 46.79
N ARG A 950 -4.11 -11.48 45.88
CA ARG A 950 -3.55 -12.03 44.64
C ARG A 950 -2.53 -13.14 44.91
N GLN A 951 -2.75 -14.29 44.26
CA GLN A 951 -1.85 -15.44 44.31
C GLN A 951 -0.68 -15.24 43.35
N CYS A 952 0.54 -15.49 43.83
CA CYS A 952 1.77 -15.33 43.04
C CYS A 952 2.55 -16.66 42.99
N SER A 953 2.94 -17.06 41.79
CA SER A 953 3.73 -18.28 41.55
C SER A 953 5.25 -18.03 41.61
N ASN A 954 5.69 -16.79 41.36
CA ASN A 954 7.08 -16.38 41.28
C ASN A 954 7.45 -15.40 42.41
N SER A 955 8.66 -15.56 42.99
CA SER A 955 9.17 -14.70 44.06
C SER A 955 9.45 -13.25 43.64
N GLU A 956 9.65 -12.98 42.35
CA GLU A 956 9.94 -11.62 41.83
C GLU A 956 8.67 -10.79 41.59
N GLU A 957 7.51 -11.45 41.40
CA GLU A 957 6.22 -10.80 41.12
C GLU A 957 5.32 -10.67 42.36
N ALA A 958 5.68 -11.37 43.44
CA ALA A 958 4.97 -11.32 44.71
C ALA A 958 5.21 -9.98 45.43
N PRO A 959 4.15 -9.25 45.85
CA PRO A 959 4.34 -8.09 46.69
C PRO A 959 4.90 -8.52 48.05
N ALA A 960 5.78 -7.70 48.62
CA ALA A 960 6.15 -7.83 50.02
C ALA A 960 4.89 -7.86 50.89
N LEU A 961 4.91 -8.64 51.97
CA LEU A 961 3.80 -8.71 52.93
C LEU A 961 3.43 -7.31 53.45
N ASP A 962 4.41 -6.40 53.56
CA ASP A 962 4.19 -5.00 53.93
C ASP A 962 3.30 -4.24 52.94
N LYS A 963 3.50 -4.44 51.63
CA LYS A 963 2.62 -3.84 50.61
C LYS A 963 1.21 -4.43 50.65
N ARG A 964 1.07 -5.72 50.96
CA ARG A 964 -0.26 -6.34 51.16
C ARG A 964 -0.94 -5.78 52.42
N TYR A 965 -0.17 -5.53 53.46
CA TYR A 965 -0.65 -4.88 54.67
C TYR A 965 -1.11 -3.45 54.38
N GLU A 966 -0.35 -2.68 53.60
CA GLU A 966 -0.77 -1.35 53.13
C GLU A 966 -2.10 -1.41 52.36
N TYR A 967 -2.24 -2.32 51.39
CA TYR A 967 -3.49 -2.46 50.63
C TYR A 967 -4.69 -2.84 51.52
N LEU A 968 -4.54 -3.77 52.47
CA LEU A 968 -5.62 -4.15 53.40
C LEU A 968 -5.95 -3.03 54.39
N ARG A 969 -4.94 -2.33 54.91
CA ARG A 969 -5.12 -1.17 55.79
C ARG A 969 -5.90 -0.07 55.07
N ASP A 970 -5.51 0.23 53.83
CA ASP A 970 -6.17 1.23 53.02
C ASP A 970 -7.60 0.76 52.65
N ALA A 971 -7.83 -0.53 52.40
CA ALA A 971 -9.16 -1.09 52.21
C ALA A 971 -10.06 -0.91 53.45
N VAL A 972 -9.54 -1.16 54.65
CA VAL A 972 -10.25 -0.91 55.92
C VAL A 972 -10.56 0.58 56.07
N LEU A 973 -9.61 1.47 55.76
CA LEU A 973 -9.81 2.91 55.81
C LEU A 973 -10.94 3.36 54.86
N GLN A 974 -10.97 2.85 53.64
CA GLN A 974 -12.03 3.16 52.68
C GLN A 974 -13.38 2.56 53.12
N ALA A 975 -13.41 1.33 53.63
CA ALA A 975 -14.64 0.71 54.14
C ALA A 975 -15.22 1.48 55.35
N LYS A 976 -14.37 1.97 56.25
CA LYS A 976 -14.78 2.84 57.37
C LYS A 976 -15.28 4.20 56.88
N SER A 977 -14.63 4.77 55.86
CA SER A 977 -15.06 6.04 55.25
C SER A 977 -16.44 5.91 54.58
N ALA A 978 -16.74 4.74 53.98
CA ALA A 978 -18.09 4.42 53.50
C ALA A 978 -19.13 4.35 54.65
N GLY A 979 -18.76 3.77 55.80
CA GLY A 979 -19.63 3.72 56.99
C GLY A 979 -19.99 5.11 57.51
N ILE A 980 -19.01 6.02 57.58
CA ILE A 980 -19.22 7.41 58.02
C ILE A 980 -20.12 8.18 57.03
N ALA A 981 -19.98 7.94 55.73
CA ALA A 981 -20.84 8.55 54.71
C ALA A 981 -22.27 7.96 54.71
N ALA A 982 -22.41 6.66 55.01
CA ALA A 982 -23.68 5.95 55.09
C ALA A 982 -24.49 6.29 56.36
N ASP A 983 -23.85 6.67 57.47
CA ASP A 983 -24.54 7.16 58.67
C ASP A 983 -25.37 8.43 58.42
N LEU A 984 -25.07 9.18 57.35
CA LEU A 984 -25.86 10.33 56.89
C LEU A 984 -27.05 9.94 55.98
N SER A 985 -27.03 8.74 55.39
CA SER A 985 -28.08 8.23 54.50
C SER A 985 -28.52 6.83 54.94
N LYS A 986 -29.61 6.74 55.71
CA LYS A 986 -30.25 5.53 56.31
C LYS A 986 -30.20 4.21 55.50
N ASN A 987 -29.02 3.66 55.28
CA ASN A 987 -28.75 2.35 54.69
C ASN A 987 -27.47 1.84 55.37
N PRO A 988 -27.57 0.88 56.31
CA PRO A 988 -26.39 0.34 56.95
C PRO A 988 -25.59 -0.43 55.89
N VAL A 989 -24.40 0.08 55.55
CA VAL A 989 -23.38 -0.74 54.88
C VAL A 989 -22.99 -1.85 55.85
N ASP A 990 -23.01 -3.10 55.39
CA ASP A 990 -22.85 -4.29 56.21
C ASP A 990 -21.60 -4.20 57.10
N SER A 991 -21.77 -4.09 58.43
CA SER A 991 -20.64 -4.16 59.39
C SER A 991 -19.76 -5.40 59.11
N SER A 992 -20.39 -6.46 58.60
CA SER A 992 -19.75 -7.72 58.19
C SER A 992 -18.58 -7.55 57.21
N THR A 993 -18.59 -6.53 56.34
CA THR A 993 -17.47 -6.30 55.40
C THR A 993 -16.27 -5.65 56.07
N VAL A 994 -16.50 -4.74 57.03
CA VAL A 994 -15.45 -4.13 57.85
C VAL A 994 -14.87 -5.19 58.79
N ASP A 995 -15.73 -5.96 59.46
CA ASP A 995 -15.35 -7.04 60.37
C ASP A 995 -14.50 -8.11 59.64
N LEU A 996 -14.85 -8.45 58.39
CA LEU A 996 -14.08 -9.38 57.56
C LEU A 996 -12.69 -8.83 57.19
N LEU A 997 -12.60 -7.54 56.82
CA LEU A 997 -11.33 -6.90 56.44
C LEU A 997 -10.40 -6.73 57.65
N GLU A 998 -10.95 -6.34 58.80
CA GLU A 998 -10.22 -6.26 60.07
C GLU A 998 -9.72 -7.64 60.49
N GLY A 999 -10.55 -8.67 60.38
CA GLY A 999 -10.14 -10.05 60.64
C GLY A 999 -9.00 -10.51 59.73
N LYS A 1000 -9.05 -10.21 58.43
CA LYS A 1000 -7.97 -10.51 57.48
C LYS A 1000 -6.68 -9.74 57.77
N LEU A 1001 -6.77 -8.49 58.23
CA LEU A 1001 -5.62 -7.69 58.62
C LEU A 1001 -4.89 -8.30 59.83
N VAL A 1002 -5.64 -8.80 60.81
CA VAL A 1002 -5.07 -9.51 61.97
C VAL A 1002 -4.40 -10.82 61.56
N VAL A 1003 -5.01 -11.60 60.66
CA VAL A 1003 -4.40 -12.84 60.13
C VAL A 1003 -3.09 -12.55 59.39
N LEU A 1004 -3.04 -11.47 58.59
CA LEU A 1004 -1.80 -11.06 57.92
C LEU A 1004 -0.73 -10.62 58.93
N ARG A 1005 -1.12 -9.98 60.04
CA ARG A 1005 -0.18 -9.64 61.12
C ARG A 1005 0.44 -10.88 61.74
N PHE A 1006 -0.33 -11.93 62.00
CA PHE A 1006 0.22 -13.22 62.45
C PHE A 1006 1.17 -13.81 61.42
N GLN A 1007 0.84 -13.73 60.13
CA GLN A 1007 1.71 -14.21 59.06
C GLN A 1007 3.06 -13.45 59.00
N ILE A 1008 3.06 -12.13 59.20
CA ILE A 1008 4.28 -11.31 59.28
C ILE A 1008 5.10 -11.70 60.52
N GLN A 1009 4.46 -11.82 61.69
CA GLN A 1009 5.12 -12.19 62.94
C GLN A 1009 5.75 -13.59 62.86
N ILE A 1010 5.04 -14.59 62.33
CA ILE A 1010 5.60 -15.95 62.13
C ILE A 1010 6.78 -15.90 61.16
N LYS A 1011 6.70 -15.12 60.08
CA LYS A 1011 7.80 -14.98 59.13
C LYS A 1011 9.05 -14.39 59.80
N GLU A 1012 8.91 -13.32 60.57
CA GLU A 1012 10.00 -12.67 61.30
C GLU A 1012 10.66 -13.66 62.29
N GLU A 1013 9.87 -14.39 63.07
CA GLU A 1013 10.38 -15.40 64.02
C GLU A 1013 11.12 -16.56 63.32
N LEU A 1014 10.63 -17.01 62.15
CA LEU A 1014 11.31 -18.05 61.36
C LEU A 1014 12.61 -17.55 60.71
N GLU A 1015 12.71 -16.27 60.37
CA GLU A 1015 13.95 -15.67 59.85
C GLU A 1015 15.03 -15.53 60.92
N LEU A 1016 14.63 -15.33 62.19
CA LEU A 1016 15.53 -15.27 63.34
C LEU A 1016 16.10 -16.64 63.77
N MET A 1017 15.52 -17.76 63.32
CA MET A 1017 16.03 -19.11 63.60
C MET A 1017 17.25 -19.43 62.72
N GLU A 1018 18.46 -19.32 63.27
CA GLU A 1018 19.72 -19.46 62.51
C GLU A 1018 20.02 -20.91 62.04
N THR A 1019 19.48 -21.93 62.70
CA THR A 1019 19.99 -23.32 62.60
C THR A 1019 19.22 -24.25 61.65
N ALA A 1020 18.08 -23.86 61.08
CA ALA A 1020 17.25 -24.73 60.25
C ALA A 1020 17.01 -24.20 58.83
N LYS A 1021 17.59 -24.85 57.80
CA LYS A 1021 17.30 -24.57 56.38
C LYS A 1021 15.80 -24.67 56.06
N ALA A 1022 15.10 -25.61 56.71
CA ALA A 1022 13.65 -25.78 56.59
C ALA A 1022 12.85 -24.54 57.06
N ALA A 1023 13.32 -23.82 58.09
CA ALA A 1023 12.66 -22.59 58.57
C ALA A 1023 12.79 -21.45 57.54
N LYS A 1024 13.97 -21.29 56.94
CA LYS A 1024 14.20 -20.28 55.88
C LYS A 1024 13.40 -20.56 54.60
N ASP A 1025 13.25 -21.83 54.22
CA ASP A 1025 12.44 -22.21 53.06
C ASP A 1025 10.94 -21.98 53.33
N LYS A 1026 10.47 -22.24 54.56
CA LYS A 1026 9.10 -21.95 54.99
C LYS A 1026 8.81 -20.45 55.14
N ALA A 1027 9.78 -19.65 55.60
CA ALA A 1027 9.67 -18.19 55.63
C ALA A 1027 9.52 -17.60 54.21
N LYS A 1028 10.24 -18.16 53.22
CA LYS A 1028 10.05 -17.81 51.80
C LYS A 1028 8.66 -18.21 51.30
N GLU A 1029 8.15 -19.39 51.68
CA GLU A 1029 6.78 -19.81 51.34
C GLU A 1029 5.72 -18.83 51.88
N LEU A 1030 5.88 -18.35 53.13
CA LEU A 1030 5.01 -17.36 53.75
C LEU A 1030 5.04 -16.00 53.05
N SER A 1031 6.13 -15.63 52.39
CA SER A 1031 6.22 -14.35 51.66
C SER A 1031 5.38 -14.32 50.38
N LEU A 1032 5.00 -15.48 49.83
CA LEU A 1032 4.38 -15.58 48.51
C LEU A 1032 2.86 -15.38 48.55
N ASN A 1033 2.14 -16.03 49.47
CA ASN A 1033 0.67 -16.13 49.44
C ASN A 1033 0.05 -15.91 50.82
N LEU A 1034 -1.09 -15.22 50.88
CA LEU A 1034 -1.87 -15.12 52.12
C LEU A 1034 -2.34 -16.51 52.53
N LYS A 1035 -2.06 -16.89 53.78
CA LYS A 1035 -2.45 -18.17 54.34
C LYS A 1035 -3.68 -17.99 55.24
N SER A 1036 -4.50 -19.02 55.35
CA SER A 1036 -5.59 -19.01 56.32
C SER A 1036 -5.03 -19.15 57.74
N ILE A 1037 -5.79 -18.71 58.74
CA ILE A 1037 -5.42 -18.89 60.15
C ILE A 1037 -5.14 -20.35 60.51
N THR A 1038 -5.92 -21.29 59.94
CA THR A 1038 -5.76 -22.73 60.14
C THR A 1038 -4.45 -23.25 59.54
N GLN A 1039 -4.06 -22.76 58.36
CA GLN A 1039 -2.79 -23.11 57.72
C GLN A 1039 -1.61 -22.54 58.52
N LEU A 1040 -1.70 -21.28 58.93
CA LEU A 1040 -0.68 -20.64 59.77
C LEU A 1040 -0.45 -21.42 61.08
N TYR A 1041 -1.52 -21.94 61.70
CA TYR A 1041 -1.44 -22.67 62.95
C TYR A 1041 -0.81 -24.07 62.75
N ASN A 1042 -1.38 -24.87 61.84
CA ASN A 1042 -0.99 -26.28 61.68
C ASN A 1042 0.33 -26.46 60.92
N ASP A 1043 0.59 -25.65 59.89
CA ASP A 1043 1.72 -25.87 58.98
C ASP A 1043 2.97 -25.06 59.37
N TYR A 1044 2.82 -24.06 60.25
CA TYR A 1044 3.90 -23.13 60.63
C TYR A 1044 4.05 -22.96 62.14
N ALA A 1045 3.01 -22.54 62.86
CA ALA A 1045 3.16 -22.19 64.27
C ALA A 1045 3.46 -23.43 65.15
N VAL A 1046 2.74 -24.54 64.96
CA VAL A 1046 2.95 -25.79 65.71
C VAL A 1046 4.24 -26.52 65.34
N PRO A 1047 4.62 -26.74 64.06
CA PRO A 1047 5.84 -27.48 63.70
C PRO A 1047 7.15 -26.80 64.09
N PHE A 1048 7.13 -25.48 64.30
CA PHE A 1048 8.30 -24.68 64.70
C PHE A 1048 8.25 -24.25 66.17
N ASP A 1049 7.39 -24.86 66.99
CA ASP A 1049 7.28 -24.62 68.43
C ASP A 1049 7.05 -23.13 68.79
N LEU A 1050 6.30 -22.39 67.97
CA LEU A 1050 5.95 -20.97 68.17
C LEU A 1050 4.74 -20.83 69.09
N TRP A 1051 4.83 -21.35 70.31
CA TRP A 1051 3.69 -21.49 71.21
C TRP A 1051 3.08 -20.16 71.66
N GLU A 1052 3.85 -19.07 71.73
CA GLU A 1052 3.31 -17.72 72.02
C GLU A 1052 2.33 -17.28 70.93
N VAL A 1053 2.70 -17.44 69.66
CA VAL A 1053 1.86 -17.07 68.51
C VAL A 1053 0.65 -18.01 68.40
N CYS A 1054 0.82 -19.31 68.69
CA CYS A 1054 -0.27 -20.27 68.76
C CYS A 1054 -1.38 -19.82 69.73
N LEU A 1055 -1.02 -19.32 70.91
CA LEU A 1055 -2.00 -18.85 71.91
C LEU A 1055 -2.73 -17.58 71.46
N GLU A 1056 -2.01 -16.63 70.86
CA GLU A 1056 -2.63 -15.42 70.29
C GLU A 1056 -3.61 -15.76 69.15
N MET A 1057 -3.26 -16.72 68.30
CA MET A 1057 -4.12 -17.19 67.21
C MET A 1057 -5.36 -17.93 67.71
N LEU A 1058 -5.23 -18.78 68.73
CA LEU A 1058 -6.36 -19.50 69.35
C LEU A 1058 -7.33 -18.52 70.05
N SER A 1059 -6.79 -17.48 70.69
CA SER A 1059 -7.60 -16.41 71.29
C SER A 1059 -8.36 -15.61 70.23
N PHE A 1060 -7.70 -15.23 69.14
CA PHE A 1060 -8.37 -14.55 68.03
C PHE A 1060 -9.44 -15.41 67.36
N ALA A 1061 -9.24 -16.74 67.28
CA ALA A 1061 -10.22 -17.68 66.73
C ALA A 1061 -11.40 -17.98 67.68
N ASN A 1062 -11.42 -17.40 68.90
CA ASN A 1062 -12.45 -17.61 69.92
C ASN A 1062 -12.68 -19.11 70.23
N TYR A 1063 -11.59 -19.85 70.39
CA TYR A 1063 -11.58 -21.30 70.60
C TYR A 1063 -12.00 -21.66 72.05
N SER A 1064 -13.32 -21.61 72.35
CA SER A 1064 -13.87 -21.60 73.72
C SER A 1064 -14.72 -22.82 74.15
N GLY A 1065 -14.63 -23.96 73.43
CA GLY A 1065 -15.31 -25.20 73.81
C GLY A 1065 -14.62 -26.02 74.94
N ASP A 1066 -15.36 -26.91 75.60
CA ASP A 1066 -14.84 -27.80 76.67
C ASP A 1066 -13.74 -28.76 76.18
N ALA A 1067 -13.83 -29.23 74.94
CA ALA A 1067 -12.79 -30.04 74.30
C ALA A 1067 -11.56 -29.20 73.90
N ASP A 1068 -11.82 -27.94 73.54
CA ASP A 1068 -10.87 -26.97 73.02
C ASP A 1068 -9.98 -26.38 74.13
N SER A 1069 -10.52 -26.27 75.34
CA SER A 1069 -9.77 -25.93 76.55
C SER A 1069 -8.60 -26.90 76.80
N LYS A 1070 -8.68 -28.18 76.40
CA LYS A 1070 -7.54 -29.12 76.54
C LYS A 1070 -6.35 -28.71 75.69
N ILE A 1071 -6.60 -28.25 74.46
CA ILE A 1071 -5.55 -27.84 73.52
C ILE A 1071 -4.86 -26.57 74.04
N VAL A 1072 -5.64 -25.58 74.48
CA VAL A 1072 -5.11 -24.35 75.09
C VAL A 1072 -4.23 -24.67 76.31
N ARG A 1073 -4.68 -25.58 77.18
CA ARG A 1073 -3.89 -26.02 78.35
C ARG A 1073 -2.61 -26.73 77.95
N GLU A 1074 -2.65 -27.59 76.94
CA GLU A 1074 -1.49 -28.31 76.44
C GLU A 1074 -0.46 -27.36 75.80
N VAL A 1075 -0.91 -26.37 75.03
CA VAL A 1075 -0.04 -25.34 74.45
C VAL A 1075 0.61 -24.49 75.55
N TRP A 1076 -0.14 -24.08 76.57
CA TRP A 1076 0.41 -23.39 77.73
C TRP A 1076 1.45 -24.24 78.48
N ALA A 1077 1.20 -25.53 78.69
CA ALA A 1077 2.16 -26.43 79.33
C ALA A 1077 3.47 -26.53 78.51
N ARG A 1078 3.37 -26.71 77.18
CA ARG A 1078 4.54 -26.76 76.28
C ARG A 1078 5.31 -25.45 76.24
N LEU A 1079 4.62 -24.31 76.23
CA LEU A 1079 5.24 -22.98 76.29
C LEU A 1079 6.03 -22.81 77.61
N LEU A 1080 5.42 -23.19 78.72
CA LEU A 1080 6.06 -23.12 80.04
C LEU A 1080 7.28 -24.05 80.13
N ASP A 1081 7.18 -25.28 79.66
CA ASP A 1081 8.31 -26.22 79.63
C ASP A 1081 9.46 -25.70 78.74
N GLN A 1082 9.14 -25.08 77.60
CA GLN A 1082 10.14 -24.44 76.74
C GLN A 1082 10.80 -23.22 77.41
N ALA A 1083 10.03 -22.37 78.10
CA ALA A 1083 10.58 -21.23 78.82
C ALA A 1083 11.44 -21.67 80.01
N LEU A 1084 10.98 -22.68 80.76
CA LEU A 1084 11.69 -23.28 81.88
C LEU A 1084 13.01 -23.91 81.45
N THR A 1085 13.10 -24.52 80.26
CA THR A 1085 14.35 -25.08 79.73
C THR A 1085 15.31 -24.01 79.19
N LYS A 1086 14.81 -22.90 78.65
CA LYS A 1086 15.64 -21.80 78.11
C LYS A 1086 16.25 -20.90 79.19
N GLY A 1087 15.49 -20.53 80.22
CA GLY A 1087 15.88 -19.43 81.12
C GLY A 1087 15.37 -19.55 82.55
N GLY A 1088 14.95 -20.74 82.98
CA GLY A 1088 14.51 -20.95 84.36
C GLY A 1088 13.07 -20.48 84.63
N VAL A 1089 12.71 -20.41 85.91
CA VAL A 1089 11.41 -19.92 86.38
C VAL A 1089 11.25 -18.44 86.10
N ALA A 1090 12.34 -17.65 86.15
CA ALA A 1090 12.31 -16.23 85.83
C ALA A 1090 11.83 -15.95 84.39
N GLU A 1091 12.33 -16.69 83.40
CA GLU A 1091 11.90 -16.56 82.00
C GLU A 1091 10.45 -17.03 81.81
N ALA A 1092 10.06 -18.14 82.45
CA ALA A 1092 8.67 -18.63 82.41
C ALA A 1092 7.68 -17.60 83.00
N CYS A 1093 8.04 -16.94 84.10
CA CYS A 1093 7.31 -15.83 84.69
C CYS A 1093 7.21 -14.62 83.74
N SER A 1094 8.29 -14.29 83.02
CA SER A 1094 8.26 -13.21 82.04
C SER A 1094 7.36 -13.54 80.84
N VAL A 1095 7.38 -14.77 80.34
CA VAL A 1095 6.55 -15.24 79.21
C VAL A 1095 5.07 -15.19 79.59
N VAL A 1096 4.71 -15.67 80.78
CA VAL A 1096 3.33 -15.65 81.28
C VAL A 1096 2.79 -14.23 81.40
N LYS A 1097 3.60 -13.29 81.91
CA LYS A 1097 3.23 -11.87 81.94
C LYS A 1097 3.05 -11.30 80.54
N ARG A 1098 3.97 -11.62 79.62
CA ARG A 1098 3.98 -11.11 78.24
C ARG A 1098 2.78 -11.60 77.44
N VAL A 1099 2.56 -12.91 77.38
CA VAL A 1099 1.45 -13.52 76.63
C VAL A 1099 0.13 -13.27 77.35
N GLY A 1100 0.07 -13.43 78.67
CA GLY A 1100 -1.13 -13.20 79.46
C GLY A 1100 -1.69 -11.78 79.32
N SER A 1101 -0.83 -10.76 79.24
CA SER A 1101 -1.26 -9.36 79.05
C SER A 1101 -1.95 -9.08 77.71
N LYS A 1102 -1.68 -9.90 76.68
CA LYS A 1102 -2.28 -9.80 75.34
C LYS A 1102 -3.61 -10.54 75.24
N LEU A 1103 -3.88 -11.45 76.18
CA LEU A 1103 -5.12 -12.21 76.27
C LEU A 1103 -6.10 -11.47 77.19
N ASP A 1104 -7.40 -11.60 76.93
CA ASP A 1104 -8.39 -10.98 77.82
C ASP A 1104 -8.68 -11.86 79.05
N PRO A 1105 -8.47 -11.34 80.27
CA PRO A 1105 -8.63 -12.12 81.50
C PRO A 1105 -10.11 -12.43 81.84
N ALA A 1106 -11.06 -11.80 81.14
CA ALA A 1106 -12.49 -12.04 81.30
C ALA A 1106 -12.95 -13.35 80.63
N ASP A 1107 -12.19 -13.84 79.65
CA ASP A 1107 -12.53 -15.03 78.88
C ASP A 1107 -11.79 -16.25 79.46
N GLY A 1108 -12.38 -16.86 80.49
CA GLY A 1108 -11.77 -17.93 81.30
C GLY A 1108 -11.38 -19.20 80.54
N ALA A 1109 -11.68 -19.28 79.25
CA ALA A 1109 -11.28 -20.38 78.37
C ALA A 1109 -9.84 -20.25 77.83
N CYS A 1110 -9.32 -19.02 77.63
CA CYS A 1110 -8.02 -18.79 76.99
C CYS A 1110 -6.84 -18.72 77.96
N LEU A 1111 -7.10 -18.41 79.23
CA LEU A 1111 -6.08 -18.29 80.28
C LEU A 1111 -6.36 -19.28 81.43
N PRO A 1112 -5.89 -20.53 81.36
CA PRO A 1112 -6.07 -21.54 82.40
C PRO A 1112 -5.15 -21.25 83.60
N LEU A 1113 -5.51 -20.24 84.37
CA LEU A 1113 -4.73 -19.72 85.50
C LEU A 1113 -4.44 -20.78 86.56
N ASP A 1114 -5.34 -21.75 86.75
CA ASP A 1114 -5.19 -22.88 87.66
C ASP A 1114 -4.02 -23.80 87.27
N ILE A 1115 -3.90 -24.13 86.00
CA ILE A 1115 -2.85 -24.99 85.49
C ILE A 1115 -1.52 -24.23 85.40
N ILE A 1116 -1.54 -22.98 84.91
CA ILE A 1116 -0.33 -22.15 84.83
C ILE A 1116 0.25 -21.95 86.23
N CYS A 1117 -0.60 -21.61 87.21
CA CYS A 1117 -0.20 -21.45 88.60
C CYS A 1117 0.39 -22.75 89.17
N LEU A 1118 -0.31 -23.88 89.04
CA LEU A 1118 0.16 -25.16 89.55
C LEU A 1118 1.48 -25.61 88.89
N HIS A 1119 1.62 -25.42 87.58
CA HIS A 1119 2.80 -25.84 86.82
C HIS A 1119 4.04 -25.04 87.23
N LEU A 1120 3.92 -23.70 87.32
CA LEU A 1120 5.01 -22.83 87.74
C LEU A 1120 5.39 -23.04 89.21
N GLU A 1121 4.41 -23.14 90.10
CA GLU A 1121 4.67 -23.33 91.53
C GLU A 1121 5.33 -24.69 91.81
N LYS A 1122 4.92 -25.74 91.09
CA LYS A 1122 5.58 -27.04 91.15
C LYS A 1122 7.02 -26.96 90.62
N ALA A 1123 7.23 -26.37 89.44
CA ALA A 1123 8.57 -26.21 88.87
C ALA A 1123 9.49 -25.38 89.78
N ALA A 1124 8.95 -24.34 90.42
CA ALA A 1124 9.68 -23.51 91.35
C ALA A 1124 10.06 -24.25 92.63
N VAL A 1125 9.20 -25.12 93.17
CA VAL A 1125 9.55 -25.99 94.31
C VAL A 1125 10.60 -27.03 93.90
N ASP A 1126 10.44 -27.67 92.75
CA ASP A 1126 11.34 -28.73 92.28
C ASP A 1126 12.76 -28.17 92.02
N ARG A 1127 12.88 -26.97 91.43
CA ARG A 1127 14.17 -26.29 91.22
C ARG A 1127 14.80 -25.69 92.47
N LEU A 1128 13.97 -25.15 93.36
CA LEU A 1128 14.46 -24.66 94.65
C LEU A 1128 14.97 -25.80 95.54
N SER A 1129 14.31 -26.96 95.50
CA SER A 1129 14.71 -28.13 96.30
C SER A 1129 15.92 -28.88 95.73
N SER A 1130 16.10 -28.87 94.40
CA SER A 1130 17.32 -29.39 93.74
C SER A 1130 18.49 -28.42 93.78
N GLY A 1131 18.26 -27.14 94.10
CA GLY A 1131 19.29 -26.09 94.16
C GLY A 1131 19.71 -25.55 92.77
N GLU A 1132 18.95 -25.88 91.72
CA GLU A 1132 19.22 -25.44 90.35
C GLU A 1132 19.01 -23.93 90.15
N GLU A 1133 18.06 -23.34 90.86
CA GLU A 1133 17.66 -21.93 90.68
C GLU A 1133 17.18 -21.31 92.01
N LEU A 1134 17.61 -20.07 92.28
CA LEU A 1134 17.10 -19.27 93.40
C LEU A 1134 15.83 -18.55 92.96
N VAL A 1135 14.67 -19.11 93.33
CA VAL A 1135 13.36 -18.56 92.97
C VAL A 1135 12.75 -17.84 94.18
N GLY A 1136 12.41 -16.56 94.03
CA GLY A 1136 11.70 -15.78 95.04
C GLY A 1136 10.31 -16.34 95.34
N ASP A 1137 9.84 -16.11 96.57
CA ASP A 1137 8.49 -16.54 97.00
C ASP A 1137 7.36 -15.72 96.33
N ASP A 1138 7.70 -14.63 95.65
CA ASP A 1138 6.79 -13.65 95.05
C ASP A 1138 6.81 -13.64 93.51
N ASP A 1139 7.77 -14.30 92.87
CA ASP A 1139 7.99 -14.24 91.43
C ASP A 1139 6.81 -14.79 90.61
N VAL A 1140 6.26 -15.94 91.01
CA VAL A 1140 5.11 -16.59 90.34
C VAL A 1140 3.82 -15.79 90.57
N ALA A 1141 3.58 -15.37 91.81
CA ALA A 1141 2.46 -14.51 92.18
C ALA A 1141 2.41 -13.21 91.36
N ARG A 1142 3.55 -12.52 91.25
CA ARG A 1142 3.67 -11.27 90.50
C ARG A 1142 3.50 -11.46 89.00
N ALA A 1143 3.99 -12.58 88.46
CA ALA A 1143 3.80 -12.94 87.06
C ALA A 1143 2.32 -13.17 86.71
N LEU A 1144 1.60 -13.92 87.56
CA LEU A 1144 0.16 -14.16 87.39
C LEU A 1144 -0.67 -12.88 87.54
N LEU A 1145 -0.33 -12.01 88.50
CA LEU A 1145 -0.95 -10.68 88.61
C LEU A 1145 -0.70 -9.83 87.37
N GLY A 1146 0.53 -9.86 86.83
CA GLY A 1146 0.88 -9.19 85.59
C GLY A 1146 0.12 -9.72 84.37
N ALA A 1147 -0.10 -11.04 84.29
CA ALA A 1147 -0.90 -11.68 83.26
C ALA A 1147 -2.38 -11.25 83.32
N CYS A 1148 -2.95 -11.10 84.53
CA CYS A 1148 -4.33 -10.65 84.73
C CYS A 1148 -4.50 -9.11 84.72
N LYS A 1149 -3.58 -8.36 84.09
CA LYS A 1149 -3.61 -6.88 84.04
C LYS A 1149 -3.73 -6.22 85.43
N GLY A 1150 -3.16 -6.86 86.46
CA GLY A 1150 -3.17 -6.38 87.85
C GLY A 1150 -4.42 -6.70 88.66
N LEU A 1151 -5.36 -7.51 88.14
CA LEU A 1151 -6.57 -7.90 88.88
C LEU A 1151 -6.26 -9.04 89.89
N PRO A 1152 -6.35 -8.80 91.22
CA PRO A 1152 -6.01 -9.82 92.21
C PRO A 1152 -7.11 -10.88 92.40
N GLY A 1153 -8.36 -10.56 92.05
CA GLY A 1153 -9.51 -11.44 92.26
C GLY A 1153 -9.42 -12.80 91.56
N PRO A 1154 -9.21 -12.84 90.23
CA PRO A 1154 -9.08 -14.10 89.48
C PRO A 1154 -7.88 -14.95 89.90
N VAL A 1155 -6.78 -14.32 90.30
CA VAL A 1155 -5.58 -15.02 90.76
C VAL A 1155 -5.84 -15.64 92.14
N LEU A 1156 -6.43 -14.88 93.08
CA LEU A 1156 -6.75 -15.37 94.41
C LEU A 1156 -7.74 -16.53 94.41
N SER A 1157 -8.78 -16.48 93.56
CA SER A 1157 -9.76 -17.58 93.46
C SER A 1157 -9.11 -18.89 93.03
N VAL A 1158 -8.07 -18.82 92.19
CA VAL A 1158 -7.27 -19.98 91.77
C VAL A 1158 -6.44 -20.54 92.92
N TYR A 1159 -5.71 -19.70 93.65
CA TYR A 1159 -4.96 -20.15 94.82
C TYR A 1159 -5.90 -20.74 95.90
N ASP A 1160 -7.07 -20.13 96.10
CA ASP A 1160 -8.13 -20.64 96.98
C ASP A 1160 -8.62 -22.03 96.53
N HIS A 1161 -8.85 -22.22 95.24
CA HIS A 1161 -9.26 -23.51 94.66
C HIS A 1161 -8.16 -24.57 94.83
N LEU A 1162 -6.90 -24.23 94.53
CA LEU A 1162 -5.76 -25.14 94.68
C LEU A 1162 -5.54 -25.54 96.14
N LEU A 1163 -5.64 -24.60 97.08
CA LEU A 1163 -5.45 -24.86 98.51
C LEU A 1163 -6.62 -25.66 99.14
N SER A 1164 -7.83 -25.51 98.63
CA SER A 1164 -9.02 -26.26 99.10
C SER A 1164 -9.12 -27.68 98.52
N ASN A 1165 -8.62 -27.91 97.30
CA ASN A 1165 -8.62 -29.24 96.67
C ASN A 1165 -7.40 -30.08 97.11
N GLY A 1166 -7.55 -30.80 98.21
CA GLY A 1166 -6.49 -31.66 98.78
C GLY A 1166 -6.00 -32.81 97.87
N ALA A 1167 -6.74 -33.15 96.81
CA ALA A 1167 -6.38 -34.20 95.86
C ALA A 1167 -5.31 -33.78 94.82
N ILE A 1168 -5.15 -32.48 94.57
CA ILE A 1168 -4.28 -31.94 93.50
C ILE A 1168 -2.84 -31.71 94.01
N ILE A 1169 -2.66 -31.55 95.34
CA ILE A 1169 -1.39 -31.14 95.96
C ILE A 1169 -0.97 -32.13 97.05
N PRO A 1170 -0.14 -33.14 96.73
CA PRO A 1170 0.32 -34.12 97.70
C PRO A 1170 1.48 -33.62 98.58
N SER A 1171 2.27 -32.64 98.15
CA SER A 1171 3.46 -32.19 98.90
C SER A 1171 3.15 -31.03 99.86
N LEU A 1172 3.53 -31.20 101.13
CA LEU A 1172 3.41 -30.16 102.16
C LEU A 1172 4.26 -28.92 101.84
N ASN A 1173 5.40 -29.11 101.16
CA ASN A 1173 6.27 -28.02 100.72
C ASN A 1173 5.63 -27.13 99.64
N LEU A 1174 4.85 -27.72 98.72
CA LEU A 1174 4.10 -26.96 97.72
C LEU A 1174 2.95 -26.18 98.37
N LYS A 1175 2.24 -26.77 99.34
CA LYS A 1175 1.23 -26.03 100.13
C LYS A 1175 1.83 -24.83 100.88
N LEU A 1176 3.02 -25.00 101.47
CA LEU A 1176 3.71 -23.91 102.14
C LEU A 1176 4.12 -22.81 101.16
N ARG A 1177 4.62 -23.15 99.97
CA ARG A 1177 4.98 -22.17 98.92
C ARG A 1177 3.76 -21.41 98.40
N LEU A 1178 2.66 -22.10 98.10
CA LEU A 1178 1.40 -21.46 97.69
C LEU A 1178 0.90 -20.44 98.73
N LEU A 1179 1.02 -20.74 100.03
CA LEU A 1179 0.68 -19.80 101.08
C LEU A 1179 1.61 -18.58 101.13
N ARG A 1180 2.88 -18.72 100.73
CA ARG A 1180 3.81 -17.58 100.57
C ARG A 1180 3.46 -16.73 99.34
N SER A 1181 3.11 -17.36 98.23
CA SER A 1181 2.63 -16.67 97.02
C SER A 1181 1.32 -15.92 97.29
N VAL A 1182 0.38 -16.52 98.01
CA VAL A 1182 -0.86 -15.87 98.47
C VAL A 1182 -0.56 -14.68 99.40
N LEU A 1183 0.39 -14.83 100.32
CA LEU A 1183 0.82 -13.72 101.17
C LEU A 1183 1.41 -12.58 100.33
N ALA A 1184 2.19 -12.87 99.29
CA ALA A 1184 2.72 -11.86 98.37
C ALA A 1184 1.58 -11.14 97.62
N ILE A 1185 0.57 -11.87 97.12
CA ILE A 1185 -0.60 -11.28 96.45
C ILE A 1185 -1.41 -10.40 97.40
N LEU A 1186 -1.70 -10.86 98.62
CA LEU A 1186 -2.43 -10.07 99.61
C LEU A 1186 -1.63 -8.85 100.07
N ARG A 1187 -0.28 -8.93 100.11
CA ARG A 1187 0.59 -7.78 100.35
C ARG A 1187 0.54 -6.78 99.21
N GLU A 1188 0.64 -7.20 97.96
CA GLU A 1188 0.52 -6.31 96.80
C GLU A 1188 -0.90 -5.70 96.70
N TRP A 1189 -1.95 -6.47 96.95
CA TRP A 1189 -3.33 -5.97 97.01
C TRP A 1189 -3.52 -4.99 98.16
N GLY A 1190 -2.99 -5.30 99.34
CA GLY A 1190 -2.98 -4.42 100.51
C GLY A 1190 -2.22 -3.12 100.25
N ILE A 1191 -1.04 -3.18 99.63
CA ILE A 1191 -0.25 -2.00 99.24
C ILE A 1191 -1.02 -1.15 98.22
N SER A 1192 -1.68 -1.75 97.22
CA SER A 1192 -2.52 -1.03 96.26
C SER A 1192 -3.71 -0.31 96.92
N VAL A 1193 -4.41 -0.99 97.84
CA VAL A 1193 -5.53 -0.41 98.62
C VAL A 1193 -5.05 0.72 99.55
N ILE A 1194 -3.85 0.59 100.14
CA ILE A 1194 -3.24 1.63 100.99
C ILE A 1194 -2.72 2.82 100.14
N ALA A 1195 -2.08 2.56 98.99
CA ALA A 1195 -1.52 3.57 98.09
C ALA A 1195 -2.61 4.43 97.43
N HIS A 1196 -3.74 3.83 97.02
CA HIS A 1196 -4.92 4.57 96.55
C HIS A 1196 -5.52 5.50 97.62
N ARG A 1197 -5.25 5.27 98.91
CA ARG A 1197 -5.72 6.09 100.04
C ARG A 1197 -4.77 7.25 100.39
N LEU A 1198 -3.45 7.06 100.25
CA LEU A 1198 -2.44 8.05 100.64
C LEU A 1198 -2.12 9.11 99.57
N GLY A 1199 -2.76 9.06 98.39
CA GLY A 1199 -2.58 10.08 97.34
C GLY A 1199 -1.15 10.22 96.78
N THR A 1200 -0.24 9.29 97.12
CA THR A 1200 1.15 9.29 96.68
C THR A 1200 1.32 8.24 95.58
N THR A 1201 1.15 8.67 94.34
CA THR A 1201 1.59 7.90 93.17
C THR A 1201 3.10 8.10 93.00
N SER A 1202 3.92 7.32 93.72
CA SER A 1202 5.33 7.16 93.33
C SER A 1202 5.39 6.41 92.00
N ALA A 1203 6.11 6.99 91.05
CA ALA A 1203 6.18 6.61 89.64
C ALA A 1203 6.29 5.09 89.38
N GLY A 1204 5.40 4.57 88.52
CA GLY A 1204 5.50 3.22 87.96
C GLY A 1204 4.26 2.32 88.08
N ALA A 1205 3.03 2.85 87.94
CA ALA A 1205 1.83 2.02 87.78
C ALA A 1205 0.72 2.82 87.07
N SER A 1206 0.78 2.90 85.74
CA SER A 1206 -0.21 3.57 84.90
C SER A 1206 -1.04 2.56 84.13
N PHE A 1207 -1.88 1.74 84.77
CA PHE A 1207 -2.86 0.90 84.05
C PHE A 1207 -4.04 0.51 84.97
N PHE A 1208 -4.99 1.43 85.17
CA PHE A 1208 -6.39 1.11 85.44
C PHE A 1208 -7.20 2.34 85.01
N LEU A 1209 -7.86 2.25 83.85
CA LEU A 1209 -9.08 2.97 83.47
C LEU A 1209 -9.34 2.71 81.98
N ASP A 1210 -10.13 1.69 81.70
CA ASP A 1210 -11.05 1.74 80.57
C ASP A 1210 -12.39 1.14 81.03
N GLY A 1211 -13.49 1.85 80.78
CA GLY A 1211 -14.83 1.51 81.27
C GLY A 1211 -15.41 2.54 82.23
N THR A 1212 -16.27 3.39 81.70
CA THR A 1212 -17.14 4.37 82.38
C THR A 1212 -17.86 3.79 83.61
N PHE A 1213 -17.42 4.16 84.81
CA PHE A 1213 -18.21 4.07 86.05
C PHE A 1213 -18.07 5.35 86.87
N SER A 1214 -19.19 5.77 87.45
CA SER A 1214 -19.41 7.08 88.06
C SER A 1214 -18.48 7.35 89.26
N LEU A 1215 -17.89 8.54 89.22
CA LEU A 1215 -17.07 9.15 90.26
C LEU A 1215 -17.93 9.53 91.47
N ASN A 1216 -18.39 8.55 92.28
CA ASN A 1216 -18.99 8.80 93.62
C ASN A 1216 -19.09 7.57 94.55
N GLN A 1217 -18.44 6.43 94.27
CA GLN A 1217 -18.53 5.21 95.11
C GLN A 1217 -17.18 4.53 95.43
N THR A 1218 -16.06 5.26 95.39
CA THR A 1218 -14.72 4.66 95.60
C THR A 1218 -14.39 4.38 97.08
N GLY A 1219 -15.05 5.05 98.03
CA GLY A 1219 -14.82 4.85 99.47
C GLY A 1219 -15.36 3.51 100.01
N THR A 1220 -16.51 3.05 99.53
CA THR A 1220 -17.17 1.82 100.00
C THR A 1220 -16.59 0.56 99.38
N ALA A 1221 -16.15 0.61 98.11
CA ALA A 1221 -15.50 -0.52 97.44
C ALA A 1221 -14.14 -0.88 98.07
N ASN A 1222 -13.36 0.13 98.47
CA ASN A 1222 -12.05 -0.07 99.13
C ASN A 1222 -12.20 -0.62 100.56
N GLN A 1223 -13.22 -0.19 101.31
CA GLN A 1223 -13.54 -0.77 102.62
C GLN A 1223 -13.92 -2.27 102.48
N GLY A 1224 -14.77 -2.59 101.50
CA GLY A 1224 -15.17 -3.98 101.23
C GLY A 1224 -14.02 -4.86 100.72
N ALA A 1225 -13.07 -4.31 99.98
CA ALA A 1225 -11.84 -5.02 99.57
C ALA A 1225 -10.92 -5.29 100.78
N ARG A 1226 -10.75 -4.30 101.66
CA ARG A 1226 -9.95 -4.43 102.89
C ARG A 1226 -10.50 -5.49 103.84
N ASP A 1227 -11.80 -5.49 104.10
CA ASP A 1227 -12.44 -6.48 104.99
C ASP A 1227 -12.31 -7.90 104.40
N LYS A 1228 -12.38 -8.04 103.07
CA LYS A 1228 -12.07 -9.29 102.38
C LYS A 1228 -10.61 -9.71 102.56
N ILE A 1229 -9.64 -8.80 102.45
CA ILE A 1229 -8.21 -9.12 102.68
C ILE A 1229 -7.98 -9.60 104.10
N ILE A 1230 -8.55 -8.94 105.10
CA ILE A 1230 -8.43 -9.32 106.52
C ILE A 1230 -9.07 -10.70 106.77
N SER A 1231 -10.26 -10.93 106.21
CA SER A 1231 -10.93 -12.24 106.30
C SER A 1231 -10.11 -13.36 105.66
N LEU A 1232 -9.55 -13.13 104.47
CA LEU A 1232 -8.69 -14.08 103.77
C LEU A 1232 -7.38 -14.32 104.52
N ALA A 1233 -6.71 -13.27 105.02
CA ALA A 1233 -5.49 -13.40 105.82
C ALA A 1233 -5.73 -14.26 107.08
N ASN A 1234 -6.86 -14.05 107.76
CA ASN A 1234 -7.26 -14.88 108.89
C ASN A 1234 -7.48 -16.35 108.53
N ARG A 1235 -8.19 -16.61 107.42
CA ARG A 1235 -8.38 -17.96 106.91
C ARG A 1235 -7.05 -18.64 106.57
N TYR A 1236 -6.16 -17.97 105.83
CA TYR A 1236 -4.86 -18.54 105.47
C TYR A 1236 -3.93 -18.72 106.68
N MET A 1237 -3.99 -17.86 107.69
CA MET A 1237 -3.29 -18.07 108.97
C MET A 1237 -3.72 -19.37 109.65
N THR A 1238 -5.00 -19.75 109.56
CA THR A 1238 -5.47 -21.05 110.07
C THR A 1238 -4.95 -22.21 109.24
N GLU A 1239 -4.85 -22.07 107.92
CA GLU A 1239 -4.27 -23.08 107.04
C GLU A 1239 -2.76 -23.27 107.27
N VAL A 1240 -1.99 -22.21 107.51
CA VAL A 1240 -0.56 -22.31 107.87
C VAL A 1240 -0.37 -23.13 109.15
N ARG A 1241 -1.23 -22.94 110.16
CA ARG A 1241 -1.18 -23.70 111.42
C ARG A 1241 -1.53 -25.19 111.26
N ARG A 1242 -2.28 -25.55 110.20
CA ARG A 1242 -2.68 -26.94 109.91
C ARG A 1242 -1.56 -27.73 109.21
N LEU A 1243 -0.48 -27.10 108.77
CA LEU A 1243 0.64 -27.78 108.12
C LEU A 1243 1.56 -28.44 109.15
N ASN A 1244 1.75 -29.76 109.03
CA ASN A 1244 2.69 -30.55 109.84
C ASN A 1244 4.15 -30.39 109.35
N LEU A 1245 4.66 -29.16 109.35
CA LEU A 1245 6.05 -28.81 108.98
C LEU A 1245 6.80 -28.21 110.18
N PRO A 1246 8.16 -28.20 110.18
CA PRO A 1246 8.94 -27.62 111.26
C PRO A 1246 8.57 -26.16 111.54
N GLN A 1247 8.39 -25.79 112.81
CA GLN A 1247 7.96 -24.44 113.21
C GLN A 1247 8.81 -23.32 112.59
N ASN A 1248 10.12 -23.53 112.43
CA ASN A 1248 11.04 -22.55 111.84
C ASN A 1248 10.67 -22.16 110.39
N GLN A 1249 9.98 -23.03 109.64
CA GLN A 1249 9.57 -22.77 108.25
C GLN A 1249 8.17 -22.14 108.14
N THR A 1250 7.26 -22.46 109.06
CA THR A 1250 5.86 -21.99 109.05
C THR A 1250 5.67 -20.68 109.81
N GLU A 1251 6.50 -20.40 110.82
CA GLU A 1251 6.40 -19.21 111.66
C GLU A 1251 6.59 -17.91 110.86
N ASN A 1252 7.53 -17.88 109.91
CA ASN A 1252 7.77 -16.69 109.07
C ASN A 1252 6.56 -16.33 108.20
N VAL A 1253 5.86 -17.34 107.67
CA VAL A 1253 4.65 -17.15 106.83
C VAL A 1253 3.47 -16.72 107.69
N TYR A 1254 3.29 -17.37 108.85
CA TYR A 1254 2.24 -17.01 109.82
C TYR A 1254 2.43 -15.58 110.34
N ARG A 1255 3.66 -15.20 110.70
CA ARG A 1255 4.01 -13.83 111.10
C ARG A 1255 3.77 -12.86 109.96
N GLY A 1256 4.08 -13.23 108.73
CA GLY A 1256 3.86 -12.39 107.56
C GLY A 1256 2.39 -12.05 107.29
N PHE A 1257 1.46 -12.99 107.48
CA PHE A 1257 0.01 -12.72 107.40
C PHE A 1257 -0.48 -11.87 108.58
N ARG A 1258 0.02 -12.13 109.80
CA ARG A 1258 -0.30 -11.32 110.99
C ARG A 1258 0.18 -9.88 110.81
N GLU A 1259 1.39 -9.66 110.31
CA GLU A 1259 1.93 -8.33 110.00
C GLU A 1259 1.09 -7.61 108.93
N LEU A 1260 0.56 -8.33 107.93
CA LEU A 1260 -0.32 -7.74 106.93
C LEU A 1260 -1.67 -7.33 107.54
N GLU A 1261 -2.26 -8.19 108.37
CA GLU A 1261 -3.48 -7.89 109.13
C GLU A 1261 -3.26 -6.68 110.05
N GLU A 1262 -2.17 -6.66 110.82
CA GLU A 1262 -1.77 -5.56 111.70
C GLU A 1262 -1.50 -4.27 110.92
N LYS A 1263 -0.83 -4.30 109.76
CA LYS A 1263 -0.60 -3.11 108.91
C LYS A 1263 -1.90 -2.57 108.32
N LEU A 1264 -2.83 -3.45 107.95
CA LEU A 1264 -4.15 -3.01 107.49
C LEU A 1264 -4.94 -2.44 108.67
N LEU A 1265 -4.99 -3.10 109.84
CA LEU A 1265 -5.67 -2.62 111.05
C LEU A 1265 -5.09 -1.31 111.60
N SER A 1266 -3.76 -1.18 111.70
CA SER A 1266 -3.02 -0.01 112.23
C SER A 1266 -2.96 1.19 111.29
N SER A 1267 -3.42 1.06 110.05
CA SER A 1267 -3.64 2.19 109.14
C SER A 1267 -4.90 3.03 109.48
N TYR A 1268 -5.38 2.95 110.72
CA TYR A 1268 -6.44 3.78 111.31
C TYR A 1268 -5.96 4.45 112.59
#